data_AF-A0A7C4ICL9-F1
#
_entry.id   AF-A0A7C4ICL9-F1
#
_cell.length_a   1.000
_cell.length_b   1.000
_cell.length_c   1.000
_cell.angle_alpha   90.00
_cell.angle_beta   90.00
_cell.angle_gamma   90.00
#
_symmetry.space_group_name_H-M   'P 1'
#
loop_
_entity.id
_entity.type
_entity.pdbx_description
1 polymer ?
#
loop_
_entity_poly.entity_id
_entity_poly.type
_entity_poly.pdbx_seq_one_letter_code
_entity_poly.pdbx_strand_id
1 'polypeptide(L)'
;MIWIILIVPMFTFCTISNAQDEYKRTIEWQPLQYIPAGTDAAVSESRYFFRFNGCSYRNSVSMLPYYCELIAVGGPDATAELTELIFEPVSSTDQQKTGNTDIPDDLVNESAVRYMQKKPYLELAFIPLRKTSTGQVEKLVSFTVKINVKPQSKGLKQGKRTYRSSSVLASGKWYKIGITTTGIQKISYTQLQDLGIENPASVRVYGYGGLLPESNNQPVYDDLPETAVLFVKGSDGIFNYGDYILFYAKGPVDWKYNTTSQLFTHTGHPYSTLSYYFLTSSFGMGKTIPQFNSIPDAPTHIVTTFTDYAVHEVNIKNLIRSGREFYEPVDVNPYYSYSFNFPNLITSVPVKIHSRVIARSTASSSTFNISINGSTVQSIPVTTVSLSGYTYAASNAVTNSFSAVQDQLNLSLSFINTDASAEGYLDYIIINARRQLQLSANQLLFRDPDSYGAGRIAEFQISGVSTGDIVWDITNPADLRQINGTLAGGVFIFRMRTDSLREFVAFRPSSSFNTPVLQGIGTGLIQNQNLHAMAQANMLIVYHSTFASQASELAAFRRSNDGLTVNIAEIGQIYNEFSSGTPDAGAIRNFAKMFYDRAATEDQLPRYLLLFGDGSYNNLLTSGNTNFIPTYQSYESLSQTNSYTCDDFFTLLDENEGGVSGLMDMGVGRLTVKSTTEAQHVVAKIKRYNTTANLGDWRNILCFIGDDGDGNLHMGDANDLAEMIDTMYPDFTITKIYLDAYTQETTPSGEKYPGVNAAIENRMKSGALMMNYTGHGGELGLAHEHIMRISDAQTYDNPDRLPLFVTASCEFSRYDDYDRTSCGEYLLLNDGGGAIALLSTTRLVYASSNKQLNQSFLRFAFERGPDNKKYRLGDMVRLSKNYLGNNPNKYNFSLLGDPSIALAYPEDRVKTLTINNTDVTVIIDTIKALSKVTVSGIIEDQFGNKQNNFNGILIPTVYDKKFRIKTLGNDAKSIPFEYLSRSSILYKGKVTVNQGNYSFSFIVPKDIRYNFGFGKINYYASNNNRDYHGHFKNFLVGGMSENAGIDNNGPDITLYMNDENFVPGGMTNQDPILIALLNDSSGINTASTGIGHDLSFILDNQQNKKVYLNEYYENDLDSYQSGRINYSLNDLDEGPHNILLKAYDVFNNSSESSLDFIVVKSEELKIEHVFNYPNPFTTYTEFHFEHNQPGNTLEVLIQVFTISGKLVKTIREDIVSEGFRISSIKWNGLDDFGDKIGRGVYIYRLKVRCNGKTVEKIEKLVILR
;
A
#
# COMPACT_ATOMS: atom_id res chain seq x y z
N MET A 1 -25.45 -14.17 -32.27
CA MET A 1 -26.17 -14.42 -31.01
C MET A 1 -25.56 -15.68 -30.40
N ILE A 2 -24.50 -15.54 -29.59
CA ILE A 2 -23.85 -16.64 -28.87
C ILE A 2 -24.10 -16.32 -27.41
N TRP A 3 -24.90 -17.13 -26.74
CA TRP A 3 -25.15 -17.03 -25.31
C TRP A 3 -23.89 -17.49 -24.59
N ILE A 4 -23.14 -16.53 -24.03
CA ILE A 4 -22.05 -16.81 -23.08
C ILE A 4 -22.72 -17.03 -21.73
N ILE A 5 -22.79 -18.30 -21.31
CA ILE A 5 -23.23 -18.66 -19.96
C ILE A 5 -22.01 -18.50 -19.04
N LEU A 6 -21.94 -17.36 -18.35
CA LEU A 6 -20.96 -17.09 -17.30
C LEU A 6 -21.40 -17.79 -16.02
N ILE A 7 -20.68 -18.82 -15.61
CA ILE A 7 -20.80 -19.39 -14.25
C ILE A 7 -19.97 -18.49 -13.33
N VAL A 8 -20.65 -17.51 -12.73
CA VAL A 8 -20.18 -16.83 -11.52
C VAL A 8 -20.38 -17.83 -10.37
N PRO A 9 -19.35 -18.21 -9.59
CA PRO A 9 -19.61 -18.86 -8.32
C PRO A 9 -20.24 -17.80 -7.41
N MET A 10 -21.57 -17.74 -7.40
CA MET A 10 -22.31 -17.11 -6.31
C MET A 10 -21.92 -17.85 -5.03
N PHE A 11 -21.43 -17.11 -4.03
CA PHE A 11 -21.42 -17.58 -2.65
C PHE A 11 -22.88 -17.79 -2.22
N THR A 12 -23.41 -18.98 -2.51
CA THR A 12 -24.67 -19.44 -1.93
C THR A 12 -24.36 -19.80 -0.48
N PHE A 13 -24.90 -19.00 0.45
CA PHE A 13 -25.00 -19.40 1.85
C PHE A 13 -26.00 -20.56 1.96
N CYS A 14 -25.58 -21.76 1.56
CA CYS A 14 -26.32 -22.98 1.83
C CYS A 14 -26.00 -23.45 3.25
N THR A 15 -27.04 -23.74 4.03
CA THR A 15 -26.93 -24.57 5.23
C THR A 15 -26.49 -25.97 4.80
N ILE A 16 -25.23 -26.33 5.05
CA ILE A 16 -24.65 -27.60 4.59
C ILE A 16 -25.12 -28.75 5.51
N SER A 17 -25.86 -29.69 4.92
CA SER A 17 -26.16 -31.00 5.51
C SER A 17 -25.00 -31.98 5.28
N ASN A 18 -24.88 -33.04 6.09
CA ASN A 18 -23.80 -34.06 6.06
C ASN A 18 -23.75 -34.94 4.77
N ALA A 19 -24.05 -34.43 3.58
CA ALA A 19 -23.98 -35.16 2.32
C ALA A 19 -22.60 -35.00 1.64
N GLN A 20 -22.21 -35.97 0.81
CA GLN A 20 -21.09 -35.81 -0.14
C GLN A 20 -21.50 -34.77 -1.19
N ASP A 21 -20.91 -33.58 -1.13
CA ASP A 21 -21.12 -32.56 -2.16
C ASP A 21 -20.16 -32.82 -3.35
N GLU A 22 -20.74 -32.85 -4.55
CA GLU A 22 -20.01 -33.00 -5.82
C GLU A 22 -20.24 -31.76 -6.67
N TYR A 23 -19.14 -31.18 -7.16
CA TYR A 23 -19.16 -29.94 -7.92
C TYR A 23 -18.50 -30.11 -9.28
N LYS A 24 -19.27 -29.97 -10.37
CA LYS A 24 -18.73 -30.01 -11.72
C LYS A 24 -17.99 -28.71 -12.05
N ARG A 25 -16.83 -28.82 -12.70
CA ARG A 25 -15.96 -27.72 -13.13
C ARG A 25 -15.53 -27.91 -14.58
N THR A 26 -15.32 -26.79 -15.25
CA THR A 26 -14.79 -26.71 -16.61
C THR A 26 -13.59 -25.77 -16.62
N ILE A 27 -12.55 -26.11 -17.38
CA ILE A 27 -11.36 -25.28 -17.57
C ILE A 27 -11.41 -24.66 -18.96
N GLU A 28 -11.53 -23.34 -19.02
CA GLU A 28 -11.56 -22.57 -20.25
C GLU A 28 -10.13 -22.22 -20.70
N TRP A 29 -9.51 -23.15 -21.44
CA TRP A 29 -8.19 -22.98 -22.02
C TRP A 29 -8.16 -21.82 -23.02
N GLN A 30 -7.11 -21.00 -22.92
CA GLN A 30 -6.84 -19.89 -23.81
C GLN A 30 -5.71 -20.25 -24.78
N PRO A 31 -5.57 -19.54 -25.91
CA PRO A 31 -4.40 -19.68 -26.79
C PRO A 31 -3.10 -19.51 -26.01
N LEU A 32 -2.04 -20.20 -26.45
CA LEU A 32 -0.70 -20.08 -25.86
C LEU A 32 -0.29 -18.61 -25.74
N GLN A 33 0.27 -18.24 -24.59
CA GLN A 33 0.84 -16.93 -24.38
C GLN A 33 2.30 -16.94 -24.80
N TYR A 34 2.68 -16.08 -25.74
CA TYR A 34 4.09 -15.84 -26.08
C TYR A 34 4.66 -14.81 -25.11
N ILE A 35 5.81 -15.11 -24.52
CA ILE A 35 6.54 -14.19 -23.66
C ILE A 35 7.97 -14.10 -24.21
N PRO A 36 8.41 -12.91 -24.71
CA PRO A 36 9.76 -12.74 -25.20
C PRO A 36 10.82 -12.84 -24.09
N ALA A 37 12.04 -13.21 -24.43
CA ALA A 37 13.17 -13.24 -23.50
C ALA A 37 13.37 -11.86 -22.85
N GLY A 38 13.56 -11.84 -21.53
CA GLY A 38 13.83 -10.61 -20.78
C GLY A 38 12.63 -9.71 -20.52
N THR A 39 11.41 -10.11 -20.90
CA THR A 39 10.16 -9.40 -20.56
C THR A 39 9.64 -9.75 -19.17
N ASP A 40 10.10 -10.87 -18.61
CA ASP A 40 9.87 -11.23 -17.22
C ASP A 40 11.18 -11.80 -16.64
N ALA A 41 11.37 -11.58 -15.35
CA ALA A 41 12.53 -11.95 -14.57
C ALA A 41 12.90 -13.44 -14.63
N ALA A 42 11.92 -14.29 -14.91
CA ALA A 42 12.11 -15.73 -15.00
C ALA A 42 12.20 -16.27 -16.43
N VAL A 43 12.04 -15.43 -17.45
CA VAL A 43 12.02 -15.85 -18.85
C VAL A 43 13.33 -15.45 -19.52
N SER A 44 14.35 -16.32 -19.37
CA SER A 44 15.67 -16.13 -19.98
C SER A 44 15.69 -16.32 -21.50
N GLU A 45 14.67 -16.98 -22.06
CA GLU A 45 14.51 -17.26 -23.49
C GLU A 45 13.04 -17.09 -23.90
N SER A 46 12.79 -16.58 -25.11
CA SER A 46 11.43 -16.37 -25.62
C SER A 46 10.71 -17.70 -25.78
N ARG A 47 9.57 -17.88 -25.09
CA ARG A 47 8.83 -19.15 -25.11
C ARG A 47 7.32 -18.94 -25.05
N TYR A 48 6.59 -19.98 -25.45
CA TYR A 48 5.15 -20.03 -25.33
C TYR A 48 4.75 -20.78 -24.06
N PHE A 49 3.66 -20.36 -23.43
CA PHE A 49 3.16 -20.95 -22.19
C PHE A 49 1.68 -21.28 -22.27
N PHE A 50 1.29 -22.36 -21.61
CA PHE A 50 -0.11 -22.74 -21.46
C PHE A 50 -0.83 -21.79 -20.50
N ARG A 51 -2.10 -21.51 -20.78
CA ARG A 51 -2.95 -20.68 -19.91
C ARG A 51 -4.42 -21.02 -20.05
N PHE A 52 -5.18 -20.76 -18.99
CA PHE A 52 -6.63 -20.84 -18.96
C PHE A 52 -7.20 -19.71 -18.10
N ASN A 53 -8.50 -19.45 -18.22
CA ASN A 53 -9.14 -18.40 -17.44
C ASN A 53 -9.02 -18.67 -15.93
N GLY A 54 -8.38 -17.75 -15.19
CA GLY A 54 -8.17 -17.88 -13.74
C GLY A 54 -6.98 -18.76 -13.31
N CYS A 55 -6.10 -19.19 -14.23
CA CYS A 55 -4.88 -19.90 -13.83
C CYS A 55 -3.92 -18.98 -13.06
N SER A 56 -3.10 -19.56 -12.18
CA SER A 56 -1.94 -18.88 -11.56
C SER A 56 -0.61 -19.53 -11.97
N TYR A 57 0.51 -18.84 -11.79
CA TYR A 57 1.85 -19.38 -12.05
C TYR A 57 2.66 -19.37 -10.76
N ARG A 58 2.74 -20.53 -10.10
CA ARG A 58 3.45 -20.67 -8.81
C ARG A 58 4.98 -20.78 -8.97
N ASN A 59 5.44 -21.30 -10.10
CA ASN A 59 6.85 -21.41 -10.43
C ASN A 59 7.12 -20.53 -11.65
N SER A 60 7.98 -19.53 -11.47
CA SER A 60 8.28 -18.55 -12.50
C SER A 60 9.14 -19.12 -13.64
N VAL A 61 9.91 -20.18 -13.39
CA VAL A 61 10.75 -20.84 -14.40
C VAL A 61 9.94 -21.79 -15.27
N SER A 62 9.14 -22.67 -14.65
CA SER A 62 8.33 -23.62 -15.42
C SER A 62 7.09 -22.97 -16.02
N MET A 63 6.54 -21.91 -15.40
CA MET A 63 5.32 -21.22 -15.84
C MET A 63 4.19 -22.20 -16.22
N LEU A 64 4.06 -23.29 -15.46
CA LEU A 64 2.92 -24.20 -15.63
C LEU A 64 1.68 -23.56 -15.03
N PRO A 65 0.54 -23.54 -15.76
CA PRO A 65 -0.68 -22.92 -15.26
C PRO A 65 -1.24 -23.79 -14.13
N TYR A 66 -1.64 -23.15 -13.04
CA TYR A 66 -2.06 -23.79 -11.81
C TYR A 66 -3.52 -23.45 -11.54
N TYR A 67 -4.36 -24.46 -11.33
CA TYR A 67 -5.74 -24.31 -10.88
C TYR A 67 -5.77 -24.10 -9.37
N CYS A 68 -6.57 -23.17 -8.87
CA CYS A 68 -6.76 -22.94 -7.43
C CYS A 68 -8.22 -22.54 -7.17
N GLU A 69 -8.85 -23.16 -6.17
CA GLU A 69 -10.21 -22.84 -5.72
C GLU A 69 -10.29 -22.94 -4.20
N LEU A 70 -11.00 -22.00 -3.56
CA LEU A 70 -11.39 -22.09 -2.15
C LEU A 70 -12.86 -22.53 -2.06
N ILE A 71 -13.11 -23.67 -1.42
CA ILE A 71 -14.46 -24.23 -1.26
C ILE A 71 -14.84 -24.23 0.22
N ALA A 72 -15.95 -23.59 0.59
CA ALA A 72 -16.43 -23.61 1.98
C ALA A 72 -16.76 -25.05 2.39
N VAL A 73 -16.35 -25.47 3.59
CA VAL A 73 -16.60 -26.82 4.11
C VAL A 73 -17.18 -26.76 5.53
N GLY A 74 -17.83 -27.85 5.96
CA GLY A 74 -18.48 -27.91 7.27
C GLY A 74 -17.56 -28.24 8.45
N GLY A 75 -16.27 -28.48 8.22
CA GLY A 75 -15.38 -28.97 9.28
C GLY A 75 -13.88 -28.92 8.96
N PRO A 76 -13.03 -29.21 9.96
CA PRO A 76 -11.58 -29.10 9.89
C PRO A 76 -10.91 -30.19 9.04
N ASP A 77 -11.59 -31.31 8.81
CA ASP A 77 -11.06 -32.51 8.17
C ASP A 77 -11.79 -32.77 6.85
N ALA A 78 -11.43 -32.02 5.82
CA ALA A 78 -11.95 -32.18 4.46
C ALA A 78 -10.80 -32.41 3.47
N THR A 79 -11.04 -33.27 2.49
CA THR A 79 -10.14 -33.50 1.34
C THR A 79 -10.93 -33.44 0.05
N ALA A 80 -10.31 -32.99 -1.03
CA ALA A 80 -10.91 -33.00 -2.36
C ALA A 80 -10.36 -34.17 -3.18
N GLU A 81 -11.24 -34.88 -3.87
CA GLU A 81 -10.90 -35.87 -4.90
C GLU A 81 -11.41 -35.36 -6.24
N LEU A 82 -10.58 -35.48 -7.29
CA LEU A 82 -10.98 -35.12 -8.65
C LEU A 82 -11.47 -36.37 -9.38
N THR A 83 -12.72 -36.38 -9.80
CA THR A 83 -13.37 -37.48 -10.53
C THR A 83 -13.86 -37.00 -11.90
N GLU A 84 -14.34 -37.93 -12.74
CA GLU A 84 -14.91 -37.60 -14.06
C GLU A 84 -13.99 -36.74 -14.94
N LEU A 85 -12.69 -37.01 -14.90
CA LEU A 85 -11.67 -36.22 -15.60
C LEU A 85 -11.80 -36.37 -17.11
N ILE A 86 -12.05 -35.28 -17.81
CA ILE A 86 -12.07 -35.22 -19.28
C ILE A 86 -10.85 -34.44 -19.75
N PHE A 87 -9.99 -35.11 -20.53
CA PHE A 87 -8.78 -34.54 -21.09
C PHE A 87 -8.89 -34.35 -22.61
N GLU A 88 -8.17 -33.37 -23.12
CA GLU A 88 -7.91 -33.18 -24.54
C GLU A 88 -6.40 -33.27 -24.82
N PRO A 89 -5.99 -33.90 -25.93
CA PRO A 89 -4.58 -33.91 -26.33
C PRO A 89 -4.13 -32.49 -26.71
N VAL A 90 -2.93 -32.11 -26.26
CA VAL A 90 -2.26 -30.90 -26.74
C VAL A 90 -1.70 -31.15 -28.14
N SER A 91 -1.82 -30.19 -29.05
CA SER A 91 -1.28 -30.32 -30.40
C SER A 91 0.26 -30.50 -30.37
N SER A 92 0.81 -31.31 -31.29
CA SER A 92 2.27 -31.50 -31.38
C SER A 92 3.02 -30.19 -31.59
N THR A 93 2.40 -29.23 -32.30
CA THR A 93 2.91 -27.88 -32.48
C THR A 93 2.98 -27.09 -31.17
N ASP A 94 1.93 -27.12 -30.35
CA ASP A 94 1.91 -26.41 -29.07
C ASP A 94 2.86 -27.04 -28.05
N GLN A 95 2.97 -28.37 -28.04
CA GLN A 95 3.93 -29.08 -27.20
C GLN A 95 5.38 -28.74 -27.59
N GLN A 96 5.70 -28.63 -28.88
CA GLN A 96 7.02 -28.16 -29.34
C GLN A 96 7.28 -26.69 -29.00
N LYS A 97 6.29 -25.80 -29.19
CA LYS A 97 6.44 -24.36 -28.91
C LYS A 97 6.68 -24.06 -27.43
N THR A 98 6.08 -24.84 -26.55
CA THR A 98 6.22 -24.67 -25.09
C THR A 98 7.51 -25.31 -24.59
N GLY A 99 7.88 -26.48 -25.11
CA GLY A 99 9.16 -27.15 -24.76
C GLY A 99 9.32 -27.47 -23.28
N ASN A 100 8.22 -27.49 -22.51
CA ASN A 100 8.25 -27.58 -21.05
C ASN A 100 8.47 -29.03 -20.59
N THR A 101 9.56 -29.27 -19.87
CA THR A 101 9.95 -30.60 -19.37
C THR A 101 9.31 -30.95 -18.03
N ASP A 102 8.81 -29.95 -17.30
CA ASP A 102 8.38 -30.07 -15.90
C ASP A 102 6.91 -30.50 -15.75
N ILE A 103 6.24 -30.80 -16.87
CA ILE A 103 4.87 -31.32 -16.87
C ILE A 103 4.86 -32.69 -16.17
N PRO A 104 4.03 -32.87 -15.12
CA PRO A 104 4.00 -34.11 -14.34
C PRO A 104 3.39 -35.27 -15.14
N ASP A 105 3.72 -36.50 -14.76
CA ASP A 105 3.18 -37.72 -15.39
C ASP A 105 1.71 -37.98 -15.01
N ASP A 106 1.22 -37.42 -13.90
CA ASP A 106 -0.18 -37.49 -13.46
C ASP A 106 -0.63 -36.21 -12.75
N LEU A 107 -1.94 -36.02 -12.58
CA LEU A 107 -2.50 -34.93 -11.79
C LEU A 107 -2.22 -35.17 -10.30
N VAL A 108 -1.43 -34.29 -9.70
CA VAL A 108 -1.23 -34.25 -8.23
C VAL A 108 -2.12 -33.17 -7.66
N ASN A 109 -3.17 -33.56 -6.93
CA ASN A 109 -4.04 -32.62 -6.24
C ASN A 109 -3.48 -32.26 -4.86
N GLU A 110 -3.26 -30.97 -4.66
CA GLU A 110 -3.01 -30.39 -3.35
C GLU A 110 -4.36 -30.00 -2.75
N SER A 111 -4.66 -30.51 -1.55
CA SER A 111 -5.82 -30.01 -0.80
C SER A 111 -5.49 -29.81 0.67
N ALA A 112 -5.85 -28.64 1.20
CA ALA A 112 -5.63 -28.29 2.60
C ALA A 112 -6.80 -27.46 3.13
N VAL A 113 -7.25 -27.75 4.35
CA VAL A 113 -8.21 -26.89 5.03
C VAL A 113 -7.48 -25.67 5.59
N ARG A 114 -7.89 -24.50 5.11
CA ARG A 114 -7.52 -23.17 5.59
C ARG A 114 -8.70 -22.58 6.37
N TYR A 115 -8.45 -21.51 7.11
CA TYR A 115 -9.51 -20.78 7.80
C TYR A 115 -9.52 -19.35 7.32
N MET A 116 -10.72 -18.79 7.24
CA MET A 116 -10.93 -17.37 7.00
C MET A 116 -12.07 -16.96 7.91
N GLN A 117 -11.82 -16.02 8.82
CA GLN A 117 -12.79 -15.52 9.78
C GLN A 117 -13.45 -16.65 10.59
N LYS A 118 -12.64 -17.61 11.05
CA LYS A 118 -13.00 -18.81 11.82
C LYS A 118 -13.80 -19.84 11.04
N LYS A 119 -14.02 -19.63 9.75
CA LYS A 119 -14.76 -20.54 8.86
C LYS A 119 -13.76 -21.39 8.08
N PRO A 120 -13.91 -22.73 8.05
CA PRO A 120 -13.01 -23.58 7.30
C PRO A 120 -13.33 -23.56 5.80
N TYR A 121 -12.26 -23.45 5.00
CA TYR A 121 -12.28 -23.52 3.54
C TYR A 121 -11.28 -24.58 3.08
N LEU A 122 -11.69 -25.44 2.17
CA LEU A 122 -10.81 -26.35 1.47
C LEU A 122 -10.16 -25.60 0.30
N GLU A 123 -8.86 -25.36 0.40
CA GLU A 123 -8.03 -24.93 -0.73
C GLU A 123 -7.73 -26.15 -1.59
N LEU A 124 -8.23 -26.18 -2.82
CA LEU A 124 -7.93 -27.19 -3.83
C LEU A 124 -7.03 -26.56 -4.89
N ALA A 125 -5.89 -27.18 -5.17
CA ALA A 125 -4.97 -26.66 -6.17
C ALA A 125 -4.22 -27.78 -6.90
N PHE A 126 -3.97 -27.62 -8.21
CA PHE A 126 -3.24 -28.60 -9.04
C PHE A 126 -2.82 -28.03 -10.40
N ILE A 127 -1.87 -28.68 -11.08
CA ILE A 127 -1.52 -28.38 -12.48
C ILE A 127 -2.46 -29.18 -13.40
N PRO A 128 -3.31 -28.58 -14.24
CA PRO A 128 -4.27 -29.28 -15.09
C PRO A 128 -3.65 -29.79 -16.40
N LEU A 129 -2.38 -30.20 -16.36
CA LEU A 129 -1.63 -30.80 -17.47
C LEU A 129 -1.00 -32.10 -16.98
N ARG A 130 -0.94 -33.10 -17.85
CA ARG A 130 -0.20 -34.34 -17.59
C ARG A 130 0.52 -34.85 -18.83
N LYS A 131 1.53 -35.68 -18.62
CA LYS A 131 2.24 -36.42 -19.67
C LYS A 131 1.83 -37.89 -19.62
N THR A 132 1.29 -38.42 -20.73
CA THR A 132 0.94 -39.84 -20.81
C THR A 132 2.20 -40.71 -20.90
N SER A 133 2.05 -42.03 -20.74
CA SER A 133 3.15 -43.00 -20.88
C SER A 133 3.82 -43.00 -22.26
N THR A 134 3.17 -42.43 -23.29
CA THR A 134 3.74 -42.25 -24.63
C THR A 134 4.46 -40.91 -24.82
N GLY A 135 4.50 -40.06 -23.80
CA GLY A 135 5.09 -38.71 -23.87
C GLY A 135 4.16 -37.63 -24.44
N GLN A 136 2.92 -37.97 -24.78
CA GLN A 136 1.91 -37.02 -25.26
C GLN A 136 1.41 -36.16 -24.08
N VAL A 137 1.39 -34.84 -24.25
CA VAL A 137 0.80 -33.95 -23.24
C VAL A 137 -0.71 -33.85 -23.45
N GLU A 138 -1.45 -33.92 -22.36
CA GLU A 138 -2.91 -33.76 -22.30
C GLU A 138 -3.27 -32.63 -21.32
N LYS A 139 -4.32 -31.87 -21.64
CA LYS A 139 -4.86 -30.79 -20.81
C LYS A 139 -6.23 -31.18 -20.26
N LEU A 140 -6.48 -30.94 -18.98
CA LEU A 140 -7.77 -31.22 -18.35
C LEU A 140 -8.79 -30.16 -18.75
N VAL A 141 -9.96 -30.55 -19.24
CA VAL A 141 -10.99 -29.63 -19.78
C VAL A 141 -12.22 -29.57 -18.89
N SER A 142 -12.56 -30.67 -18.23
CA SER A 142 -13.59 -30.69 -17.19
C SER A 142 -13.36 -31.82 -16.19
N PHE A 143 -13.90 -31.64 -14.99
CA PHE A 143 -13.76 -32.56 -13.87
C PHE A 143 -14.88 -32.34 -12.86
N THR A 144 -15.07 -33.29 -11.97
CA THR A 144 -15.95 -33.18 -10.82
C THR A 144 -15.10 -33.16 -9.55
N VAL A 145 -15.33 -32.19 -8.68
CA VAL A 145 -14.71 -32.12 -7.35
C VAL A 145 -15.62 -32.83 -6.37
N LYS A 146 -15.15 -33.93 -5.80
CA LYS A 146 -15.84 -34.64 -4.73
C LYS A 146 -15.22 -34.26 -3.38
N ILE A 147 -16.03 -33.68 -2.50
CA ILE A 147 -15.57 -33.33 -1.16
C ILE A 147 -15.82 -34.51 -0.22
N ASN A 148 -14.72 -35.04 0.33
CA ASN A 148 -14.75 -36.07 1.34
C ASN A 148 -14.53 -35.41 2.71
N VAL A 149 -15.62 -35.20 3.46
CA VAL A 149 -15.57 -34.75 4.86
C VAL A 149 -15.42 -35.98 5.74
N LYS A 150 -14.32 -36.08 6.49
CA LYS A 150 -14.20 -37.15 7.48
C LYS A 150 -15.06 -36.81 8.69
N PRO A 151 -15.83 -37.78 9.25
CA PRO A 151 -16.51 -37.57 10.51
C PRO A 151 -15.47 -37.13 11.53
N GLN A 152 -15.76 -36.01 12.20
CA GLN A 152 -14.86 -35.33 13.12
C GLN A 152 -14.20 -36.36 14.05
N SER A 153 -12.93 -36.68 13.79
CA SER A 153 -12.14 -37.33 14.83
C SER A 153 -12.12 -36.33 15.99
N LYS A 154 -12.21 -36.79 17.24
CA LYS A 154 -11.95 -35.92 18.40
C LYS A 154 -10.47 -35.53 18.35
N GLY A 155 -10.11 -34.63 17.43
CA GLY A 155 -8.85 -33.93 17.44
C GLY A 155 -8.72 -33.27 18.80
N LEU A 156 -7.50 -33.27 19.33
CA LEU A 156 -7.17 -32.52 20.53
C LEU A 156 -7.73 -31.10 20.34
N LYS A 157 -8.69 -30.71 21.19
CA LYS A 157 -9.13 -29.32 21.28
C LYS A 157 -7.85 -28.51 21.56
N GLN A 158 -7.30 -27.86 20.55
CA GLN A 158 -6.25 -26.87 20.76
C GLN A 158 -6.83 -25.84 21.73
N GLY A 159 -6.11 -25.60 22.83
CA GLY A 159 -6.62 -24.75 23.91
C GLY A 159 -6.82 -23.34 23.38
N LYS A 160 -8.06 -22.85 23.40
CA LYS A 160 -8.36 -21.45 23.10
C LYS A 160 -7.46 -20.56 23.98
N ARG A 161 -6.74 -19.60 23.38
CA ARG A 161 -5.96 -18.61 24.14
C ARG A 161 -6.87 -17.98 25.19
N THR A 162 -6.38 -17.91 26.42
CA THR A 162 -7.11 -17.30 27.53
C THR A 162 -6.57 -15.90 27.74
N TYR A 163 -7.44 -14.91 27.61
CA TYR A 163 -7.08 -13.50 27.72
C TYR A 163 -7.46 -12.96 29.09
N ARG A 164 -6.55 -12.24 29.75
CA ARG A 164 -6.82 -11.45 30.95
C ARG A 164 -7.79 -10.32 30.62
N SER A 165 -8.61 -9.97 31.59
CA SER A 165 -9.53 -8.83 31.50
C SER A 165 -8.84 -7.48 31.74
N SER A 166 -7.63 -7.49 32.30
CA SER A 166 -6.84 -6.29 32.58
C SER A 166 -5.35 -6.63 32.56
N SER A 167 -4.53 -5.73 32.02
CA SER A 167 -3.07 -5.82 32.10
C SER A 167 -2.58 -5.61 33.53
N VAL A 168 -1.47 -6.25 33.89
CA VAL A 168 -0.71 -5.91 35.12
C VAL A 168 -0.19 -4.46 35.10
N LEU A 169 0.01 -3.89 33.91
CA LEU A 169 0.45 -2.50 33.73
C LEU A 169 -0.67 -1.46 33.90
N ALA A 170 -1.89 -1.89 34.21
CA ALA A 170 -3.05 -1.01 34.36
C ALA A 170 -2.96 -0.08 35.60
N SER A 171 -2.12 -0.43 36.57
CA SER A 171 -1.93 0.34 37.81
C SER A 171 -0.51 0.15 38.35
N GLY A 172 -0.11 1.00 39.29
CA GLY A 172 1.22 0.96 39.91
C GLY A 172 2.20 1.96 39.29
N LYS A 173 3.47 1.83 39.65
CA LYS A 173 4.60 2.60 39.10
C LYS A 173 5.59 1.62 38.49
N TRP A 174 5.82 1.74 37.18
CA TRP A 174 6.53 0.75 36.39
C TRP A 174 7.74 1.32 35.69
N TYR A 175 8.85 0.59 35.74
CA TYR A 175 10.09 0.94 35.05
C TYR A 175 10.50 -0.17 34.09
N LYS A 176 10.62 0.16 32.81
CA LYS A 176 11.08 -0.75 31.77
C LYS A 176 12.60 -0.81 31.75
N ILE A 177 13.17 -2.01 31.71
CA ILE A 177 14.62 -2.28 31.68
C ILE A 177 14.99 -3.16 30.49
N GLY A 178 16.19 -2.96 29.93
CA GLY A 178 16.70 -3.70 28.77
C GLY A 178 17.73 -4.77 29.13
N ILE A 179 17.67 -5.91 28.46
CA ILE A 179 18.54 -7.08 28.65
C ILE A 179 19.32 -7.33 27.36
N THR A 180 20.65 -7.29 27.46
CA THR A 180 21.56 -7.50 26.31
C THR A 180 21.90 -8.98 26.10
N THR A 181 21.98 -9.76 27.17
CA THR A 181 22.45 -11.15 27.13
C THR A 181 21.64 -12.02 28.10
N THR A 182 21.32 -13.23 27.66
CA THR A 182 20.62 -14.23 28.48
C THR A 182 21.48 -14.67 29.66
N GLY A 183 20.91 -14.74 30.87
CA GLY A 183 21.60 -15.20 32.07
C GLY A 183 21.14 -14.49 33.34
N ILE A 184 21.90 -14.66 34.42
CA ILE A 184 21.66 -13.96 35.68
C ILE A 184 21.94 -12.47 35.54
N GLN A 185 20.96 -11.66 35.93
CA GLN A 185 21.00 -10.20 35.97
C GLN A 185 21.11 -9.72 37.43
N LYS A 186 21.83 -8.63 37.65
CA LYS A 186 22.02 -8.01 38.96
C LYS A 186 21.58 -6.55 38.95
N ILE A 187 20.79 -6.17 39.95
CA ILE A 187 20.42 -4.77 40.21
C ILE A 187 20.65 -4.49 41.70
N SER A 188 21.51 -3.52 42.01
CA SER A 188 21.81 -3.14 43.38
C SER A 188 20.68 -2.35 44.02
N TYR A 189 20.64 -2.35 45.36
CA TYR A 189 19.74 -1.52 46.15
C TYR A 189 19.83 -0.05 45.72
N THR A 190 21.05 0.48 45.57
CA THR A 190 21.30 1.86 45.13
C THR A 190 20.74 2.10 43.72
N GLN A 191 20.95 1.17 42.78
CA GLN A 191 20.40 1.30 41.42
C GLN A 191 18.87 1.31 41.40
N LEU A 192 18.22 0.55 42.27
CA LEU A 192 16.75 0.59 42.43
C LEU A 192 16.30 1.96 42.95
N GLN A 193 16.99 2.51 43.94
CA GLN A 193 16.70 3.85 44.46
C GLN A 193 16.93 4.95 43.42
N ASP A 194 18.05 4.89 42.68
CA ASP A 194 18.40 5.85 41.63
C ASP A 194 17.38 5.82 40.48
N LEU A 195 16.80 4.65 40.20
CA LEU A 195 15.70 4.50 39.24
C LEU A 195 14.39 5.14 39.76
N GLY A 196 14.25 5.32 41.07
CA GLY A 196 13.06 5.88 41.73
C GLY A 196 12.10 4.84 42.31
N ILE A 197 12.59 3.62 42.57
CA ILE A 197 11.85 2.58 43.30
C ILE A 197 11.84 2.97 44.79
N GLU A 198 10.66 3.35 45.28
CA GLU A 198 10.46 3.87 46.64
C GLU A 198 10.67 2.81 47.73
N ASN A 199 10.28 1.56 47.45
CA ASN A 199 10.50 0.43 48.36
C ASN A 199 11.31 -0.69 47.66
N PRO A 200 12.64 -0.59 47.62
CA PRO A 200 13.48 -1.61 46.99
C PRO A 200 13.31 -3.01 47.60
N ALA A 201 12.95 -3.11 48.88
CA ALA A 201 12.75 -4.40 49.56
C ALA A 201 11.51 -5.15 49.06
N SER A 202 10.59 -4.49 48.36
CA SER A 202 9.42 -5.10 47.72
C SER A 202 9.48 -5.01 46.19
N VAL A 203 10.67 -4.83 45.61
CA VAL A 203 10.81 -4.83 44.15
C VAL A 203 10.40 -6.17 43.56
N ARG A 204 9.74 -6.11 42.40
CA ARG A 204 9.31 -7.24 41.58
C ARG A 204 9.76 -7.05 40.15
N VAL A 205 9.96 -8.15 39.45
CA VAL A 205 10.32 -8.19 38.03
C VAL A 205 9.20 -8.88 37.26
N TYR A 206 8.79 -8.31 36.12
CA TYR A 206 7.76 -8.87 35.24
C TYR A 206 8.28 -8.93 33.81
N GLY A 207 7.91 -9.99 33.08
CA GLY A 207 8.26 -10.17 31.68
C GLY A 207 8.83 -11.56 31.37
N TYR A 208 9.10 -11.77 30.09
CA TYR A 208 9.63 -13.04 29.57
C TYR A 208 10.76 -12.86 28.55
N GLY A 209 10.97 -11.65 28.00
CA GLY A 209 11.99 -11.36 26.99
C GLY A 209 11.98 -12.30 25.77
N GLY A 210 13.06 -12.30 25.00
CA GLY A 210 13.22 -13.19 23.84
C GLY A 210 12.30 -12.87 22.67
N LEU A 211 12.22 -13.82 21.73
CA LEU A 211 11.50 -13.70 20.45
C LEU A 211 10.05 -14.19 20.55
N LEU A 212 9.10 -13.49 19.89
CA LEU A 212 7.75 -14.01 19.73
C LEU A 212 7.65 -15.03 18.59
N PRO A 213 6.82 -16.08 18.73
CA PRO A 213 6.61 -17.02 17.65
C PRO A 213 5.80 -16.40 16.51
N GLU A 214 6.28 -16.59 15.29
CA GLU A 214 5.56 -16.20 14.06
C GLU A 214 4.31 -17.04 13.78
N SER A 215 4.18 -18.23 14.37
CA SER A 215 2.98 -19.08 14.25
C SER A 215 2.03 -18.91 15.44
N ASN A 216 0.73 -18.92 15.17
CA ASN A 216 -0.32 -18.76 16.17
C ASN A 216 -0.47 -19.99 17.09
N ASN A 217 -0.06 -21.18 16.64
CA ASN A 217 -0.19 -22.43 17.40
C ASN A 217 0.87 -22.61 18.50
N GLN A 218 1.88 -21.74 18.53
CA GLN A 218 2.90 -21.77 19.57
C GLN A 218 2.41 -21.05 20.83
N PRO A 219 2.69 -21.60 22.03
CA PRO A 219 2.33 -20.94 23.28
C PRO A 219 2.96 -19.56 23.40
N VAL A 220 2.16 -18.56 23.76
CA VAL A 220 2.60 -17.21 24.13
C VAL A 220 1.99 -16.82 25.46
N TYR A 221 2.70 -16.01 26.24
CA TYR A 221 2.11 -15.36 27.41
C TYR A 221 1.13 -14.31 26.94
N ASP A 222 -0.07 -14.32 27.52
CA ASP A 222 -1.11 -13.33 27.22
C ASP A 222 -0.73 -11.93 27.72
N ASP A 223 -0.16 -11.85 28.93
CA ASP A 223 0.29 -10.63 29.60
C ASP A 223 1.58 -10.95 30.38
N LEU A 224 2.21 -9.96 31.01
CA LEU A 224 3.51 -10.09 31.67
C LEU A 224 3.45 -11.02 32.90
N PRO A 225 4.14 -12.18 32.88
CA PRO A 225 4.28 -13.02 34.07
C PRO A 225 5.29 -12.41 35.05
N GLU A 226 5.09 -12.64 36.35
CA GLU A 226 6.07 -12.26 37.37
C GLU A 226 7.27 -13.22 37.32
N THR A 227 8.47 -12.65 37.17
CA THR A 227 9.75 -13.35 37.25
C THR A 227 10.18 -13.41 38.72
N ALA A 228 10.52 -14.62 39.19
CA ALA A 228 10.97 -14.79 40.57
C ALA A 228 12.36 -14.13 40.79
N VAL A 229 12.54 -13.53 41.96
CA VAL A 229 13.73 -12.74 42.30
C VAL A 229 14.38 -13.30 43.56
N LEU A 230 15.72 -13.38 43.56
CA LEU A 230 16.53 -13.67 44.74
C LEU A 230 17.07 -12.37 45.33
N PHE A 231 16.75 -12.11 46.60
CA PHE A 231 17.35 -11.02 47.37
C PHE A 231 18.62 -11.52 48.04
N VAL A 232 19.77 -10.97 47.65
CA VAL A 232 21.06 -11.24 48.30
C VAL A 232 21.29 -10.14 49.33
N LYS A 233 21.29 -10.52 50.60
CA LYS A 233 21.38 -9.61 51.74
C LYS A 233 22.68 -9.79 52.51
N GLY A 234 23.12 -8.73 53.18
CA GLY A 234 24.19 -8.76 54.15
C GLY A 234 23.88 -9.60 55.40
N SER A 235 24.82 -9.59 56.34
CA SER A 235 24.73 -10.34 57.61
C SER A 235 23.61 -9.90 58.55
N ASP A 236 23.04 -8.71 58.33
CA ASP A 236 21.94 -8.16 59.12
C ASP A 236 20.56 -8.71 58.70
N GLY A 237 20.48 -9.41 57.55
CA GLY A 237 19.25 -10.00 57.03
C GLY A 237 18.22 -8.99 56.50
N ILE A 238 18.58 -7.70 56.43
CA ILE A 238 17.74 -6.59 55.95
C ILE A 238 18.19 -6.24 54.53
N PHE A 239 17.26 -5.95 53.62
CA PHE A 239 17.63 -5.52 52.26
C PHE A 239 17.91 -4.01 52.23
N ASN A 240 19.19 -3.61 52.20
CA ASN A 240 19.64 -2.21 52.29
C ASN A 240 20.90 -1.92 51.45
N TYR A 241 21.61 -0.81 51.74
CA TYR A 241 22.77 -0.37 50.97
C TYR A 241 23.90 -1.41 50.97
N GLY A 242 24.32 -1.84 49.77
CA GLY A 242 25.29 -2.92 49.58
C GLY A 242 24.65 -4.23 49.10
N ASP A 243 23.34 -4.37 49.27
CA ASP A 243 22.57 -5.53 48.80
C ASP A 243 22.12 -5.37 47.34
N TYR A 244 21.62 -6.48 46.78
CA TYR A 244 21.15 -6.52 45.40
C TYR A 244 20.16 -7.65 45.18
N ILE A 245 19.36 -7.50 44.12
CA ILE A 245 18.55 -8.58 43.59
C ILE A 245 19.26 -9.31 42.45
N LEU A 246 19.01 -10.61 42.35
CA LEU A 246 19.37 -11.46 41.22
C LEU A 246 18.12 -12.09 40.61
N PHE A 247 18.05 -12.12 39.29
CA PHE A 247 16.99 -12.81 38.56
C PHE A 247 17.53 -13.35 37.23
N TYR A 248 16.89 -14.38 36.69
CA TYR A 248 17.23 -14.91 35.37
C TYR A 248 16.40 -14.20 34.30
N ALA A 249 17.06 -13.75 33.23
CA ALA A 249 16.40 -13.09 32.11
C ALA A 249 16.89 -13.64 30.76
N LYS A 250 15.98 -13.74 29.80
CA LYS A 250 16.29 -13.99 28.39
C LYS A 250 16.62 -12.70 27.66
N GLY A 251 17.72 -12.71 26.91
CA GLY A 251 18.13 -11.66 25.98
C GLY A 251 17.58 -11.88 24.56
N PRO A 252 18.04 -11.09 23.58
CA PRO A 252 17.49 -11.04 22.22
C PRO A 252 17.91 -12.20 21.30
N VAL A 253 18.70 -13.16 21.80
CA VAL A 253 19.14 -14.33 21.02
C VAL A 253 18.53 -15.58 21.64
N ASP A 254 17.72 -16.29 20.85
CA ASP A 254 17.13 -17.58 21.24
C ASP A 254 17.99 -18.74 20.71
N TRP A 255 18.03 -19.84 21.46
CA TRP A 255 18.80 -21.04 21.11
C TRP A 255 17.92 -22.27 21.12
N LYS A 256 18.03 -23.10 20.09
CA LYS A 256 17.26 -24.35 19.98
C LYS A 256 18.15 -25.51 19.56
N TYR A 257 17.90 -26.68 20.15
CA TYR A 257 18.56 -27.91 19.73
C TYR A 257 17.86 -28.50 18.50
N ASN A 258 18.56 -28.58 17.38
CA ASN A 258 18.09 -29.25 16.18
C ASN A 258 18.47 -30.73 16.25
N THR A 259 17.47 -31.61 16.40
CA THR A 259 17.68 -33.05 16.53
C THR A 259 18.22 -33.71 15.26
N THR A 260 18.00 -33.11 14.10
CA THR A 260 18.47 -33.63 12.80
C THR A 260 19.94 -33.33 12.59
N SER A 261 20.37 -32.08 12.82
CA SER A 261 21.80 -31.72 12.71
C SER A 261 22.60 -32.01 13.97
N GLN A 262 21.94 -32.35 15.08
CA GLN A 262 22.53 -32.57 16.40
C GLN A 262 23.40 -31.39 16.85
N LEU A 263 22.86 -30.18 16.70
CA LEU A 263 23.50 -28.91 17.00
C LEU A 263 22.51 -27.98 17.70
N PHE A 264 23.02 -27.18 18.64
CA PHE A 264 22.32 -25.96 19.03
C PHE A 264 22.55 -24.88 17.97
N THR A 265 21.46 -24.26 17.51
CA THR A 265 21.44 -23.17 16.54
C THR A 265 20.80 -21.93 17.18
N HIS A 266 21.24 -20.74 16.78
CA HIS A 266 20.74 -19.48 17.30
C HIS A 266 19.70 -18.85 16.36
N THR A 267 18.92 -17.91 16.89
CA THR A 267 18.12 -16.97 16.12
C THR A 267 18.16 -15.63 16.83
N GLY A 268 18.72 -14.62 16.18
CA GLY A 268 18.68 -13.24 16.65
C GLY A 268 17.29 -12.61 16.48
N HIS A 269 16.91 -11.71 17.38
CA HIS A 269 15.66 -10.98 17.27
C HIS A 269 15.71 -10.00 16.10
N PRO A 270 14.80 -10.07 15.11
CA PRO A 270 14.90 -9.27 13.88
C PRO A 270 14.46 -7.80 14.01
N TYR A 271 14.13 -7.37 15.23
CA TYR A 271 13.50 -6.07 15.52
C TYR A 271 14.15 -5.35 16.71
N SER A 272 14.99 -6.02 17.50
CA SER A 272 15.62 -5.40 18.66
C SER A 272 16.92 -6.06 19.04
N THR A 273 17.89 -5.25 19.46
CA THR A 273 19.15 -5.71 20.07
C THR A 273 19.05 -5.86 21.59
N LEU A 274 17.85 -5.65 22.16
CA LEU A 274 17.54 -5.79 23.58
C LEU A 274 16.26 -6.61 23.75
N SER A 275 16.15 -7.35 24.84
CA SER A 275 14.86 -7.83 25.35
C SER A 275 14.46 -7.02 26.57
N TYR A 276 13.16 -6.92 26.88
CA TYR A 276 12.70 -6.05 27.96
C TYR A 276 11.96 -6.77 29.08
N TYR A 277 12.07 -6.19 30.28
CA TYR A 277 11.39 -6.58 31.51
C TYR A 277 10.93 -5.31 32.25
N PHE A 278 10.08 -5.45 33.25
CA PHE A 278 9.49 -4.35 34.00
C PHE A 278 9.70 -4.51 35.50
N LEU A 279 10.03 -3.41 36.18
CA LEU A 279 10.21 -3.32 37.62
C LEU A 279 9.08 -2.53 38.27
N THR A 280 8.64 -3.00 39.43
CA THR A 280 7.71 -2.25 40.29
C THR A 280 7.92 -2.62 41.76
N SER A 281 7.49 -1.75 42.67
CA SER A 281 7.39 -2.04 44.11
C SER A 281 5.96 -1.86 44.65
N SER A 282 4.98 -1.62 43.78
CA SER A 282 3.63 -1.17 44.15
C SER A 282 2.72 -2.25 44.73
N PHE A 283 3.09 -3.54 44.66
CA PHE A 283 2.18 -4.65 44.96
C PHE A 283 2.58 -5.50 46.18
N GLY A 284 3.58 -5.06 46.95
CA GLY A 284 4.09 -5.80 48.12
C GLY A 284 5.10 -6.89 47.74
N MET A 285 5.25 -7.92 48.58
CA MET A 285 6.26 -8.98 48.41
C MET A 285 5.99 -9.85 47.19
N GLY A 286 6.97 -10.01 46.31
CA GLY A 286 6.84 -10.76 45.05
C GLY A 286 7.00 -12.27 45.15
N LYS A 287 7.00 -12.92 43.99
CA LYS A 287 7.18 -14.37 43.80
C LYS A 287 8.55 -14.82 44.31
N THR A 288 8.54 -15.74 45.27
CA THR A 288 9.75 -16.44 45.75
C THR A 288 10.09 -17.61 44.86
N ILE A 289 11.37 -18.00 44.82
CA ILE A 289 11.84 -19.17 44.06
C ILE A 289 11.53 -20.45 44.87
N PRO A 290 10.62 -21.32 44.40
CA PRO A 290 10.31 -22.57 45.07
C PRO A 290 11.53 -23.51 45.08
N GLN A 291 11.62 -24.31 46.13
CA GLN A 291 12.63 -25.35 46.26
C GLN A 291 12.15 -26.63 45.56
N PHE A 292 13.04 -27.29 44.84
CA PHE A 292 12.82 -28.61 44.25
C PHE A 292 13.86 -29.58 44.80
N ASN A 293 13.39 -30.61 45.49
CA ASN A 293 14.27 -31.63 46.04
C ASN A 293 14.60 -32.69 45.00
N SER A 294 15.86 -33.11 44.94
CA SER A 294 16.31 -34.27 44.16
C SER A 294 15.37 -35.47 44.35
N ILE A 295 14.97 -36.11 43.26
CA ILE A 295 14.11 -37.31 43.34
C ILE A 295 14.91 -38.52 43.87
N PRO A 296 14.27 -39.44 44.60
CA PRO A 296 14.97 -40.56 45.24
C PRO A 296 15.25 -41.74 44.30
N ASP A 297 14.56 -41.81 43.16
CA ASP A 297 14.71 -42.86 42.16
C ASP A 297 16.17 -43.02 41.69
N ALA A 298 16.54 -44.25 41.30
CA ALA A 298 17.88 -44.53 40.78
C ALA A 298 18.08 -43.84 39.42
N PRO A 299 19.27 -43.30 39.15
CA PRO A 299 19.53 -42.65 37.87
C PRO A 299 19.71 -43.68 36.76
N THR A 300 19.15 -43.35 35.61
CA THR A 300 19.37 -44.09 34.36
C THR A 300 20.60 -43.57 33.61
N HIS A 301 20.96 -42.31 33.84
CA HIS A 301 22.06 -41.61 33.19
C HIS A 301 22.79 -40.74 34.22
N ILE A 302 24.13 -40.70 34.15
CA ILE A 302 24.96 -39.81 34.95
C ILE A 302 25.49 -38.71 34.04
N VAL A 303 25.26 -37.46 34.41
CA VAL A 303 25.63 -36.26 33.64
C VAL A 303 26.76 -35.54 34.37
N THR A 304 27.98 -35.79 33.91
CA THR A 304 29.22 -35.11 34.35
C THR A 304 29.78 -34.16 33.30
N THR A 305 29.15 -34.12 32.12
CA THR A 305 29.56 -33.31 30.98
C THR A 305 28.31 -32.76 30.31
N PHE A 306 28.44 -31.67 29.55
CA PHE A 306 27.29 -31.06 28.86
C PHE A 306 27.72 -30.42 27.54
N THR A 307 26.73 -30.11 26.69
CA THR A 307 26.97 -29.42 25.42
C THR A 307 26.81 -27.92 25.61
N ASP A 308 27.89 -27.21 25.29
CA ASP A 308 27.94 -25.76 25.28
C ASP A 308 27.99 -25.21 23.87
N TYR A 309 27.63 -23.95 23.71
CA TYR A 309 27.57 -23.30 22.41
C TYR A 309 27.99 -21.82 22.47
N ALA A 310 28.48 -21.32 21.34
CA ALA A 310 28.76 -19.91 21.14
C ALA A 310 28.54 -19.55 19.67
N VAL A 311 28.28 -18.27 19.40
CA VAL A 311 28.10 -17.73 18.05
C VAL A 311 28.88 -16.43 17.90
N HIS A 312 29.46 -16.23 16.72
CA HIS A 312 29.85 -14.92 16.20
C HIS A 312 28.93 -14.58 15.04
N GLU A 313 28.19 -13.48 15.15
CA GLU A 313 27.27 -12.94 14.14
C GLU A 313 27.23 -11.43 14.31
N VAL A 314 27.46 -10.67 13.24
CA VAL A 314 27.49 -9.20 13.26
C VAL A 314 26.66 -8.66 12.10
N ASN A 315 25.53 -8.04 12.43
CA ASN A 315 24.53 -7.59 11.47
C ASN A 315 24.87 -6.18 10.92
N ILE A 316 25.69 -6.10 9.87
CA ILE A 316 26.15 -4.82 9.30
C ILE A 316 25.40 -4.44 8.03
N LYS A 317 25.38 -5.31 7.01
CA LYS A 317 24.91 -4.97 5.66
C LYS A 317 23.82 -5.92 5.19
N ASN A 318 22.66 -5.36 4.82
CA ASN A 318 21.67 -6.07 3.99
C ASN A 318 21.99 -5.76 2.51
N LEU A 319 22.20 -6.80 1.71
CA LEU A 319 22.81 -6.65 0.37
C LEU A 319 21.88 -6.05 -0.69
N ILE A 320 20.56 -6.23 -0.53
CA ILE A 320 19.56 -5.81 -1.51
C ILE A 320 18.49 -4.86 -0.93
N ARG A 321 18.69 -4.39 0.31
CA ARG A 321 17.73 -3.58 1.08
C ARG A 321 16.35 -4.23 1.16
N SER A 322 16.33 -5.54 1.41
CA SER A 322 15.14 -6.39 1.44
C SER A 322 15.41 -7.66 2.23
N GLY A 323 14.39 -8.23 2.86
CA GLY A 323 14.55 -9.35 3.76
C GLY A 323 15.17 -8.93 5.09
N ARG A 324 15.24 -9.87 6.03
CA ARG A 324 15.61 -9.61 7.43
C ARG A 324 17.07 -9.93 7.78
N GLU A 325 17.84 -10.53 6.89
CA GLU A 325 19.23 -10.93 7.15
C GLU A 325 20.22 -9.79 6.87
N PHE A 326 21.29 -9.74 7.66
CA PHE A 326 22.38 -8.78 7.55
C PHE A 326 23.70 -9.52 7.73
N TYR A 327 24.76 -9.10 7.04
CA TYR A 327 26.02 -9.83 7.01
C TYR A 327 27.22 -8.93 7.31
N GLU A 328 28.28 -9.52 7.83
CA GLU A 328 29.58 -8.89 8.08
C GLU A 328 30.44 -8.94 6.80
N PRO A 329 30.88 -7.80 6.23
CA PRO A 329 31.76 -7.79 5.07
C PRO A 329 33.13 -8.41 5.33
N VAL A 330 33.65 -9.16 4.35
CA VAL A 330 34.95 -9.84 4.39
C VAL A 330 35.71 -9.52 3.10
N ASP A 331 36.86 -8.85 3.20
CA ASP A 331 37.66 -8.49 2.01
C ASP A 331 38.33 -9.73 1.39
N VAL A 332 38.86 -9.60 0.16
CA VAL A 332 39.57 -10.68 -0.57
C VAL A 332 41.03 -10.78 -0.10
N ASN A 333 41.47 -11.97 0.30
CA ASN A 333 42.81 -12.27 0.86
C ASN A 333 43.27 -11.60 2.20
N PRO A 334 42.42 -11.03 3.08
CA PRO A 334 42.75 -10.78 4.47
C PRO A 334 42.53 -12.04 5.33
N TYR A 335 43.06 -11.99 6.56
CA TYR A 335 42.78 -12.98 7.60
C TYR A 335 42.00 -12.30 8.73
N TYR A 336 40.76 -12.73 8.95
CA TYR A 336 39.96 -12.29 10.09
C TYR A 336 40.06 -13.31 11.23
N SER A 337 40.23 -12.83 12.47
CA SER A 337 40.39 -13.69 13.64
C SER A 337 39.18 -13.61 14.57
N TYR A 338 38.64 -14.78 14.93
CA TYR A 338 37.51 -14.91 15.85
C TYR A 338 37.90 -15.82 17.02
N SER A 339 37.59 -15.41 18.26
CA SER A 339 37.97 -16.14 19.47
C SER A 339 36.75 -16.63 20.23
N PHE A 340 36.73 -17.93 20.54
CA PHE A 340 35.72 -18.56 21.37
C PHE A 340 36.39 -19.22 22.57
N ASN A 341 35.76 -19.11 23.74
CA ASN A 341 36.31 -19.69 24.96
C ASN A 341 35.33 -20.70 25.57
N PHE A 342 35.76 -21.95 25.73
CA PHE A 342 35.00 -23.03 26.34
C PHE A 342 35.76 -23.64 27.52
N PRO A 343 35.72 -23.04 28.72
CA PRO A 343 36.52 -23.50 29.86
C PRO A 343 36.26 -24.96 30.26
N ASN A 344 37.29 -25.73 30.58
CA ASN A 344 37.18 -27.18 30.86
C ASN A 344 36.64 -27.97 29.65
N LEU A 345 37.16 -27.67 28.45
CA LEU A 345 36.81 -28.36 27.21
C LEU A 345 37.25 -29.82 27.28
N ILE A 346 36.42 -30.73 26.77
CA ILE A 346 36.77 -32.15 26.64
C ILE A 346 37.47 -32.35 25.31
N THR A 347 38.80 -32.25 25.30
CA THR A 347 39.62 -32.32 24.08
C THR A 347 39.59 -33.68 23.37
N SER A 348 39.13 -34.75 24.04
CA SER A 348 38.90 -36.07 23.44
C SER A 348 37.60 -36.17 22.62
N VAL A 349 36.70 -35.19 22.75
CA VAL A 349 35.45 -35.11 21.98
C VAL A 349 35.60 -34.02 20.92
N PRO A 350 35.36 -34.34 19.63
CA PRO A 350 35.44 -33.33 18.57
C PRO A 350 34.48 -32.15 18.82
N VAL A 351 34.97 -30.94 18.58
CA VAL A 351 34.17 -29.71 18.56
C VAL A 351 33.47 -29.62 17.21
N LYS A 352 32.16 -29.34 17.21
CA LYS A 352 31.40 -29.11 15.98
C LYS A 352 31.42 -27.61 15.63
N ILE A 353 31.64 -27.31 14.36
CA ILE A 353 31.58 -25.96 13.78
C ILE A 353 30.53 -25.94 12.68
N HIS A 354 29.67 -24.94 12.68
CA HIS A 354 28.70 -24.68 11.63
C HIS A 354 28.80 -23.21 11.22
N SER A 355 29.08 -22.96 9.95
CA SER A 355 29.32 -21.60 9.44
C SER A 355 28.52 -21.39 8.17
N ARG A 356 27.93 -20.20 8.02
CA ARG A 356 27.27 -19.75 6.79
C ARG A 356 27.98 -18.51 6.26
N VAL A 357 28.28 -18.54 4.97
CA VAL A 357 29.00 -17.48 4.25
C VAL A 357 28.28 -17.17 2.95
N ILE A 358 28.45 -15.93 2.48
CA ILE A 358 27.82 -15.40 1.27
C ILE A 358 28.93 -14.84 0.39
N ALA A 359 28.81 -15.05 -0.92
CA ALA A 359 29.68 -14.40 -1.89
C ALA A 359 28.91 -13.92 -3.12
N ARG A 360 29.36 -12.80 -3.67
CA ARG A 360 29.00 -12.33 -4.99
C ARG A 360 30.24 -12.41 -5.87
N SER A 361 30.26 -13.40 -6.77
CA SER A 361 31.32 -13.55 -7.78
C SER A 361 30.70 -14.01 -9.10
N THR A 362 31.28 -13.57 -10.22
CA THR A 362 30.66 -13.79 -11.55
C THR A 362 31.53 -14.64 -12.47
N ALA A 363 32.85 -14.48 -12.40
CA ALA A 363 33.79 -15.19 -13.26
C ALA A 363 34.23 -16.55 -12.69
N SER A 364 34.38 -16.66 -11.38
CA SER A 364 34.84 -17.88 -10.71
C SER A 364 34.20 -18.08 -9.34
N SER A 365 34.08 -19.34 -8.92
CA SER A 365 33.57 -19.68 -7.61
C SER A 365 34.48 -19.13 -6.51
N SER A 366 33.84 -18.72 -5.43
CA SER A 366 34.48 -18.21 -4.23
C SER A 366 34.75 -19.34 -3.25
N THR A 367 35.75 -19.21 -2.38
CA THR A 367 35.96 -20.15 -1.27
C THR A 367 36.31 -19.42 0.02
N PHE A 368 35.60 -19.75 1.10
CA PHE A 368 35.97 -19.35 2.46
C PHE A 368 36.69 -20.50 3.15
N ASN A 369 37.88 -20.24 3.68
CA ASN A 369 38.59 -21.20 4.51
C ASN A 369 38.58 -20.74 5.96
N ILE A 370 38.10 -21.60 6.85
CA ILE A 370 38.22 -21.41 8.29
C ILE A 370 39.31 -22.36 8.77
N SER A 371 40.29 -21.82 9.47
CA SER A 371 41.43 -22.57 10.01
C SER A 371 41.57 -22.37 11.52
N ILE A 372 42.10 -23.40 12.18
CA ILE A 372 42.41 -23.39 13.61
C ILE A 372 43.85 -23.86 13.75
N ASN A 373 44.67 -23.08 14.47
CA ASN A 373 46.11 -23.34 14.65
C ASN A 373 46.85 -23.60 13.32
N GLY A 374 46.46 -22.89 12.24
CA GLY A 374 47.06 -23.02 10.91
C GLY A 374 46.58 -24.21 10.08
N SER A 375 45.67 -25.05 10.60
CA SER A 375 45.05 -26.16 9.85
C SER A 375 43.63 -25.79 9.42
N THR A 376 43.31 -25.95 8.13
CA THR A 376 41.96 -25.68 7.59
C THR A 376 40.96 -26.71 8.12
N VAL A 377 39.95 -26.25 8.86
CA VAL A 377 38.87 -27.06 9.40
C VAL A 377 37.60 -27.00 8.56
N GLN A 378 37.37 -25.92 7.81
CA GLN A 378 36.30 -25.84 6.82
C GLN A 378 36.82 -25.17 5.55
N SER A 379 36.41 -25.72 4.41
CA SER A 379 36.52 -25.07 3.10
C SER A 379 35.11 -25.01 2.52
N ILE A 380 34.60 -23.79 2.37
CA ILE A 380 33.21 -23.52 2.04
C ILE A 380 33.16 -22.89 0.65
N PRO A 381 32.92 -23.69 -0.41
CA PRO A 381 32.80 -23.15 -1.76
C PRO A 381 31.46 -22.44 -1.91
N VAL A 382 31.46 -21.28 -2.55
CA VAL A 382 30.25 -20.54 -2.91
C VAL A 382 30.23 -20.39 -4.44
N THR A 383 29.11 -20.78 -5.05
CA THR A 383 28.94 -20.76 -6.51
C THR A 383 28.88 -19.34 -7.05
N THR A 384 29.14 -19.18 -8.35
CA THR A 384 28.97 -17.89 -9.03
C THR A 384 27.49 -17.51 -9.13
N VAL A 385 27.24 -16.21 -9.30
CA VAL A 385 25.93 -15.65 -9.65
C VAL A 385 25.98 -14.99 -11.02
N SER A 386 24.83 -14.87 -11.69
CA SER A 386 24.73 -14.14 -12.95
C SER A 386 24.41 -12.67 -12.70
N LEU A 387 25.11 -11.76 -13.38
CA LEU A 387 24.78 -10.32 -13.38
C LEU A 387 23.43 -10.03 -14.06
N SER A 388 22.96 -10.92 -14.92
CA SER A 388 21.64 -10.83 -15.54
C SER A 388 20.53 -11.51 -14.72
N GLY A 389 20.87 -12.11 -13.57
CA GLY A 389 19.91 -12.80 -12.70
C GLY A 389 19.44 -11.95 -11.52
N TYR A 390 18.39 -12.41 -10.85
CA TYR A 390 17.76 -11.73 -9.70
C TYR A 390 18.30 -12.19 -8.35
N THR A 391 19.15 -13.22 -8.35
CA THR A 391 19.91 -13.64 -7.18
C THR A 391 21.18 -12.80 -7.10
N TYR A 392 21.21 -11.86 -6.16
CA TYR A 392 22.30 -10.90 -6.00
C TYR A 392 23.60 -11.55 -5.55
N ALA A 393 23.50 -12.52 -4.63
CA ALA A 393 24.64 -13.27 -4.09
C ALA A 393 24.21 -14.71 -3.77
N ALA A 394 25.18 -15.63 -3.74
CA ALA A 394 24.96 -17.01 -3.35
C ALA A 394 25.42 -17.22 -1.90
N SER A 395 24.78 -18.15 -1.20
CA SER A 395 25.19 -18.55 0.15
C SER A 395 25.51 -20.04 0.20
N ASN A 396 26.38 -20.43 1.14
CA ASN A 396 26.58 -21.82 1.49
C ASN A 396 26.81 -21.95 2.99
N ALA A 397 26.30 -23.04 3.57
CA ALA A 397 26.46 -23.35 4.98
C ALA A 397 27.05 -24.74 5.13
N VAL A 398 28.12 -24.87 5.93
CA VAL A 398 28.84 -26.13 6.12
C VAL A 398 28.94 -26.44 7.60
N THR A 399 28.68 -27.69 7.95
CA THR A 399 28.97 -28.26 9.26
C THR A 399 30.20 -29.15 9.15
N ASN A 400 31.17 -28.98 10.05
CA ASN A 400 32.28 -29.93 10.21
C ASN A 400 32.59 -30.15 11.70
N SER A 401 33.55 -31.03 11.99
CA SER A 401 34.09 -31.22 13.34
C SER A 401 35.61 -31.21 13.31
N PHE A 402 36.23 -30.75 14.39
CA PHE A 402 37.68 -30.74 14.56
C PHE A 402 38.08 -31.11 15.98
N SER A 403 39.31 -31.56 16.17
CA SER A 403 39.86 -31.83 17.50
C SER A 403 40.47 -30.55 18.07
N ALA A 404 40.02 -30.14 19.25
CA ALA A 404 40.57 -29.01 19.97
C ALA A 404 41.64 -29.48 20.97
N VAL A 405 42.67 -28.65 21.20
CA VAL A 405 43.77 -28.95 22.13
C VAL A 405 43.78 -28.09 23.39
N GLN A 406 42.96 -27.04 23.42
CA GLN A 406 42.87 -26.07 24.52
C GLN A 406 41.47 -25.44 24.56
N ASP A 407 41.11 -24.84 25.71
CA ASP A 407 39.80 -24.21 25.95
C ASP A 407 39.53 -23.00 25.04
N GLN A 408 40.59 -22.24 24.70
CA GLN A 408 40.49 -21.07 23.82
C GLN A 408 40.68 -21.47 22.34
N LEU A 409 39.62 -21.31 21.57
CA LEU A 409 39.56 -21.62 20.15
C LEU A 409 39.74 -20.31 19.35
N ASN A 410 40.89 -20.17 18.70
CA ASN A 410 41.17 -19.04 17.81
C ASN A 410 41.03 -19.51 16.35
N LEU A 411 40.02 -18.97 15.68
CA LEU A 411 39.69 -19.29 14.29
C LEU A 411 40.20 -18.16 13.41
N SER A 412 40.79 -18.52 12.26
CA SER A 412 41.11 -17.57 11.20
C SER A 412 40.25 -17.88 9.97
N LEU A 413 39.50 -16.89 9.50
CA LEU A 413 38.74 -16.92 8.25
C LEU A 413 39.53 -16.22 7.15
N SER A 414 39.63 -16.82 5.98
CA SER A 414 40.12 -16.17 4.77
C SER A 414 39.14 -16.36 3.61
N PHE A 415 38.84 -15.27 2.88
CA PHE A 415 38.05 -15.30 1.67
C PHE A 415 38.96 -15.28 0.43
N ILE A 416 38.84 -16.30 -0.41
CA ILE A 416 39.70 -16.52 -1.58
C ILE A 416 38.84 -16.47 -2.84
N ASN A 417 39.21 -15.57 -3.75
CA ASN A 417 38.70 -15.55 -5.12
C ASN A 417 39.79 -15.03 -6.07
N THR A 418 39.77 -15.48 -7.33
CA THR A 418 40.62 -14.98 -8.42
C THR A 418 40.01 -13.78 -9.15
N ASP A 419 38.72 -13.52 -8.96
CA ASP A 419 37.97 -12.37 -9.45
C ASP A 419 38.16 -11.18 -8.49
N ALA A 420 38.77 -10.10 -8.98
CA ALA A 420 39.03 -8.89 -8.18
C ALA A 420 37.75 -8.12 -7.80
N SER A 421 36.62 -8.40 -8.46
CA SER A 421 35.31 -7.83 -8.15
C SER A 421 34.49 -8.69 -7.19
N ALA A 422 35.04 -9.80 -6.70
CA ALA A 422 34.34 -10.67 -5.78
C ALA A 422 34.13 -10.01 -4.41
N GLU A 423 32.91 -10.08 -3.91
CA GLU A 423 32.55 -9.60 -2.57
C GLU A 423 32.24 -10.80 -1.66
N GLY A 424 32.82 -10.81 -0.46
CA GLY A 424 32.62 -11.86 0.53
C GLY A 424 31.92 -11.32 1.77
N TYR A 425 31.07 -12.15 2.39
CA TYR A 425 30.37 -11.81 3.62
C TYR A 425 30.25 -13.02 4.54
N LEU A 426 30.37 -12.79 5.85
CA LEU A 426 30.10 -13.76 6.89
C LEU A 426 28.69 -13.52 7.46
N ASP A 427 27.89 -14.58 7.49
CA ASP A 427 26.61 -14.57 8.23
C ASP A 427 26.91 -14.86 9.70
N TYR A 428 27.34 -16.09 9.99
CA TYR A 428 27.69 -16.51 11.33
C TYR A 428 28.72 -17.64 11.37
N ILE A 429 29.36 -17.79 12.53
CA ILE A 429 30.11 -18.98 12.96
C ILE A 429 29.53 -19.49 14.28
N ILE A 430 29.00 -20.71 14.28
CA ILE A 430 28.47 -21.39 15.46
C ILE A 430 29.45 -22.49 15.88
N ILE A 431 29.79 -22.53 17.18
CA ILE A 431 30.59 -23.58 17.79
C ILE A 431 29.75 -24.33 18.81
N ASN A 432 29.73 -25.65 18.73
CA ASN A 432 29.14 -26.55 19.73
C ASN A 432 30.25 -27.45 20.30
N ALA A 433 30.43 -27.42 21.62
CA ALA A 433 31.56 -28.05 22.28
C ALA A 433 31.12 -28.83 23.53
N ARG A 434 31.77 -29.98 23.79
CA ARG A 434 31.52 -30.75 25.02
C ARG A 434 32.44 -30.25 26.13
N ARG A 435 31.85 -29.87 27.26
CA ARG A 435 32.59 -29.38 28.44
C ARG A 435 32.35 -30.26 29.66
N GLN A 436 33.30 -30.29 30.58
CA GLN A 436 33.08 -30.84 31.91
C GLN A 436 32.00 -30.00 32.62
N LEU A 437 31.07 -30.67 33.31
CA LEU A 437 30.04 -30.02 34.11
C LEU A 437 30.68 -29.48 35.40
N GLN A 438 31.26 -28.29 35.29
CA GLN A 438 32.07 -27.66 36.33
C GLN A 438 31.79 -26.17 36.42
N LEU A 439 31.43 -25.69 37.61
CA LEU A 439 31.27 -24.26 37.90
C LEU A 439 32.64 -23.61 38.09
N SER A 440 33.29 -23.20 37.00
CA SER A 440 34.62 -22.54 37.04
C SER A 440 34.57 -21.00 37.05
N ALA A 441 33.43 -20.39 36.71
CA ALA A 441 33.25 -18.93 36.59
C ALA A 441 32.07 -18.42 37.44
N ASN A 442 31.63 -17.17 37.24
CA ASN A 442 30.52 -16.57 38.01
C ASN A 442 29.18 -17.31 37.85
N GLN A 443 28.91 -17.78 36.64
CA GLN A 443 27.77 -18.63 36.31
C GLN A 443 28.15 -19.69 35.27
N LEU A 444 27.35 -20.75 35.21
CA LEU A 444 27.40 -21.84 34.25
C LEU A 444 25.97 -22.14 33.81
N LEU A 445 25.62 -21.80 32.58
CA LEU A 445 24.40 -22.31 31.93
C LEU A 445 24.72 -23.67 31.33
N PHE A 446 23.89 -24.67 31.61
CA PHE A 446 24.11 -26.01 31.08
C PHE A 446 22.82 -26.73 30.71
N ARG A 447 22.92 -27.50 29.63
CA ARG A 447 21.91 -28.43 29.13
C ARG A 447 22.63 -29.56 28.38
N ASP A 448 22.04 -30.75 28.41
CA ASP A 448 22.64 -31.91 27.76
C ASP A 448 21.62 -32.69 26.92
N PRO A 449 21.71 -32.65 25.58
CA PRO A 449 20.89 -33.46 24.69
C PRO A 449 20.99 -34.97 24.94
N ASP A 450 22.10 -35.46 25.50
CA ASP A 450 22.30 -36.88 25.77
C ASP A 450 21.57 -37.33 27.05
N SER A 451 21.14 -36.38 27.89
CA SER A 451 20.53 -36.65 29.20
C SER A 451 19.03 -36.92 29.16
N TYR A 452 18.33 -36.57 28.07
CA TYR A 452 16.86 -36.59 28.00
C TYR A 452 16.29 -37.69 27.10
N GLY A 453 15.06 -38.10 27.37
CA GLY A 453 14.35 -39.18 26.67
C GLY A 453 13.22 -39.75 27.52
N ALA A 454 12.24 -40.40 26.88
CA ALA A 454 11.06 -40.91 27.57
C ALA A 454 11.43 -41.81 28.76
N GLY A 455 10.97 -41.46 29.96
CA GLY A 455 11.22 -42.20 31.20
C GLY A 455 12.62 -42.04 31.79
N ARG A 456 13.49 -41.19 31.22
CA ARG A 456 14.85 -41.01 31.72
C ARG A 456 14.87 -40.23 33.03
N ILE A 457 15.78 -40.66 33.90
CA ILE A 457 16.16 -40.00 35.14
C ILE A 457 17.65 -39.73 35.08
N ALA A 458 18.03 -38.45 35.08
CA ALA A 458 19.41 -38.01 35.04
C ALA A 458 19.90 -37.61 36.43
N GLU A 459 21.10 -38.08 36.82
CA GLU A 459 21.86 -37.55 37.95
C GLU A 459 22.90 -36.56 37.43
N PHE A 460 22.73 -35.29 37.76
CA PHE A 460 23.68 -34.24 37.42
C PHE A 460 24.73 -34.12 38.53
N GLN A 461 26.01 -34.16 38.16
CA GLN A 461 27.13 -34.03 39.07
C GLN A 461 27.95 -32.79 38.69
N ILE A 462 27.69 -31.67 39.37
CA ILE A 462 28.34 -30.39 39.10
C ILE A 462 29.57 -30.25 40.00
N SER A 463 30.75 -30.23 39.41
CA SER A 463 32.01 -30.05 40.15
C SER A 463 32.36 -28.56 40.34
N GLY A 464 33.25 -28.25 41.29
CA GLY A 464 33.69 -26.88 41.58
C GLY A 464 32.67 -26.03 42.34
N VAL A 465 31.64 -26.67 42.92
CA VAL A 465 30.58 -26.02 43.68
C VAL A 465 31.02 -25.88 45.14
N SER A 466 30.78 -24.70 45.71
CA SER A 466 31.06 -24.37 47.12
C SER A 466 29.77 -24.18 47.92
N THR A 467 29.88 -24.21 49.25
CA THR A 467 28.75 -23.87 50.13
C THR A 467 28.26 -22.45 49.83
N GLY A 468 26.97 -22.30 49.53
CA GLY A 468 26.34 -21.01 49.19
C GLY A 468 26.15 -20.77 47.68
N ASP A 469 26.76 -21.59 46.82
CA ASP A 469 26.45 -21.58 45.39
C ASP A 469 25.03 -22.13 45.14
N ILE A 470 24.38 -21.64 44.08
CA ILE A 470 22.97 -21.92 43.80
C ILE A 470 22.82 -22.56 42.42
N VAL A 471 21.89 -23.51 42.30
CA VAL A 471 21.47 -24.12 41.03
C VAL A 471 19.98 -23.88 40.82
N TRP A 472 19.62 -23.30 39.67
CA TRP A 472 18.23 -23.13 39.24
C TRP A 472 17.91 -23.98 38.02
N ASP A 473 16.73 -24.60 38.01
CA ASP A 473 16.07 -25.08 36.79
C ASP A 473 15.43 -23.87 36.08
N ILE A 474 15.92 -23.62 34.86
CA ILE A 474 15.51 -22.51 34.00
C ILE A 474 14.80 -23.01 32.73
N THR A 475 14.44 -24.30 32.68
CA THR A 475 13.73 -24.91 31.54
C THR A 475 12.48 -24.11 31.17
N ASN A 476 11.76 -23.60 32.17
CA ASN A 476 10.72 -22.59 32.01
C ASN A 476 11.04 -21.37 32.89
N PRO A 477 11.49 -20.24 32.32
CA PRO A 477 11.82 -19.03 33.09
C PRO A 477 10.66 -18.43 33.88
N ALA A 478 9.40 -18.73 33.55
CA ALA A 478 8.25 -18.30 34.34
C ALA A 478 7.99 -19.20 35.57
N ASP A 479 8.55 -20.41 35.60
CA ASP A 479 8.47 -21.39 36.69
C ASP A 479 9.86 -21.81 37.16
N LEU A 480 10.69 -20.82 37.51
CA LEU A 480 12.02 -21.03 38.09
C LEU A 480 11.95 -21.85 39.38
N ARG A 481 12.86 -22.81 39.54
CA ARG A 481 12.98 -23.63 40.76
C ARG A 481 14.43 -23.72 41.21
N GLN A 482 14.66 -23.56 42.51
CA GLN A 482 15.97 -23.80 43.09
C GLN A 482 16.12 -25.28 43.41
N ILE A 483 17.21 -25.87 42.92
CA ILE A 483 17.48 -27.29 43.07
C ILE A 483 18.20 -27.55 44.39
N ASN A 484 17.64 -28.46 45.19
CA ASN A 484 18.27 -29.01 46.39
C ASN A 484 18.88 -30.38 46.07
N GLY A 485 20.14 -30.54 46.45
CA GLY A 485 20.95 -31.72 46.21
C GLY A 485 21.96 -31.94 47.33
N THR A 486 22.87 -32.89 47.11
CA THR A 486 23.94 -33.22 48.08
C THR A 486 25.26 -32.63 47.61
N LEU A 487 25.92 -31.84 48.46
CA LEU A 487 27.27 -31.34 48.22
C LEU A 487 28.28 -32.22 48.96
N ALA A 488 29.14 -32.94 48.23
CA ALA A 488 30.19 -33.78 48.79
C ALA A 488 31.49 -33.60 48.00
N GLY A 489 32.60 -33.29 48.69
CA GLY A 489 33.91 -33.15 48.04
C GLY A 489 33.97 -32.09 46.93
N GLY A 490 33.15 -31.03 47.01
CA GLY A 490 33.06 -29.99 45.98
C GLY A 490 32.23 -30.37 44.74
N VAL A 491 31.50 -31.49 44.80
CA VAL A 491 30.56 -31.94 43.76
C VAL A 491 29.14 -31.84 44.29
N PHE A 492 28.29 -31.08 43.60
CA PHE A 492 26.86 -30.96 43.88
C PHE A 492 26.08 -31.96 43.02
N ILE A 493 25.31 -32.83 43.67
CA ILE A 493 24.63 -33.96 43.04
C ILE A 493 23.12 -33.82 43.24
N PHE A 494 22.36 -33.89 42.14
CA PHE A 494 20.89 -33.99 42.18
C PHE A 494 20.36 -34.87 41.05
N ARG A 495 19.14 -35.39 41.25
CA ARG A 495 18.42 -36.24 40.29
C ARG A 495 17.10 -35.63 39.90
N MET A 496 16.74 -35.78 38.64
CA MET A 496 15.41 -35.41 38.15
C MET A 496 15.00 -36.17 36.90
N ARG A 497 13.69 -36.12 36.60
CA ARG A 497 13.14 -36.65 35.35
C ARG A 497 13.48 -35.74 34.18
N THR A 498 14.03 -36.36 33.14
CA THR A 498 14.48 -35.72 31.90
C THR A 498 13.71 -36.29 30.71
N ASP A 499 12.39 -36.34 30.79
CA ASP A 499 11.53 -36.71 29.64
C ASP A 499 11.68 -35.72 28.47
N SER A 500 12.03 -34.47 28.79
CA SER A 500 12.40 -33.41 27.86
C SER A 500 13.78 -32.86 28.20
N LEU A 501 14.42 -32.18 27.25
CA LEU A 501 15.64 -31.43 27.51
C LEU A 501 15.40 -30.45 28.65
N ARG A 502 16.29 -30.48 29.64
CA ARG A 502 16.29 -29.55 30.77
C ARG A 502 17.44 -28.57 30.64
N GLU A 503 17.21 -27.36 31.11
CA GLU A 503 18.23 -26.31 31.15
C GLU A 503 18.35 -25.76 32.57
N PHE A 504 19.59 -25.51 32.99
CA PHE A 504 19.91 -25.06 34.34
C PHE A 504 20.92 -23.92 34.29
N VAL A 505 20.97 -23.16 35.38
CA VAL A 505 22.07 -22.25 35.69
C VAL A 505 22.61 -22.53 37.09
N ALA A 506 23.91 -22.77 37.19
CA ALA A 506 24.64 -22.80 38.45
C ALA A 506 25.45 -21.51 38.59
N PHE A 507 25.40 -20.82 39.74
CA PHE A 507 26.07 -19.54 39.90
C PHE A 507 26.44 -19.24 41.36
N ARG A 508 27.39 -18.30 41.52
CA ARG A 508 27.87 -17.83 42.81
C ARG A 508 27.17 -16.51 43.17
N PRO A 509 26.24 -16.45 44.15
CA PRO A 509 25.46 -15.24 44.38
C PRO A 509 26.29 -13.99 44.67
N SER A 510 27.48 -14.14 45.26
CA SER A 510 28.43 -13.05 45.57
C SER A 510 29.24 -12.53 44.39
N SER A 511 29.15 -13.16 43.21
CA SER A 511 29.92 -12.78 42.02
C SER A 511 29.38 -11.56 41.29
N SER A 512 30.13 -11.09 40.30
CA SER A 512 29.69 -10.07 39.34
C SER A 512 28.80 -10.68 38.25
N PHE A 513 27.72 -9.97 37.91
CA PHE A 513 26.77 -10.34 36.86
C PHE A 513 26.46 -9.12 35.98
N ASN A 514 25.81 -9.37 34.84
CA ASN A 514 25.38 -8.30 33.95
C ASN A 514 24.34 -7.42 34.65
N THR A 515 24.46 -6.12 34.45
CA THR A 515 23.46 -5.14 34.89
C THR A 515 22.55 -4.81 33.70
N PRO A 516 21.22 -4.88 33.85
CA PRO A 516 20.29 -4.42 32.84
C PRO A 516 20.52 -2.95 32.45
N VAL A 517 20.12 -2.57 31.24
CA VAL A 517 20.02 -1.17 30.84
C VAL A 517 18.82 -0.55 31.57
N LEU A 518 19.10 0.33 32.53
CA LEU A 518 18.07 0.89 33.42
C LEU A 518 17.42 2.19 32.90
N GLN A 519 18.15 2.96 32.09
CA GLN A 519 17.70 4.24 31.53
C GLN A 519 18.29 4.45 30.11
N GLY A 520 17.57 5.19 29.27
CA GLY A 520 17.90 5.41 27.86
C GLY A 520 16.70 5.25 26.93
N ILE A 521 16.92 5.28 25.61
CA ILE A 521 15.86 5.09 24.61
C ILE A 521 15.17 3.74 24.86
N GLY A 522 13.84 3.77 25.03
CA GLY A 522 13.02 2.57 25.25
C GLY A 522 13.07 1.97 26.67
N THR A 523 13.73 2.62 27.64
CA THR A 523 13.81 2.18 29.05
C THR A 523 13.46 3.33 30.01
N GLY A 524 13.24 3.01 31.29
CA GLY A 524 12.87 3.98 32.32
C GLY A 524 11.38 3.93 32.67
N LEU A 525 10.88 5.02 33.27
CA LEU A 525 9.50 5.12 33.76
C LEU A 525 8.50 5.05 32.59
N ILE A 526 7.48 4.20 32.71
CA ILE A 526 6.36 4.12 31.75
C ILE A 526 5.05 4.55 32.40
N GLN A 527 4.10 5.00 31.56
CA GLN A 527 2.74 5.29 32.00
C GLN A 527 1.93 3.99 32.12
N ASN A 528 0.95 3.99 33.03
CA ASN A 528 0.01 2.89 33.15
C ASN A 528 -0.84 2.76 31.88
N GLN A 529 -1.17 1.53 31.51
CA GLN A 529 -1.82 1.17 30.25
C GLN A 529 -2.61 -0.13 30.41
N ASN A 530 -3.65 -0.31 29.59
CA ASN A 530 -4.53 -1.47 29.70
C ASN A 530 -5.23 -1.79 28.38
N LEU A 531 -4.45 -2.21 27.37
CA LEU A 531 -4.99 -2.63 26.08
C LEU A 531 -5.88 -3.89 26.23
N HIS A 532 -5.55 -4.77 27.18
CA HIS A 532 -6.38 -5.93 27.52
C HIS A 532 -7.83 -5.59 27.89
N ALA A 533 -8.11 -4.42 28.45
CA ALA A 533 -9.47 -4.02 28.85
C ALA A 533 -10.27 -3.31 27.75
N MET A 534 -9.69 -3.12 26.56
CA MET A 534 -10.39 -2.47 25.45
C MET A 534 -11.65 -3.23 25.03
N ALA A 535 -12.72 -2.47 24.76
CA ALA A 535 -13.96 -3.01 24.22
C ALA A 535 -13.76 -3.53 22.79
N GLN A 536 -14.62 -4.45 22.33
CA GLN A 536 -14.59 -4.93 20.95
C GLN A 536 -14.74 -3.79 19.94
N ALA A 537 -13.99 -3.86 18.84
CA ALA A 537 -14.01 -2.87 17.78
C ALA A 537 -13.84 -3.51 16.40
N ASN A 538 -14.51 -2.95 15.39
CA ASN A 538 -14.39 -3.40 14.00
C ASN A 538 -13.16 -2.82 13.31
N MET A 539 -12.58 -1.73 13.80
CA MET A 539 -11.36 -1.14 13.28
C MET A 539 -10.32 -0.94 14.38
N LEU A 540 -9.10 -1.36 14.11
CA LEU A 540 -7.93 -1.13 14.96
C LEU A 540 -6.98 -0.18 14.24
N ILE A 541 -6.56 0.90 14.90
CA ILE A 541 -5.53 1.81 14.41
C ILE A 541 -4.31 1.68 15.32
N VAL A 542 -3.19 1.26 14.75
CA VAL A 542 -1.91 1.14 15.44
C VAL A 542 -1.02 2.29 14.98
N TYR A 543 -0.57 3.13 15.91
CA TYR A 543 0.12 4.38 15.57
C TYR A 543 1.40 4.58 16.38
N HIS A 544 2.36 5.31 15.81
CA HIS A 544 3.52 5.80 16.55
C HIS A 544 3.17 7.09 17.31
N SER A 545 3.73 7.30 18.51
CA SER A 545 3.38 8.44 19.39
C SER A 545 3.42 9.82 18.71
N THR A 546 4.33 10.00 17.74
CA THR A 546 4.40 11.18 16.84
C THR A 546 3.05 11.55 16.20
N PHE A 547 2.20 10.56 15.89
CA PHE A 547 0.95 10.74 15.11
C PHE A 547 -0.32 10.65 15.97
N ALA A 548 -0.20 10.71 17.31
CA ALA A 548 -1.33 10.47 18.22
C ALA A 548 -2.56 11.36 17.95
N SER A 549 -2.34 12.64 17.64
CA SER A 549 -3.41 13.59 17.36
C SER A 549 -4.17 13.23 16.09
N GLN A 550 -3.45 12.91 15.02
CA GLN A 550 -4.01 12.60 13.70
C GLN A 550 -4.71 11.24 13.70
N ALA A 551 -4.16 10.25 14.41
CA ALA A 551 -4.81 8.96 14.63
C ALA A 551 -6.14 9.12 15.40
N SER A 552 -6.17 9.98 16.42
CA SER A 552 -7.38 10.29 17.18
C SER A 552 -8.44 11.01 16.34
N GLU A 553 -8.01 11.97 15.51
CA GLU A 553 -8.87 12.70 14.57
C GLU A 553 -9.51 11.75 13.55
N LEU A 554 -8.71 10.88 12.92
CA LEU A 554 -9.21 9.90 11.96
C LEU A 554 -10.18 8.91 12.62
N ALA A 555 -9.86 8.42 13.82
CA ALA A 555 -10.75 7.53 14.57
C ALA A 555 -12.10 8.19 14.88
N ALA A 556 -12.10 9.47 15.29
CA ALA A 556 -13.33 10.22 15.53
C ALA A 556 -14.15 10.36 14.24
N PHE A 557 -13.50 10.69 13.12
CA PHE A 557 -14.15 10.77 11.82
C PHE A 557 -14.79 9.44 11.41
N ARG A 558 -14.09 8.31 11.54
CA ARG A 558 -14.64 6.98 11.22
C ARG A 558 -15.82 6.58 12.09
N ARG A 559 -15.81 6.94 13.38
CA ARG A 559 -16.98 6.72 14.25
C ARG A 559 -18.19 7.53 13.79
N SER A 560 -18.01 8.81 13.47
CA SER A 560 -19.13 9.70 13.12
C SER A 560 -19.64 9.54 11.69
N ASN A 561 -18.74 9.33 10.73
CA ASN A 561 -19.06 9.27 9.30
C ASN A 561 -19.48 7.86 8.86
N ASP A 562 -18.81 6.84 9.39
CA ASP A 562 -18.94 5.46 8.91
C ASP A 562 -19.69 4.55 9.90
N GLY A 563 -19.93 5.00 11.13
CA GLY A 563 -20.55 4.19 12.19
C GLY A 563 -19.67 3.03 12.67
N LEU A 564 -18.37 3.06 12.39
CA LEU A 564 -17.44 2.02 12.83
C LEU A 564 -17.15 2.15 14.32
N THR A 565 -17.02 1.01 15.01
CA THR A 565 -16.36 0.96 16.31
C THR A 565 -14.84 0.93 16.09
N VAL A 566 -14.12 1.87 16.70
CA VAL A 566 -12.68 2.07 16.46
C VAL A 566 -11.92 2.08 17.77
N ASN A 567 -10.87 1.27 17.87
CA ASN A 567 -9.84 1.37 18.91
C ASN A 567 -8.54 1.90 18.30
N ILE A 568 -7.84 2.75 19.06
CA ILE A 568 -6.51 3.22 18.70
C ILE A 568 -5.52 2.77 19.78
N ALA A 569 -4.35 2.31 19.39
CA ALA A 569 -3.30 1.88 20.32
C ALA A 569 -1.93 2.38 19.84
N GLU A 570 -1.18 2.97 20.76
CA GLU A 570 0.20 3.36 20.48
C GLU A 570 1.06 2.09 20.42
N ILE A 571 1.93 2.01 19.40
CA ILE A 571 2.75 0.83 19.17
C ILE A 571 3.65 0.47 20.36
N GLY A 572 4.18 1.46 21.09
CA GLY A 572 4.97 1.23 22.30
C GLY A 572 4.18 0.53 23.42
N GLN A 573 2.89 0.83 23.54
CA GLN A 573 2.00 0.19 24.52
C GLN A 573 1.71 -1.27 24.13
N ILE A 574 1.51 -1.52 22.82
CA ILE A 574 1.35 -2.87 22.28
C ILE A 574 2.58 -3.72 22.59
N TYR A 575 3.80 -3.19 22.39
CA TYR A 575 5.01 -3.94 22.74
C TYR A 575 5.04 -4.29 24.22
N ASN A 576 4.74 -3.32 25.07
CA ASN A 576 4.77 -3.51 26.52
C ASN A 576 3.80 -4.61 27.01
N GLU A 577 2.62 -4.77 26.42
CA GLU A 577 1.64 -5.81 26.83
C GLU A 577 1.83 -7.14 26.08
N PHE A 578 2.18 -7.12 24.78
CA PHE A 578 2.13 -8.31 23.92
C PHE A 578 3.50 -8.91 23.54
N SER A 579 4.62 -8.24 23.85
CA SER A 579 5.99 -8.71 23.56
C SER A 579 6.99 -8.44 24.69
N SER A 580 6.51 -8.31 25.93
CA SER A 580 7.36 -7.98 27.08
C SER A 580 8.12 -6.67 26.93
N GLY A 581 7.62 -5.73 26.13
CA GLY A 581 8.26 -4.45 25.82
C GLY A 581 9.23 -4.48 24.63
N THR A 582 9.54 -5.65 24.08
CA THR A 582 10.46 -5.77 22.95
C THR A 582 9.78 -5.40 21.64
N PRO A 583 10.28 -4.45 20.82
CA PRO A 583 9.73 -4.21 19.49
C PRO A 583 9.66 -5.53 18.70
N ASP A 584 8.47 -5.90 18.23
CA ASP A 584 8.25 -7.15 17.48
C ASP A 584 6.95 -7.03 16.65
N ALA A 585 7.00 -7.41 15.37
CA ALA A 585 5.80 -7.42 14.51
C ALA A 585 4.71 -8.37 15.04
N GLY A 586 5.10 -9.48 15.65
CA GLY A 586 4.20 -10.46 16.27
C GLY A 586 3.36 -9.85 17.41
N ALA A 587 3.81 -8.76 18.04
CA ALA A 587 3.04 -8.05 19.06
C ALA A 587 1.78 -7.40 18.46
N ILE A 588 1.90 -6.79 17.27
CA ILE A 588 0.77 -6.18 16.54
C ILE A 588 -0.24 -7.26 16.15
N ARG A 589 0.24 -8.38 15.59
CA ARG A 589 -0.62 -9.53 15.26
C ARG A 589 -1.32 -10.08 16.50
N ASN A 590 -0.60 -10.26 17.62
CA ASN A 590 -1.19 -10.78 18.85
C ASN A 590 -2.24 -9.84 19.45
N PHE A 591 -2.04 -8.52 19.35
CA PHE A 591 -3.04 -7.51 19.70
C PHE A 591 -4.30 -7.62 18.84
N ALA A 592 -4.17 -7.73 17.52
CA ALA A 592 -5.31 -7.96 16.62
C ALA A 592 -6.01 -9.30 16.92
N LYS A 593 -5.23 -10.37 17.14
CA LYS A 593 -5.72 -11.71 17.49
C LYS A 593 -6.52 -11.71 18.79
N MET A 594 -6.19 -10.87 19.76
CA MET A 594 -6.99 -10.73 20.98
C MET A 594 -8.44 -10.34 20.69
N PHE A 595 -8.67 -9.35 19.84
CA PHE A 595 -10.04 -8.95 19.44
C PHE A 595 -10.73 -10.07 18.66
N TYR A 596 -9.99 -10.68 17.73
CA TYR A 596 -10.46 -11.82 16.94
C TYR A 596 -10.93 -12.98 17.81
N ASP A 597 -10.10 -13.48 18.74
CA ASP A 597 -10.41 -14.63 19.59
C ASP A 597 -11.55 -14.35 20.59
N ARG A 598 -11.65 -13.10 21.05
CA ARG A 598 -12.72 -12.62 21.95
C ARG A 598 -14.05 -12.42 21.23
N ALA A 599 -14.08 -12.24 19.91
CA ALA A 599 -15.32 -12.06 19.16
C ALA A 599 -16.20 -13.31 19.24
N ALA A 600 -17.42 -13.17 19.78
CA ALA A 600 -18.37 -14.26 19.94
C ALA A 600 -19.30 -14.41 18.72
N THR A 601 -19.50 -13.33 17.96
CA THR A 601 -20.32 -13.28 16.74
C THR A 601 -19.52 -12.71 15.56
N GLU A 602 -20.02 -12.90 14.35
CA GLU A 602 -19.39 -12.39 13.12
C GLU A 602 -19.31 -10.85 13.10
N ASP A 603 -20.35 -10.15 13.59
CA ASP A 603 -20.37 -8.68 13.68
C ASP A 603 -19.35 -8.10 14.68
N GLN A 604 -18.88 -8.92 15.62
CA GLN A 604 -17.86 -8.53 16.59
C GLN A 604 -16.43 -8.76 16.07
N LEU A 605 -16.26 -9.41 14.92
CA LEU A 605 -14.92 -9.61 14.37
C LEU A 605 -14.29 -8.25 14.03
N PRO A 606 -12.98 -8.09 14.31
CA PRO A 606 -12.25 -6.96 13.78
C PRO A 606 -12.20 -7.12 12.25
N ARG A 607 -12.46 -6.03 11.52
CA ARG A 607 -12.55 -6.02 10.05
C ARG A 607 -11.37 -5.31 9.40
N TYR A 608 -10.85 -4.25 10.04
CA TYR A 608 -9.80 -3.41 9.47
C TYR A 608 -8.66 -3.15 10.46
N LEU A 609 -7.43 -3.22 9.99
CA LEU A 609 -6.22 -2.81 10.68
C LEU A 609 -5.53 -1.68 9.90
N LEU A 610 -5.40 -0.50 10.49
CA LEU A 610 -4.66 0.62 9.92
C LEU A 610 -3.32 0.79 10.65
N LEU A 611 -2.22 0.70 9.90
CA LEU A 611 -0.86 0.97 10.36
C LEU A 611 -0.54 2.44 10.07
N PHE A 612 -0.46 3.26 11.12
CA PHE A 612 -0.31 4.71 11.03
C PHE A 612 1.15 5.10 11.28
N GLY A 613 1.93 5.10 10.20
CA GLY A 613 3.36 5.38 10.20
C GLY A 613 4.09 4.54 9.17
N ASP A 614 5.17 5.09 8.64
CA ASP A 614 5.98 4.40 7.66
C ASP A 614 6.76 3.19 8.23
N GLY A 615 7.35 2.39 7.34
CA GLY A 615 8.10 1.17 7.66
C GLY A 615 9.57 1.24 7.24
N SER A 616 10.31 0.16 7.51
CA SER A 616 11.72 0.01 7.12
C SER A 616 12.08 -1.45 6.89
N TYR A 617 12.97 -1.75 5.94
CA TYR A 617 13.58 -3.07 5.80
C TYR A 617 14.56 -3.34 6.95
N ASN A 618 15.19 -2.30 7.50
CA ASN A 618 16.08 -2.39 8.64
C ASN A 618 15.33 -2.10 9.93
N ASN A 619 14.66 -3.13 10.45
CA ASN A 619 13.91 -3.02 11.69
C ASN A 619 14.80 -2.93 12.95
N LEU A 620 16.12 -3.17 12.85
CA LEU A 620 17.07 -3.11 13.97
C LEU A 620 17.61 -1.71 14.25
N LEU A 621 17.58 -0.82 13.25
CA LEU A 621 18.12 0.54 13.36
C LEU A 621 17.15 1.46 14.12
N THR A 622 17.62 2.02 15.24
CA THR A 622 16.80 2.79 16.20
C THR A 622 16.88 4.31 16.03
N SER A 623 17.73 4.83 15.14
CA SER A 623 17.89 6.27 14.87
C SER A 623 18.13 6.53 13.39
N GLY A 624 17.58 7.64 12.86
CA GLY A 624 17.75 8.02 11.44
C GLY A 624 17.05 7.06 10.48
N ASN A 625 15.91 6.50 10.89
CA ASN A 625 15.15 5.49 10.18
C ASN A 625 13.66 5.89 10.12
N THR A 626 12.90 5.33 9.19
CA THR A 626 11.45 5.54 9.01
C THR A 626 10.60 4.44 9.63
N ASN A 627 11.20 3.58 10.46
CA ASN A 627 10.54 2.48 11.17
C ASN A 627 9.60 2.95 12.30
N PHE A 628 8.57 3.73 11.97
CA PHE A 628 7.55 4.16 12.92
C PHE A 628 6.63 2.99 13.31
N ILE A 629 6.31 2.13 12.34
CA ILE A 629 5.58 0.87 12.54
C ILE A 629 6.33 -0.24 11.80
N PRO A 630 6.77 -1.32 12.49
CA PRO A 630 7.61 -2.36 11.90
C PRO A 630 6.97 -3.03 10.70
N THR A 631 7.83 -3.52 9.81
CA THR A 631 7.44 -4.33 8.66
C THR A 631 7.73 -5.81 8.94
N TYR A 632 6.94 -6.71 8.34
CA TYR A 632 7.32 -8.12 8.29
C TYR A 632 8.11 -8.36 7.00
N GLN A 633 9.38 -8.76 7.17
CA GLN A 633 10.32 -9.04 6.08
C GLN A 633 10.49 -10.55 5.88
N SER A 634 10.69 -11.01 4.64
CA SER A 634 11.05 -12.41 4.34
C SER A 634 12.36 -12.85 5.01
N TYR A 635 12.55 -14.16 5.19
CA TYR A 635 13.88 -14.72 5.53
C TYR A 635 14.84 -14.58 4.36
N GLU A 636 14.36 -14.86 3.14
CA GLU A 636 15.11 -14.63 1.91
C GLU A 636 15.52 -13.15 1.80
N SER A 637 16.84 -12.93 1.63
CA SER A 637 17.50 -11.61 1.68
C SER A 637 18.59 -11.46 0.62
N LEU A 638 18.72 -12.42 -0.30
CA LEU A 638 19.73 -12.47 -1.38
C LEU A 638 19.09 -12.48 -2.78
N SER A 639 17.80 -12.81 -2.88
CA SER A 639 17.04 -12.78 -4.14
C SER A 639 16.06 -11.61 -4.17
N GLN A 640 16.16 -10.76 -5.21
CA GLN A 640 15.32 -9.59 -5.38
C GLN A 640 13.85 -9.94 -5.69
N THR A 641 13.61 -11.09 -6.32
CA THR A 641 12.26 -11.57 -6.69
C THR A 641 11.61 -12.45 -5.63
N ASN A 642 12.40 -13.13 -4.79
CA ASN A 642 11.89 -14.02 -3.75
C ASN A 642 11.81 -13.35 -2.37
N SER A 643 12.47 -12.22 -2.18
CA SER A 643 12.32 -11.40 -0.97
C SER A 643 11.07 -10.51 -1.04
N TYR A 644 10.48 -10.22 0.11
CA TYR A 644 9.24 -9.43 0.20
C TYR A 644 9.11 -8.72 1.55
N THR A 645 8.35 -7.62 1.53
CA THR A 645 7.80 -6.94 2.70
C THR A 645 6.29 -7.03 2.65
N CYS A 646 5.64 -7.43 3.76
CA CYS A 646 4.24 -7.83 3.72
C CYS A 646 3.48 -7.45 4.99
N ASP A 647 2.40 -6.66 4.85
CA ASP A 647 1.52 -6.32 5.97
C ASP A 647 0.44 -7.41 6.23
N ASP A 648 0.29 -8.42 5.35
CA ASP A 648 -0.71 -9.49 5.51
C ASP A 648 -0.48 -10.29 6.81
N PHE A 649 0.78 -10.44 7.24
CA PHE A 649 1.19 -11.13 8.47
C PHE A 649 0.40 -10.67 9.70
N PHE A 650 0.07 -9.38 9.78
CA PHE A 650 -0.67 -8.81 10.92
C PHE A 650 -2.14 -9.25 10.99
N THR A 651 -2.64 -9.88 9.92
CA THR A 651 -4.05 -10.27 9.74
C THR A 651 -4.27 -11.77 9.60
N LEU A 652 -3.22 -12.57 9.78
CA LEU A 652 -3.29 -14.04 9.85
C LEU A 652 -3.53 -14.45 11.32
N LEU A 653 -4.79 -14.65 11.71
CA LEU A 653 -5.21 -14.73 13.12
C LEU A 653 -5.70 -16.11 13.54
N ASP A 654 -5.96 -17.02 12.60
CA ASP A 654 -6.39 -18.37 12.91
C ASP A 654 -5.24 -19.23 13.49
N GLU A 655 -5.59 -20.25 14.29
CA GLU A 655 -4.64 -20.99 15.15
C GLU A 655 -3.46 -21.61 14.39
N ASN A 656 -3.68 -22.13 13.19
CA ASN A 656 -2.63 -22.81 12.42
C ASN A 656 -1.94 -21.90 11.38
N GLU A 657 -2.09 -20.59 11.52
CA GLU A 657 -1.50 -19.60 10.62
C GLU A 657 -0.21 -18.98 11.19
N GLY A 658 0.56 -18.33 10.32
CA GLY A 658 1.79 -17.62 10.71
C GLY A 658 2.78 -17.41 9.57
N GLY A 659 3.69 -16.44 9.77
CA GLY A 659 4.61 -15.98 8.72
C GLY A 659 3.84 -15.43 7.51
N VAL A 660 3.75 -16.21 6.43
CA VAL A 660 2.90 -15.90 5.27
C VAL A 660 1.90 -17.01 4.95
N SER A 661 1.81 -18.02 5.80
CA SER A 661 0.91 -19.17 5.63
C SER A 661 -0.43 -18.88 6.31
N GLY A 662 -1.47 -18.64 5.51
CA GLY A 662 -2.82 -18.39 6.00
C GLY A 662 -3.69 -17.66 4.97
N LEU A 663 -4.95 -17.41 5.34
CA LEU A 663 -5.83 -16.48 4.64
C LEU A 663 -6.04 -15.24 5.51
N MET A 664 -6.09 -14.07 4.91
CA MET A 664 -6.28 -12.83 5.64
C MET A 664 -7.68 -12.77 6.29
N ASP A 665 -7.73 -12.54 7.60
CA ASP A 665 -8.96 -12.41 8.38
C ASP A 665 -9.51 -10.97 8.40
N MET A 666 -8.60 -10.00 8.22
CA MET A 666 -8.86 -8.57 8.25
C MET A 666 -8.29 -7.88 7.00
N GLY A 667 -8.88 -6.75 6.60
CA GLY A 667 -8.24 -5.84 5.65
C GLY A 667 -7.18 -5.01 6.35
N VAL A 668 -5.99 -4.89 5.76
CA VAL A 668 -4.88 -4.07 6.28
C VAL A 668 -4.52 -2.95 5.31
N GLY A 669 -4.19 -1.78 5.83
CA GLY A 669 -3.64 -0.67 5.05
C GLY A 669 -2.68 0.17 5.89
N ARG A 670 -1.79 0.91 5.22
CA ARG A 670 -0.71 1.70 5.85
C ARG A 670 -0.72 3.15 5.39
N LEU A 671 -0.57 4.09 6.33
CA LEU A 671 -0.25 5.48 6.02
C LEU A 671 1.26 5.68 6.17
N THR A 672 1.97 5.88 5.08
CA THR A 672 3.46 5.97 5.01
C THR A 672 3.98 7.35 5.41
N VAL A 673 3.44 7.89 6.50
CA VAL A 673 3.77 9.23 7.01
C VAL A 673 5.03 9.17 7.88
N LYS A 674 5.91 10.14 7.70
CA LYS A 674 7.19 10.32 8.40
C LYS A 674 7.18 11.54 9.32
N SER A 675 6.20 12.44 9.17
CA SER A 675 6.02 13.65 9.98
C SER A 675 4.57 13.95 10.35
N THR A 676 4.37 14.79 11.39
CA THR A 676 3.02 15.24 11.80
C THR A 676 2.29 16.03 10.71
N THR A 677 3.03 16.74 9.87
CA THR A 677 2.50 17.54 8.76
C THR A 677 1.96 16.63 7.66
N GLU A 678 2.74 15.63 7.24
CA GLU A 678 2.28 14.61 6.29
C GLU A 678 1.03 13.88 6.82
N ALA A 679 1.02 13.53 8.11
CA ALA A 679 -0.15 12.92 8.75
C ALA A 679 -1.39 13.83 8.70
N GLN A 680 -1.23 15.14 8.89
CA GLN A 680 -2.33 16.11 8.76
C GLN A 680 -2.85 16.16 7.33
N HIS A 681 -1.96 16.22 6.34
CA HIS A 681 -2.33 16.28 4.93
C HIS A 681 -3.12 15.04 4.49
N VAL A 682 -2.63 13.84 4.85
CA VAL A 682 -3.31 12.58 4.52
C VAL A 682 -4.67 12.47 5.22
N VAL A 683 -4.79 12.83 6.51
CA VAL A 683 -6.07 12.79 7.23
C VAL A 683 -7.06 13.82 6.67
N ALA A 684 -6.61 15.03 6.33
CA ALA A 684 -7.44 16.04 5.69
C ALA A 684 -7.98 15.55 4.34
N LYS A 685 -7.11 14.94 3.52
CA LYS A 685 -7.46 14.31 2.25
C LYS A 685 -8.54 13.24 2.41
N ILE A 686 -8.37 12.34 3.37
CA ILE A 686 -9.34 11.27 3.68
C ILE A 686 -10.71 11.85 4.06
N LYS A 687 -10.74 12.89 4.90
CA LYS A 687 -11.98 13.56 5.31
C LYS A 687 -12.66 14.24 4.12
N ARG A 688 -11.88 14.93 3.29
CA ARG A 688 -12.36 15.68 2.11
C ARG A 688 -13.00 14.77 1.05
N TYR A 689 -12.45 13.56 0.85
CA TYR A 689 -12.98 12.58 -0.12
C TYR A 689 -14.46 12.23 0.09
N ASN A 690 -14.93 12.23 1.34
CA ASN A 690 -16.32 11.87 1.69
C ASN A 690 -17.30 13.06 1.68
N THR A 691 -16.88 14.26 1.27
CA THR A 691 -17.75 15.44 1.27
C THR A 691 -18.65 15.48 0.04
N THR A 692 -19.89 15.97 0.20
CA THR A 692 -20.86 16.11 -0.90
C THR A 692 -20.55 17.30 -1.81
N ALA A 693 -19.69 18.22 -1.39
CA ALA A 693 -19.16 19.28 -2.25
C ALA A 693 -18.37 18.72 -3.45
N ASN A 694 -17.87 17.49 -3.33
CA ASN A 694 -16.96 16.86 -4.28
C ASN A 694 -17.68 15.85 -5.19
N LEU A 695 -19.02 15.89 -5.26
CA LEU A 695 -19.80 15.11 -6.22
C LEU A 695 -19.45 15.56 -7.65
N GLY A 696 -19.17 14.61 -8.55
CA GLY A 696 -18.91 14.89 -9.96
C GLY A 696 -18.75 13.62 -10.79
N ASP A 697 -18.85 13.76 -12.11
CA ASP A 697 -18.79 12.64 -13.06
C ASP A 697 -17.46 11.86 -13.01
N TRP A 698 -16.40 12.45 -12.45
CA TRP A 698 -15.13 11.78 -12.13
C TRP A 698 -15.32 10.47 -11.34
N ARG A 699 -16.35 10.40 -10.48
CA ARG A 699 -16.72 9.21 -9.69
C ARG A 699 -17.21 8.03 -10.53
N ASN A 700 -17.48 8.26 -11.82
CA ASN A 700 -17.96 7.25 -12.77
C ASN A 700 -16.92 6.94 -13.87
N ILE A 701 -15.67 7.36 -13.72
CA ILE A 701 -14.60 7.18 -14.72
C ILE A 701 -13.50 6.25 -14.19
N LEU A 702 -13.15 5.26 -15.01
CA LEU A 702 -12.05 4.32 -14.78
C LEU A 702 -11.03 4.45 -15.92
N CYS A 703 -9.77 4.73 -15.59
CA CYS A 703 -8.70 4.91 -16.56
C CYS A 703 -7.73 3.72 -16.52
N PHE A 704 -7.50 3.09 -17.66
CA PHE A 704 -6.56 1.99 -17.84
C PHE A 704 -5.36 2.45 -18.66
N ILE A 705 -4.16 2.28 -18.13
CA ILE A 705 -2.89 2.70 -18.72
C ILE A 705 -2.04 1.45 -18.97
N GLY A 706 -1.51 1.31 -20.18
CA GLY A 706 -0.73 0.14 -20.61
C GLY A 706 0.59 0.54 -21.25
N ASP A 707 1.68 0.00 -20.71
CA ASP A 707 3.07 0.21 -21.15
C ASP A 707 3.40 -0.46 -22.49
N ASP A 708 4.25 0.16 -23.30
CA ASP A 708 4.68 -0.36 -24.61
C ASP A 708 5.85 -1.35 -24.52
N GLY A 709 6.27 -1.91 -25.65
CA GLY A 709 7.28 -2.95 -25.71
C GLY A 709 6.76 -4.37 -25.47
N ASP A 710 7.68 -5.30 -25.18
CA ASP A 710 7.42 -6.71 -24.78
C ASP A 710 6.45 -7.53 -25.65
N GLY A 711 6.35 -7.21 -26.95
CA GLY A 711 5.33 -7.82 -27.80
C GLY A 711 3.89 -7.48 -27.37
N ASN A 712 3.68 -6.29 -26.80
CA ASN A 712 2.43 -5.72 -26.30
C ASN A 712 1.83 -6.40 -25.07
N LEU A 713 2.63 -7.10 -24.26
CA LEU A 713 2.15 -7.82 -23.08
C LEU A 713 1.31 -6.91 -22.17
N HIS A 714 1.86 -5.77 -21.78
CA HIS A 714 1.25 -4.87 -20.80
C HIS A 714 0.04 -4.11 -21.34
N MET A 715 0.10 -3.57 -22.56
CA MET A 715 -1.08 -3.01 -23.25
C MET A 715 -2.19 -4.05 -23.45
N GLY A 716 -1.84 -5.29 -23.80
CA GLY A 716 -2.79 -6.39 -23.94
C GLY A 716 -3.49 -6.70 -22.62
N ASP A 717 -2.73 -6.80 -21.53
CA ASP A 717 -3.25 -7.05 -20.19
C ASP A 717 -4.15 -5.90 -19.70
N ALA A 718 -3.73 -4.65 -19.84
CA ALA A 718 -4.54 -3.48 -19.53
C ALA A 718 -5.86 -3.48 -20.32
N ASN A 719 -5.80 -3.89 -21.60
CA ASN A 719 -6.99 -3.99 -22.44
C ASN A 719 -7.95 -5.09 -22.04
N ASP A 720 -7.45 -6.27 -21.67
CA ASP A 720 -8.30 -7.36 -21.18
C ASP A 720 -9.04 -6.96 -19.91
N LEU A 721 -8.36 -6.26 -18.98
CA LEU A 721 -8.97 -5.73 -17.76
C LEU A 721 -10.02 -4.66 -18.05
N ALA A 722 -9.73 -3.74 -18.98
CA ALA A 722 -10.65 -2.70 -19.39
C ALA A 722 -11.93 -3.26 -20.06
N GLU A 723 -11.80 -4.26 -20.94
CA GLU A 723 -12.94 -4.91 -21.60
C GLU A 723 -13.77 -5.76 -20.63
N MET A 724 -13.13 -6.41 -19.66
CA MET A 724 -13.82 -7.10 -18.56
C MET A 724 -14.74 -6.14 -17.80
N ILE A 725 -14.22 -4.97 -17.40
CA ILE A 725 -15.00 -3.98 -16.67
C ILE A 725 -16.09 -3.32 -17.53
N ASP A 726 -15.84 -2.94 -18.80
CA ASP A 726 -16.89 -2.38 -19.68
C ASP A 726 -18.05 -3.37 -19.92
N THR A 727 -17.76 -4.67 -19.83
CA THR A 727 -18.73 -5.75 -19.98
C THR A 727 -19.51 -5.99 -18.69
N MET A 728 -18.83 -6.14 -17.55
CA MET A 728 -19.44 -6.49 -16.27
C MET A 728 -20.10 -5.30 -15.56
N TYR A 729 -19.52 -4.10 -15.69
CA TYR A 729 -19.96 -2.88 -15.01
C TYR A 729 -20.15 -1.74 -16.02
N PRO A 730 -21.13 -1.87 -16.93
CA PRO A 730 -21.32 -0.96 -18.05
C PRO A 730 -21.71 0.47 -17.66
N ASP A 731 -22.11 0.71 -16.41
CA ASP A 731 -22.44 2.04 -15.88
C ASP A 731 -21.21 2.97 -15.84
N PHE A 732 -20.00 2.40 -15.78
CA PHE A 732 -18.76 3.18 -15.80
C PHE A 732 -18.37 3.64 -17.21
N THR A 733 -17.64 4.76 -17.25
CA THR A 733 -16.90 5.23 -18.42
C THR A 733 -15.48 4.69 -18.37
N ILE A 734 -15.03 4.06 -19.46
CA ILE A 734 -13.69 3.49 -19.57
C ILE A 734 -12.84 4.38 -20.46
N THR A 735 -11.72 4.86 -19.91
CA THR A 735 -10.67 5.58 -20.63
C THR A 735 -9.46 4.65 -20.79
N LYS A 736 -8.85 4.63 -21.97
CA LYS A 736 -7.67 3.81 -22.29
C LYS A 736 -6.54 4.74 -22.74
N ILE A 737 -5.37 4.65 -22.09
CA ILE A 737 -4.14 5.37 -22.45
C ILE A 737 -3.06 4.31 -22.68
N TYR A 738 -2.84 3.91 -23.92
CA TYR A 738 -1.83 2.92 -24.27
C TYR A 738 -0.66 3.63 -24.94
N LEU A 739 0.55 3.44 -24.43
CA LEU A 739 1.69 4.29 -24.76
C LEU A 739 1.95 4.34 -26.27
N ASP A 740 2.00 3.17 -26.90
CA ASP A 740 2.26 3.03 -28.34
C ASP A 740 1.13 3.59 -29.24
N ALA A 741 -0.01 4.01 -28.68
CA ALA A 741 -1.04 4.76 -29.42
C ALA A 741 -0.70 6.25 -29.60
N TYR A 742 0.36 6.74 -28.95
CA TYR A 742 0.89 8.09 -29.04
C TYR A 742 2.25 8.08 -29.73
N THR A 743 2.67 9.24 -30.25
CA THR A 743 4.00 9.39 -30.88
C THR A 743 5.10 9.40 -29.83
N GLN A 744 6.11 8.54 -30.01
CA GLN A 744 7.32 8.55 -29.19
C GLN A 744 8.29 9.62 -29.69
N GLU A 745 8.93 10.34 -28.77
CA GLU A 745 9.96 11.33 -29.06
C GLU A 745 11.30 10.94 -28.41
N THR A 746 12.38 10.96 -29.20
CA THR A 746 13.73 10.72 -28.68
C THR A 746 14.36 12.03 -28.23
N THR A 747 14.73 12.11 -26.94
CA THR A 747 15.46 13.26 -26.37
C THR A 747 16.85 12.84 -25.90
N PRO A 748 17.79 13.79 -25.65
CA PRO A 748 19.06 13.46 -25.01
C PRO A 748 18.92 12.78 -23.64
N SER A 749 17.77 12.95 -22.97
CA SER A 749 17.43 12.31 -21.68
C SER A 749 16.75 10.95 -21.82
N GLY A 750 16.63 10.40 -23.03
CA GLY A 750 15.91 9.15 -23.32
C GLY A 750 14.64 9.36 -24.15
N GLU A 751 13.98 8.24 -24.45
CA GLU A 751 12.69 8.19 -25.13
C GLU A 751 11.56 8.69 -24.20
N LYS A 752 10.56 9.36 -24.79
CA LYS A 752 9.43 9.95 -24.05
C LYS A 752 8.14 9.82 -24.86
N TYR A 753 7.01 9.81 -24.15
CA TYR A 753 5.69 9.98 -24.74
C TYR A 753 4.99 11.24 -24.19
N PRO A 754 5.33 12.46 -24.67
CA PRO A 754 4.72 13.70 -24.17
C PRO A 754 3.19 13.69 -24.24
N GLY A 755 2.61 13.07 -25.27
CA GLY A 755 1.16 12.90 -25.40
C GLY A 755 0.53 12.03 -24.31
N VAL A 756 1.27 11.02 -23.82
CA VAL A 756 0.84 10.18 -22.69
C VAL A 756 0.94 10.95 -21.38
N ASN A 757 2.04 11.67 -21.14
CA ASN A 757 2.18 12.54 -19.97
C ASN A 757 1.02 13.54 -19.89
N ALA A 758 0.71 14.23 -20.99
CA ALA A 758 -0.41 15.16 -21.07
C ALA A 758 -1.76 14.48 -20.85
N ALA A 759 -1.98 13.28 -21.39
CA ALA A 759 -3.22 12.53 -21.18
C ALA A 759 -3.41 12.12 -19.71
N ILE A 760 -2.34 11.68 -19.03
CA ILE A 760 -2.36 11.34 -17.61
C ILE A 760 -2.61 12.59 -16.75
N GLU A 761 -1.90 13.68 -17.04
CA GLU A 761 -2.06 14.96 -16.32
C GLU A 761 -3.48 15.51 -16.46
N ASN A 762 -4.02 15.53 -17.68
CA ASN A 762 -5.40 15.96 -17.93
C ASN A 762 -6.41 15.07 -17.21
N ARG A 763 -6.17 13.75 -17.15
CA ARG A 763 -7.02 12.82 -16.40
C ARG A 763 -6.95 13.05 -14.89
N MET A 764 -5.77 13.33 -14.34
CA MET A 764 -5.58 13.67 -12.92
C MET A 764 -6.33 14.95 -12.57
N LYS A 765 -6.18 16.02 -13.37
CA LYS A 765 -6.89 17.30 -13.19
C LYS A 765 -8.41 17.15 -13.32
N SER A 766 -8.86 16.43 -14.34
CA SER A 766 -10.30 16.20 -14.57
C SER A 766 -10.93 15.27 -13.52
N GLY A 767 -10.12 14.41 -12.92
CA GLY A 767 -10.52 13.39 -11.96
C GLY A 767 -10.85 12.04 -12.61
N ALA A 768 -10.65 10.99 -11.81
CA ALA A 768 -11.09 9.62 -12.07
C ALA A 768 -11.39 8.94 -10.74
N LEU A 769 -12.27 7.94 -10.74
CA LEU A 769 -12.46 7.08 -9.57
C LEU A 769 -11.25 6.18 -9.37
N MET A 770 -10.67 5.69 -10.47
CA MET A 770 -9.53 4.78 -10.46
C MET A 770 -8.58 5.03 -11.63
N MET A 771 -7.29 5.00 -11.32
CA MET A 771 -6.18 4.94 -12.28
C MET A 771 -5.53 3.56 -12.17
N ASN A 772 -5.64 2.75 -13.21
CA ASN A 772 -5.13 1.38 -13.26
C ASN A 772 -3.97 1.30 -14.27
N TYR A 773 -2.76 1.06 -13.79
CA TYR A 773 -1.55 0.97 -14.61
C TYR A 773 -1.03 -0.46 -14.65
N THR A 774 -0.69 -0.95 -15.85
CA THR A 774 -0.01 -2.22 -16.07
C THR A 774 1.24 -2.00 -16.91
N GLY A 775 2.41 -2.34 -16.37
CA GLY A 775 3.68 -2.06 -17.05
C GLY A 775 4.91 -2.01 -16.14
N HIS A 776 6.02 -1.55 -16.69
CA HIS A 776 7.26 -1.35 -15.96
C HIS A 776 7.21 -0.17 -15.00
N GLY A 777 8.09 -0.19 -14.01
CA GLY A 777 8.16 0.87 -13.02
C GLY A 777 9.23 0.58 -11.99
N GLY A 778 9.42 1.55 -11.12
CA GLY A 778 10.31 1.46 -9.99
C GLY A 778 10.05 2.59 -9.01
N GLU A 779 10.95 2.72 -8.05
CA GLU A 779 10.81 3.67 -6.95
C GLU A 779 10.70 5.13 -7.42
N LEU A 780 11.23 5.46 -8.60
CA LEU A 780 11.27 6.83 -9.15
C LEU A 780 10.09 7.18 -10.06
N GLY A 781 9.32 6.21 -10.53
CA GLY A 781 8.28 6.44 -11.54
C GLY A 781 7.76 5.21 -12.27
N LEU A 782 6.92 5.45 -13.27
CA LEU A 782 6.31 4.44 -14.16
C LEU A 782 6.89 4.57 -15.58
N ALA A 783 7.04 3.41 -16.25
CA ALA A 783 7.61 3.23 -17.58
C ALA A 783 9.06 3.73 -17.74
N HIS A 784 9.79 3.23 -18.73
CA HIS A 784 11.14 3.75 -19.05
C HIS A 784 11.08 5.17 -19.64
N GLU A 785 9.95 5.52 -20.23
CA GLU A 785 9.67 6.77 -20.93
C GLU A 785 9.23 7.88 -19.96
N HIS A 786 9.23 7.59 -18.65
CA HIS A 786 8.93 8.51 -17.57
C HIS A 786 7.52 9.11 -17.67
N ILE A 787 6.49 8.27 -17.86
CA ILE A 787 5.10 8.72 -17.98
C ILE A 787 4.55 9.30 -16.65
N MET A 788 5.20 8.98 -15.53
CA MET A 788 4.96 9.56 -14.21
C MET A 788 6.24 9.50 -13.37
N ARG A 789 6.67 10.62 -12.80
CA ARG A 789 7.85 10.73 -11.93
C ARG A 789 7.49 11.31 -10.57
N ILE A 790 8.43 11.26 -9.61
CA ILE A 790 8.30 11.91 -8.30
C ILE A 790 7.90 13.38 -8.42
N SER A 791 8.52 14.14 -9.33
CA SER A 791 8.20 15.56 -9.52
C SER A 791 6.75 15.77 -9.94
N ASP A 792 6.19 14.88 -10.76
CA ASP A 792 4.81 14.96 -11.22
C ASP A 792 3.85 14.57 -10.08
N ALA A 793 4.19 13.52 -9.32
CA ALA A 793 3.43 13.07 -8.16
C ALA A 793 3.33 14.15 -7.05
N GLN A 794 4.35 14.98 -6.90
CA GLN A 794 4.39 16.08 -5.93
C GLN A 794 3.61 17.33 -6.37
N THR A 795 3.37 17.52 -7.66
CA THR A 795 2.74 18.74 -8.21
C THR A 795 1.30 18.53 -8.68
N TYR A 796 0.79 17.29 -8.70
CA TYR A 796 -0.62 17.06 -9.03
C TYR A 796 -1.55 17.85 -8.10
N ASP A 797 -2.46 18.59 -8.73
CA ASP A 797 -3.46 19.45 -8.09
C ASP A 797 -4.86 18.96 -8.45
N ASN A 798 -5.38 18.08 -7.60
CA ASN A 798 -6.70 17.44 -7.76
C ASN A 798 -7.35 17.19 -6.39
N PRO A 799 -7.44 18.20 -5.51
CA PRO A 799 -7.71 18.02 -4.09
C PRO A 799 -9.06 17.35 -3.83
N ASP A 800 -10.03 17.58 -4.71
CA ASP A 800 -11.42 17.13 -4.59
C ASP A 800 -11.76 15.90 -5.43
N ARG A 801 -10.80 15.41 -6.25
CA ARG A 801 -11.02 14.34 -7.23
C ARG A 801 -9.89 13.32 -7.19
N LEU A 802 -9.82 12.60 -6.08
CA LEU A 802 -8.68 11.75 -5.73
C LEU A 802 -8.92 10.31 -6.22
N PRO A 803 -8.22 9.82 -7.25
CA PRO A 803 -8.36 8.45 -7.71
C PRO A 803 -7.73 7.45 -6.72
N LEU A 804 -8.29 6.24 -6.70
CA LEU A 804 -7.54 5.06 -6.26
C LEU A 804 -6.54 4.68 -7.36
N PHE A 805 -5.28 4.49 -7.00
CA PHE A 805 -4.29 3.92 -7.91
C PHE A 805 -4.18 2.41 -7.73
N VAL A 806 -4.15 1.68 -8.83
CA VAL A 806 -3.82 0.24 -8.87
C VAL A 806 -2.66 0.08 -9.82
N THR A 807 -1.48 -0.29 -9.31
CA THR A 807 -0.24 -0.37 -10.09
C THR A 807 0.27 -1.80 -10.16
N ALA A 808 0.02 -2.44 -11.30
CA ALA A 808 0.57 -3.72 -11.68
C ALA A 808 1.98 -3.52 -12.27
N SER A 809 2.93 -3.13 -11.41
CA SER A 809 4.30 -2.75 -11.77
C SER A 809 5.31 -3.18 -10.71
N CYS A 810 6.61 -2.93 -10.88
CA CYS A 810 7.66 -3.24 -9.89
C CYS A 810 7.94 -2.03 -8.97
N GLU A 811 8.13 -2.27 -7.67
CA GLU A 811 8.71 -1.34 -6.67
C GLU A 811 8.17 0.10 -6.60
N PHE A 812 6.99 0.40 -7.18
CA PHE A 812 6.47 1.77 -7.26
C PHE A 812 6.16 2.38 -5.88
N SER A 813 5.85 1.52 -4.90
CA SER A 813 5.54 1.87 -3.51
C SER A 813 6.47 1.17 -2.51
N ARG A 814 7.79 1.17 -2.77
CA ARG A 814 8.81 0.62 -1.87
C ARG A 814 8.97 1.48 -0.60
N TYR A 815 7.93 1.50 0.23
CA TYR A 815 7.83 2.36 1.41
C TYR A 815 8.82 2.02 2.54
N ASP A 816 9.47 0.86 2.47
CA ASP A 816 10.37 0.40 3.52
C ASP A 816 11.85 0.69 3.22
N ASP A 817 12.18 1.39 2.14
CA ASP A 817 13.52 1.97 1.93
C ASP A 817 13.62 3.33 2.64
N TYR A 818 14.04 3.32 3.90
CA TYR A 818 14.12 4.52 4.73
C TYR A 818 15.06 5.62 4.22
N ASP A 819 15.96 5.31 3.28
CA ASP A 819 16.84 6.32 2.64
C ASP A 819 16.09 7.15 1.58
N ARG A 820 14.89 6.71 1.16
CA ARG A 820 14.14 7.27 0.03
C ARG A 820 12.63 7.33 0.32
N THR A 821 11.93 8.11 -0.49
CA THR A 821 10.47 8.10 -0.54
C THR A 821 10.11 7.82 -2.00
N SER A 822 9.32 6.78 -2.25
CA SER A 822 9.00 6.36 -3.61
C SER A 822 7.96 7.28 -4.26
N CYS A 823 7.84 7.21 -5.59
CA CYS A 823 6.82 7.93 -6.35
C CYS A 823 5.39 7.60 -5.87
N GLY A 824 5.12 6.32 -5.58
CA GLY A 824 3.84 5.88 -5.00
C GLY A 824 3.54 6.46 -3.61
N GLU A 825 4.55 6.60 -2.73
CA GLU A 825 4.38 7.30 -1.46
C GLU A 825 4.05 8.78 -1.68
N TYR A 826 4.74 9.47 -2.59
CA TYR A 826 4.46 10.88 -2.87
C TYR A 826 3.04 11.12 -3.39
N LEU A 827 2.45 10.20 -4.16
CA LEU A 827 1.04 10.29 -4.55
C LEU A 827 0.09 10.27 -3.33
N LEU A 828 0.39 9.47 -2.32
CA LEU A 828 -0.39 9.44 -1.08
C LEU A 828 -0.14 10.71 -0.24
N LEU A 829 1.11 11.16 -0.17
CA LEU A 829 1.56 12.24 0.72
C LEU A 829 1.29 13.66 0.18
N ASN A 830 1.06 13.82 -1.12
CA ASN A 830 0.77 15.11 -1.75
C ASN A 830 -0.43 15.81 -1.08
N ASP A 831 -0.26 17.09 -0.73
CA ASP A 831 -1.24 17.93 -0.05
C ASP A 831 -2.23 18.65 -0.98
N GLY A 832 -1.79 19.03 -2.18
CA GLY A 832 -2.60 19.57 -3.27
C GLY A 832 -3.46 18.53 -4.00
N GLY A 833 -3.14 17.25 -3.92
CA GLY A 833 -3.84 16.24 -4.71
C GLY A 833 -3.26 14.84 -4.59
N GLY A 834 -2.99 14.21 -5.74
CA GLY A 834 -2.48 12.84 -5.84
C GLY A 834 -3.59 11.80 -5.70
N ALA A 835 -3.35 10.77 -4.88
CA ALA A 835 -4.22 9.61 -4.73
C ALA A 835 -4.94 9.58 -3.38
N ILE A 836 -6.14 8.99 -3.32
CA ILE A 836 -6.82 8.69 -2.05
C ILE A 836 -6.21 7.47 -1.36
N ALA A 837 -5.77 6.50 -2.16
CA ALA A 837 -5.11 5.27 -1.75
C ALA A 837 -4.41 4.63 -2.96
N LEU A 838 -3.50 3.69 -2.70
CA LEU A 838 -2.83 2.90 -3.72
C LEU A 838 -2.87 1.42 -3.33
N LEU A 839 -3.25 0.55 -4.26
CA LEU A 839 -2.88 -0.86 -4.24
C LEU A 839 -1.67 -1.04 -5.16
N SER A 840 -0.48 -1.13 -4.56
CA SER A 840 0.78 -1.03 -5.29
C SER A 840 1.80 -2.04 -4.79
N THR A 841 2.85 -2.23 -5.57
CA THR A 841 3.93 -3.16 -5.27
C THR A 841 5.07 -2.54 -4.44
N THR A 842 5.68 -3.38 -3.61
CA THR A 842 6.81 -3.04 -2.72
C THR A 842 8.14 -3.64 -3.18
N ARG A 843 8.11 -4.67 -4.04
CA ARG A 843 9.28 -5.37 -4.61
C ARG A 843 9.06 -5.71 -6.07
N LEU A 844 10.06 -6.35 -6.67
CA LEU A 844 9.94 -6.94 -8.00
C LEU A 844 8.83 -8.00 -8.03
N VAL A 845 8.13 -8.06 -9.15
CA VAL A 845 6.96 -8.90 -9.35
C VAL A 845 6.89 -9.39 -10.79
N TYR A 846 6.16 -10.49 -11.00
CA TYR A 846 5.96 -11.11 -12.30
C TYR A 846 4.74 -10.52 -13.02
N ALA A 847 4.84 -10.23 -14.31
CA ALA A 847 3.80 -9.57 -15.10
C ALA A 847 2.48 -10.38 -15.13
N SER A 848 2.60 -11.69 -15.36
CA SER A 848 1.45 -12.60 -15.39
C SER A 848 0.69 -12.66 -14.05
N SER A 849 1.42 -12.67 -12.93
CA SER A 849 0.84 -12.65 -11.59
C SER A 849 0.25 -11.28 -11.23
N ASN A 850 0.83 -10.18 -11.73
CA ASN A 850 0.26 -8.85 -11.59
C ASN A 850 -1.12 -8.76 -12.26
N LYS A 851 -1.27 -9.26 -13.49
CA LYS A 851 -2.56 -9.30 -14.18
C LYS A 851 -3.61 -10.05 -13.35
N GLN A 852 -3.26 -11.22 -12.80
CA GLN A 852 -4.18 -12.04 -12.00
C GLN A 852 -4.64 -11.33 -10.73
N LEU A 853 -3.72 -10.67 -10.01
CA LEU A 853 -4.07 -9.92 -8.81
C LEU A 853 -4.92 -8.71 -9.15
N ASN A 854 -4.58 -7.98 -10.21
CA ASN A 854 -5.34 -6.83 -10.68
C ASN A 854 -6.76 -7.23 -11.13
N GLN A 855 -6.89 -8.32 -11.90
CA GLN A 855 -8.18 -8.92 -12.27
C GLN A 855 -8.99 -9.34 -11.04
N SER A 856 -8.36 -9.99 -10.05
CA SER A 856 -9.04 -10.39 -8.81
C SER A 856 -9.51 -9.19 -8.00
N PHE A 857 -8.68 -8.15 -7.89
CA PHE A 857 -9.05 -6.91 -7.22
C PHE A 857 -10.22 -6.20 -7.92
N LEU A 858 -10.14 -6.02 -9.24
CA LEU A 858 -11.16 -5.38 -10.05
C LEU A 858 -12.51 -6.13 -10.02
N ARG A 859 -12.47 -7.46 -9.90
CA ARG A 859 -13.67 -8.27 -9.67
C ARG A 859 -14.40 -7.82 -8.40
N PHE A 860 -13.69 -7.71 -7.27
CA PHE A 860 -14.29 -7.31 -5.99
C PHE A 860 -14.51 -5.80 -5.84
N ALA A 861 -13.82 -4.95 -6.64
CA ALA A 861 -13.88 -3.50 -6.52
C ALA A 861 -15.29 -2.91 -6.69
N PHE A 862 -16.14 -3.57 -7.47
CA PHE A 862 -17.49 -3.12 -7.78
C PHE A 862 -18.57 -4.16 -7.42
N GLU A 863 -18.17 -5.30 -6.85
CA GLU A 863 -19.11 -6.27 -6.26
C GLU A 863 -19.75 -5.70 -4.98
N ARG A 864 -20.91 -6.23 -4.61
CA ARG A 864 -21.62 -5.90 -3.37
C ARG A 864 -21.45 -7.04 -2.37
N GLY A 865 -21.17 -6.67 -1.12
CA GLY A 865 -21.11 -7.61 -0.01
C GLY A 865 -22.50 -7.96 0.55
N PRO A 866 -22.54 -8.65 1.70
CA PRO A 866 -23.76 -8.87 2.46
C PRO A 866 -24.53 -7.56 2.70
N ASP A 867 -25.87 -7.64 2.72
CA ASP A 867 -26.78 -6.49 2.83
C ASP A 867 -26.66 -5.46 1.70
N ASN A 868 -26.12 -5.86 0.54
CA ASN A 868 -25.96 -5.03 -0.66
C ASN A 868 -25.06 -3.79 -0.45
N LYS A 869 -24.15 -3.84 0.53
CA LYS A 869 -23.18 -2.74 0.81
C LYS A 869 -21.95 -2.83 -0.09
N LYS A 870 -21.33 -1.67 -0.35
CA LYS A 870 -19.98 -1.60 -0.95
C LYS A 870 -18.98 -2.35 -0.10
N TYR A 871 -18.06 -3.07 -0.76
CA TYR A 871 -16.80 -3.41 -0.12
C TYR A 871 -15.99 -2.14 0.15
N ARG A 872 -15.29 -2.09 1.29
CA ARG A 872 -14.26 -1.09 1.57
C ARG A 872 -12.92 -1.59 1.03
N LEU A 873 -11.94 -0.71 0.84
CA LEU A 873 -10.64 -1.05 0.24
C LEU A 873 -9.98 -2.26 0.90
N GLY A 874 -10.02 -2.35 2.23
CA GLY A 874 -9.50 -3.48 2.99
C GLY A 874 -10.26 -4.78 2.72
N ASP A 875 -11.58 -4.75 2.51
CA ASP A 875 -12.34 -5.94 2.11
C ASP A 875 -11.90 -6.41 0.71
N MET A 876 -11.76 -5.47 -0.24
CA MET A 876 -11.34 -5.76 -1.61
C MET A 876 -9.96 -6.42 -1.65
N VAL A 877 -8.99 -5.91 -0.88
CA VAL A 877 -7.62 -6.46 -0.79
C VAL A 877 -7.61 -7.83 -0.13
N ARG A 878 -8.34 -8.00 0.98
CA ARG A 878 -8.45 -9.28 1.69
C ARG A 878 -9.04 -10.36 0.78
N LEU A 879 -10.17 -10.06 0.14
CA LEU A 879 -10.88 -10.99 -0.74
C LEU A 879 -10.04 -11.34 -1.97
N SER A 880 -9.40 -10.35 -2.60
CA SER A 880 -8.57 -10.60 -3.79
C SER A 880 -7.35 -11.47 -3.49
N LYS A 881 -6.61 -11.17 -2.43
CA LYS A 881 -5.43 -11.94 -2.02
C LYS A 881 -5.77 -13.35 -1.53
N ASN A 882 -6.91 -13.51 -0.86
CA ASN A 882 -7.38 -14.83 -0.44
C ASN A 882 -7.82 -15.68 -1.64
N TYR A 883 -8.50 -15.07 -2.61
CA TYR A 883 -8.95 -15.75 -3.83
C TYR A 883 -7.80 -16.38 -4.63
N LEU A 884 -6.62 -15.75 -4.63
CA LEU A 884 -5.43 -16.26 -5.34
C LEU A 884 -4.70 -17.40 -4.62
N GLY A 885 -5.08 -17.75 -3.39
CA GLY A 885 -4.40 -18.78 -2.59
C GLY A 885 -2.91 -18.47 -2.39
N ASN A 886 -2.05 -19.49 -2.43
CA ASN A 886 -0.60 -19.34 -2.23
C ASN A 886 0.17 -18.82 -3.46
N ASN A 887 -0.18 -17.63 -3.97
CA ASN A 887 0.63 -16.92 -4.99
C ASN A 887 1.66 -16.01 -4.29
N PRO A 888 2.99 -16.27 -4.39
CA PRO A 888 4.01 -15.47 -3.71
C PRO A 888 4.03 -14.00 -4.10
N ASN A 889 3.62 -13.67 -5.33
CA ASN A 889 3.59 -12.31 -5.85
C ASN A 889 2.65 -11.40 -5.05
N LYS A 890 1.61 -11.98 -4.41
CA LYS A 890 0.62 -11.22 -3.62
C LYS A 890 1.23 -10.57 -2.39
N TYR A 891 2.30 -11.13 -1.83
CA TYR A 891 2.98 -10.60 -0.65
C TYR A 891 3.65 -9.25 -0.96
N ASN A 892 3.99 -9.02 -2.23
CA ASN A 892 4.58 -7.76 -2.69
C ASN A 892 3.54 -6.66 -2.96
N PHE A 893 2.24 -6.92 -2.85
CA PHE A 893 1.20 -5.88 -2.99
C PHE A 893 0.76 -5.37 -1.63
N SER A 894 0.78 -4.06 -1.43
CA SER A 894 0.34 -3.40 -0.20
C SER A 894 -0.73 -2.35 -0.50
N LEU A 895 -1.65 -2.17 0.44
CA LEU A 895 -2.59 -1.06 0.43
C LEU A 895 -1.99 0.12 1.18
N LEU A 896 -1.56 1.15 0.44
CA LEU A 896 -1.19 2.44 1.02
C LEU A 896 -2.44 3.32 1.09
N GLY A 897 -2.91 3.60 2.30
CA GLY A 897 -4.16 4.30 2.55
C GLY A 897 -4.98 3.68 3.68
N ASP A 898 -6.14 4.29 3.97
CA ASP A 898 -7.05 3.79 5.01
C ASP A 898 -7.90 2.63 4.46
N PRO A 899 -7.78 1.40 5.02
CA PRO A 899 -8.49 0.21 4.56
C PRO A 899 -10.02 0.31 4.74
N SER A 900 -10.49 1.24 5.57
CA SER A 900 -11.91 1.45 5.78
C SER A 900 -12.56 2.36 4.72
N ILE A 901 -11.83 2.92 3.76
CA ILE A 901 -12.47 3.76 2.72
C ILE A 901 -13.37 2.91 1.81
N ALA A 902 -14.56 3.41 1.51
CA ALA A 902 -15.38 2.91 0.39
C ALA A 902 -15.14 3.81 -0.83
N LEU A 903 -14.98 3.22 -2.01
CA LEU A 903 -14.83 4.01 -3.24
C LEU A 903 -16.10 4.83 -3.52
N ALA A 904 -15.90 6.07 -3.93
CA ALA A 904 -16.96 7.06 -4.10
C ALA A 904 -17.78 6.89 -5.39
N TYR A 905 -18.06 5.66 -5.85
CA TYR A 905 -18.94 5.45 -7.01
C TYR A 905 -20.44 5.55 -6.63
N PRO A 906 -21.34 6.02 -7.51
CA PRO A 906 -22.77 6.08 -7.21
C PRO A 906 -23.41 4.70 -6.95
N GLU A 907 -24.51 4.65 -6.19
CA GLU A 907 -25.23 3.40 -5.90
C GLU A 907 -26.58 3.28 -6.59
N ASP A 908 -27.24 4.42 -6.78
CA ASP A 908 -28.56 4.51 -7.34
C ASP A 908 -28.50 4.75 -8.86
N ARG A 909 -29.61 4.50 -9.56
CA ARG A 909 -29.63 4.28 -11.01
C ARG A 909 -30.28 5.41 -11.80
N VAL A 910 -29.74 5.69 -12.98
CA VAL A 910 -30.39 6.50 -14.02
C VAL A 910 -30.85 5.57 -15.14
N LYS A 911 -32.11 5.70 -15.55
CA LYS A 911 -32.74 4.80 -16.51
C LYS A 911 -33.41 5.54 -17.66
N THR A 912 -33.04 5.18 -18.87
CA THR A 912 -33.71 5.63 -20.10
C THR A 912 -35.08 4.95 -20.24
N LEU A 913 -36.11 5.73 -20.57
CA LEU A 913 -37.46 5.22 -20.89
C LEU A 913 -37.77 5.33 -22.38
N THR A 914 -37.42 6.45 -23.01
CA THR A 914 -37.71 6.65 -24.44
C THR A 914 -36.54 7.28 -25.19
N ILE A 915 -36.44 6.95 -26.47
CA ILE A 915 -35.64 7.65 -27.47
C ILE A 915 -36.59 8.02 -28.63
N ASN A 916 -36.64 9.30 -29.00
CA ASN A 916 -37.55 9.83 -30.02
C ASN A 916 -39.01 9.43 -29.79
N ASN A 917 -39.48 9.56 -28.53
CA ASN A 917 -40.82 9.15 -28.08
C ASN A 917 -41.15 7.66 -28.26
N THR A 918 -40.17 6.84 -28.63
CA THR A 918 -40.31 5.38 -28.73
C THR A 918 -39.79 4.75 -27.44
N ASP A 919 -40.58 3.88 -26.83
CA ASP A 919 -40.21 3.16 -25.62
C ASP A 919 -38.99 2.25 -25.88
N VAL A 920 -38.00 2.26 -24.98
CA VAL A 920 -36.75 1.49 -25.15
C VAL A 920 -36.90 -0.03 -24.98
N THR A 921 -38.09 -0.51 -24.58
CA THR A 921 -38.44 -1.95 -24.58
C THR A 921 -38.64 -2.52 -25.98
N VAL A 922 -38.85 -1.67 -26.99
CA VAL A 922 -38.82 -2.08 -28.41
C VAL A 922 -37.48 -1.70 -29.04
N ILE A 923 -37.14 -2.34 -30.16
CA ILE A 923 -35.91 -2.02 -30.90
C ILE A 923 -36.01 -0.57 -31.40
N ILE A 924 -35.13 0.29 -30.90
CA ILE A 924 -35.01 1.68 -31.33
C ILE A 924 -34.38 1.73 -32.74
N ASP A 925 -34.95 2.55 -33.62
CA ASP A 925 -34.40 2.79 -34.96
C ASP A 925 -33.02 3.49 -34.89
N THR A 926 -32.29 3.50 -36.00
CA THR A 926 -30.93 4.03 -36.06
C THR A 926 -30.92 5.55 -35.84
N ILE A 927 -30.07 6.00 -34.91
CA ILE A 927 -29.67 7.39 -34.76
C ILE A 927 -28.70 7.76 -35.89
N LYS A 928 -29.11 8.68 -36.77
CA LYS A 928 -28.37 9.06 -37.99
C LYS A 928 -27.69 10.41 -37.84
N ALA A 929 -26.60 10.65 -38.59
CA ALA A 929 -25.97 11.96 -38.65
C ALA A 929 -26.99 13.06 -39.01
N LEU A 930 -26.88 14.23 -38.38
CA LEU A 930 -27.76 15.40 -38.56
C LEU A 930 -29.24 15.19 -38.17
N SER A 931 -29.58 14.08 -37.51
CA SER A 931 -30.91 13.91 -36.92
C SER A 931 -30.97 14.53 -35.53
N LYS A 932 -32.10 15.14 -35.19
CA LYS A 932 -32.40 15.58 -33.81
C LYS A 932 -32.90 14.39 -33.01
N VAL A 933 -32.24 14.10 -31.91
CA VAL A 933 -32.56 13.01 -30.99
C VAL A 933 -33.12 13.59 -29.70
N THR A 934 -34.18 12.99 -29.15
CA THR A 934 -34.69 13.31 -27.81
C THR A 934 -34.68 12.06 -26.94
N VAL A 935 -34.06 12.15 -25.77
CA VAL A 935 -33.98 11.07 -24.79
C VAL A 935 -34.75 11.50 -23.54
N SER A 936 -35.54 10.60 -22.97
CA SER A 936 -36.19 10.83 -21.67
C SER A 936 -36.09 9.62 -20.76
N GLY A 937 -36.15 9.86 -19.45
CA GLY A 937 -36.00 8.80 -18.48
C GLY A 937 -36.28 9.23 -17.05
N ILE A 938 -35.91 8.36 -16.12
CA ILE A 938 -36.14 8.54 -14.69
C ILE A 938 -34.92 8.19 -13.84
N ILE A 939 -34.91 8.71 -12.62
CA ILE A 939 -34.01 8.33 -11.53
C ILE A 939 -34.68 7.24 -10.69
N GLU A 940 -33.99 6.12 -10.48
CA GLU A 940 -34.43 4.99 -9.66
C GLU A 940 -33.42 4.74 -8.53
N ASP A 941 -33.88 4.20 -7.40
CA ASP A 941 -32.95 3.63 -6.40
C ASP A 941 -32.38 2.29 -6.90
N GLN A 942 -31.44 1.75 -6.13
CA GLN A 942 -30.88 0.42 -6.39
C GLN A 942 -31.91 -0.74 -6.45
N PHE A 943 -33.15 -0.54 -5.97
CA PHE A 943 -34.24 -1.52 -5.99
C PHE A 943 -35.21 -1.32 -7.17
N GLY A 944 -34.98 -0.31 -8.01
CA GLY A 944 -35.82 0.01 -9.17
C GLY A 944 -37.02 0.91 -8.84
N ASN A 945 -37.10 1.51 -7.65
CA ASN A 945 -38.16 2.45 -7.31
C ASN A 945 -37.80 3.86 -7.78
N LYS A 946 -38.72 4.51 -8.50
CA LYS A 946 -38.56 5.89 -8.94
C LYS A 946 -38.38 6.86 -7.77
N GLN A 947 -37.37 7.73 -7.86
CA GLN A 947 -37.08 8.77 -6.88
C GLN A 947 -37.86 10.07 -7.16
N ASN A 948 -39.15 10.10 -6.76
CA ASN A 948 -40.04 11.24 -7.02
C ASN A 948 -39.64 12.55 -6.32
N ASN A 949 -38.75 12.50 -5.33
CA ASN A 949 -38.25 13.65 -4.58
C ASN A 949 -36.87 14.13 -5.06
N PHE A 950 -36.29 13.48 -6.08
CA PHE A 950 -35.00 13.89 -6.60
C PHE A 950 -35.13 15.09 -7.53
N ASN A 951 -34.50 16.20 -7.17
CA ASN A 951 -34.26 17.35 -8.03
C ASN A 951 -32.75 17.63 -8.04
N GLY A 952 -32.18 17.78 -9.22
CA GLY A 952 -30.73 17.89 -9.39
C GLY A 952 -30.32 18.02 -10.84
N ILE A 953 -29.05 17.76 -11.11
CA ILE A 953 -28.45 17.85 -12.44
C ILE A 953 -28.06 16.45 -12.90
N LEU A 954 -28.40 16.12 -14.14
CA LEU A 954 -27.95 14.95 -14.89
C LEU A 954 -26.94 15.39 -15.95
N ILE A 955 -25.84 14.66 -16.05
CA ILE A 955 -24.84 14.76 -17.11
C ILE A 955 -24.95 13.48 -17.96
N PRO A 956 -25.73 13.47 -19.06
CA PRO A 956 -25.68 12.39 -20.02
C PRO A 956 -24.48 12.59 -20.97
N THR A 957 -23.72 11.53 -21.17
CA THR A 957 -22.69 11.44 -22.22
C THR A 957 -23.11 10.39 -23.23
N VAL A 958 -23.47 10.83 -24.43
CA VAL A 958 -23.85 9.97 -25.55
C VAL A 958 -22.62 9.71 -26.40
N TYR A 959 -22.25 8.44 -26.54
CA TYR A 959 -21.12 7.99 -27.31
C TYR A 959 -21.56 7.33 -28.62
N ASP A 960 -20.73 7.49 -29.65
CA ASP A 960 -20.79 6.66 -30.86
C ASP A 960 -20.44 5.20 -30.52
N LYS A 961 -20.49 4.34 -31.53
CA LYS A 961 -20.04 2.95 -31.48
C LYS A 961 -18.54 2.83 -31.20
N LYS A 962 -18.14 1.68 -30.65
CA LYS A 962 -16.74 1.31 -30.52
C LYS A 962 -16.07 1.33 -31.89
N PHE A 963 -14.84 1.81 -31.94
CA PHE A 963 -14.00 1.78 -33.13
C PHE A 963 -12.64 1.18 -32.82
N ARG A 964 -11.98 0.69 -33.87
CA ARG A 964 -10.66 0.08 -33.77
C ARG A 964 -9.58 1.16 -33.84
N ILE A 965 -8.70 1.17 -32.85
CA ILE A 965 -7.44 1.92 -32.86
C ILE A 965 -6.32 0.94 -33.15
N LYS A 966 -5.37 1.35 -33.98
CA LYS A 966 -4.13 0.62 -34.25
C LYS A 966 -2.97 1.47 -33.70
N THR A 967 -2.15 0.90 -32.83
CA THR A 967 -0.96 1.56 -32.29
C THR A 967 0.10 1.75 -33.37
N LEU A 968 1.09 2.61 -33.10
CA LEU A 968 2.08 3.05 -34.07
C LEU A 968 3.24 2.07 -34.25
N GLY A 969 3.53 1.22 -33.25
CA GLY A 969 4.71 0.36 -33.24
C GLY A 969 5.99 1.21 -33.25
N ASN A 970 6.12 2.13 -32.29
CA ASN A 970 7.20 3.13 -32.28
C ASN A 970 8.60 2.52 -32.13
N ASP A 971 8.72 1.36 -31.47
CA ASP A 971 10.00 0.68 -31.21
C ASP A 971 10.10 -0.70 -31.90
N ALA A 972 11.33 -1.23 -32.03
CA ALA A 972 11.60 -2.49 -32.72
C ALA A 972 11.10 -3.77 -31.99
N LYS A 973 10.77 -3.67 -30.70
CA LYS A 973 10.19 -4.73 -29.86
C LYS A 973 8.65 -4.62 -29.77
N SER A 974 8.08 -3.49 -30.15
CA SER A 974 6.66 -3.25 -30.30
C SER A 974 6.16 -3.69 -31.67
N ILE A 975 4.99 -4.32 -31.69
CA ILE A 975 4.27 -4.65 -32.93
C ILE A 975 2.94 -3.91 -32.92
N PRO A 976 2.44 -3.36 -34.04
CA PRO A 976 1.17 -2.66 -34.04
C PRO A 976 0.04 -3.51 -33.43
N PHE A 977 -0.50 -3.02 -32.31
CA PHE A 977 -1.57 -3.61 -31.52
C PHE A 977 -2.90 -2.98 -31.90
N GLU A 978 -3.96 -3.79 -32.03
CA GLU A 978 -5.30 -3.30 -32.32
C GLU A 978 -6.23 -3.52 -31.14
N TYR A 979 -6.95 -2.47 -30.74
CA TYR A 979 -7.92 -2.54 -29.65
C TYR A 979 -9.17 -1.72 -29.98
N LEU A 980 -10.27 -2.03 -29.27
CA LEU A 980 -11.50 -1.27 -29.38
C LEU A 980 -11.50 -0.13 -28.36
N SER A 981 -11.87 1.06 -28.82
CA SER A 981 -12.07 2.24 -27.98
C SER A 981 -13.43 2.87 -28.26
N ARG A 982 -13.95 3.58 -27.26
CA ARG A 982 -15.16 4.40 -27.35
C ARG A 982 -14.87 5.76 -26.72
N SER A 983 -14.19 6.61 -27.49
CA SER A 983 -13.89 7.99 -27.10
C SER A 983 -14.68 9.04 -27.89
N SER A 984 -15.40 8.66 -28.95
CA SER A 984 -16.21 9.59 -29.75
C SER A 984 -17.51 9.93 -29.03
N ILE A 985 -17.61 11.18 -28.57
CA ILE A 985 -18.79 11.74 -27.90
C ILE A 985 -19.66 12.45 -28.94
N LEU A 986 -20.93 12.07 -29.00
CA LEU A 986 -21.97 12.71 -29.82
C LEU A 986 -22.64 13.88 -29.10
N TYR A 987 -22.76 13.78 -27.77
CA TYR A 987 -23.34 14.81 -26.91
C TYR A 987 -22.90 14.62 -25.45
N LYS A 988 -22.56 15.72 -24.78
CA LYS A 988 -22.37 15.78 -23.32
C LYS A 988 -22.91 17.12 -22.82
N GLY A 989 -23.88 17.13 -21.91
CA GLY A 989 -24.45 18.39 -21.41
C GLY A 989 -24.99 18.30 -19.99
N LYS A 990 -25.47 19.42 -19.44
CA LYS A 990 -26.14 19.47 -18.13
C LYS A 990 -27.66 19.51 -18.33
N VAL A 991 -28.39 18.65 -17.63
CA VAL A 991 -29.83 18.48 -17.79
C VAL A 991 -30.50 18.58 -16.42
N THR A 992 -31.55 19.38 -16.32
CA THR A 992 -32.38 19.47 -15.11
C THR A 992 -33.16 18.17 -14.90
N VAL A 993 -33.09 17.64 -13.68
CA VAL A 993 -33.95 16.55 -13.23
C VAL A 993 -35.01 17.12 -12.29
N ASN A 994 -36.28 16.87 -12.61
CA ASN A 994 -37.42 17.33 -11.82
C ASN A 994 -38.29 16.14 -11.38
N GLN A 995 -38.45 15.97 -10.07
CA GLN A 995 -39.19 14.87 -9.45
C GLN A 995 -38.75 13.49 -9.99
N GLY A 996 -37.44 13.34 -10.19
CA GLY A 996 -36.83 12.14 -10.73
C GLY A 996 -37.07 11.91 -12.23
N ASN A 997 -37.60 12.88 -12.99
CA ASN A 997 -37.73 12.79 -14.45
C ASN A 997 -36.72 13.69 -15.14
N TYR A 998 -36.20 13.24 -16.28
CA TYR A 998 -35.32 14.06 -17.12
C TYR A 998 -35.68 13.90 -18.60
N SER A 999 -35.37 14.92 -19.39
CA SER A 999 -35.40 14.85 -20.84
C SER A 999 -34.37 15.81 -21.44
N PHE A 1000 -33.69 15.39 -22.49
CA PHE A 1000 -32.75 16.23 -23.23
C PHE A 1000 -32.78 15.90 -24.72
N SER A 1001 -32.36 16.87 -25.52
CA SER A 1001 -32.25 16.71 -26.97
C SER A 1001 -30.88 17.17 -27.45
N PHE A 1002 -30.43 16.60 -28.57
CA PHE A 1002 -29.21 17.02 -29.26
C PHE A 1002 -29.33 16.71 -30.76
N ILE A 1003 -28.49 17.34 -31.58
CA ILE A 1003 -28.33 16.98 -32.98
C ILE A 1003 -27.08 16.13 -33.13
N VAL A 1004 -27.21 15.00 -33.82
CA VAL A 1004 -26.09 14.08 -34.03
C VAL A 1004 -25.07 14.73 -34.96
N PRO A 1005 -23.78 14.84 -34.58
CA PRO A 1005 -22.74 15.41 -35.43
C PRO A 1005 -22.66 14.79 -36.82
N LYS A 1006 -22.32 15.59 -37.84
CA LYS A 1006 -22.05 15.10 -39.19
C LYS A 1006 -20.83 14.18 -39.24
N ASP A 1007 -19.91 14.37 -38.30
CA ASP A 1007 -18.63 13.67 -38.21
C ASP A 1007 -18.71 12.30 -37.50
N ILE A 1008 -19.91 11.72 -37.34
CA ILE A 1008 -20.00 10.33 -36.91
C ILE A 1008 -19.38 9.39 -37.93
N ARG A 1009 -19.02 8.18 -37.48
CA ARG A 1009 -18.66 7.11 -38.43
C ARG A 1009 -19.95 6.58 -39.07
N TYR A 1010 -20.01 6.54 -40.40
CA TYR A 1010 -21.25 6.16 -41.11
C TYR A 1010 -21.61 4.67 -41.07
N ASN A 1011 -20.68 3.80 -40.67
CA ASN A 1011 -20.99 2.39 -40.45
C ASN A 1011 -21.99 2.22 -39.29
N PHE A 1012 -22.81 1.17 -39.33
CA PHE A 1012 -23.78 0.90 -38.28
C PHE A 1012 -23.13 0.15 -37.12
N GLY A 1013 -23.44 0.56 -35.89
CA GLY A 1013 -23.00 -0.13 -34.68
C GLY A 1013 -23.68 0.43 -33.43
N PHE A 1014 -23.56 -0.27 -32.31
CA PHE A 1014 -24.23 0.12 -31.06
C PHE A 1014 -23.54 1.29 -30.36
N GLY A 1015 -24.28 2.37 -30.14
CA GLY A 1015 -23.87 3.49 -29.30
C GLY A 1015 -23.95 3.13 -27.81
N LYS A 1016 -23.61 4.09 -26.94
CA LYS A 1016 -23.78 3.98 -25.49
C LYS A 1016 -24.13 5.35 -24.93
N ILE A 1017 -25.11 5.44 -24.05
CA ILE A 1017 -25.32 6.61 -23.19
C ILE A 1017 -24.81 6.23 -21.81
N ASN A 1018 -23.96 7.06 -21.22
CA ASN A 1018 -23.63 7.02 -19.80
C ASN A 1018 -24.28 8.20 -19.09
N TYR A 1019 -24.67 7.97 -17.86
CA TYR A 1019 -25.36 8.94 -17.03
C TYR A 1019 -24.60 9.13 -15.72
N TYR A 1020 -24.43 10.38 -15.30
CA TYR A 1020 -24.10 10.74 -13.94
C TYR A 1020 -25.09 11.81 -13.48
N ALA A 1021 -25.85 11.56 -12.42
CA ALA A 1021 -26.75 12.55 -11.84
C ALA A 1021 -26.35 12.87 -10.41
N SER A 1022 -26.56 14.09 -9.97
CA SER A 1022 -26.31 14.47 -8.58
C SER A 1022 -27.21 15.61 -8.12
N ASN A 1023 -27.39 15.68 -6.81
CA ASN A 1023 -27.88 16.86 -6.10
C ASN A 1023 -26.89 17.18 -4.96
N ASN A 1024 -27.25 18.07 -4.03
CA ASN A 1024 -26.35 18.46 -2.94
C ASN A 1024 -26.03 17.34 -1.92
N ASN A 1025 -26.68 16.18 -2.02
CA ASN A 1025 -26.63 15.12 -1.00
C ASN A 1025 -26.21 13.74 -1.55
N ARG A 1026 -26.54 13.41 -2.80
CA ARG A 1026 -26.34 12.08 -3.40
C ARG A 1026 -26.08 12.16 -4.91
N ASP A 1027 -25.47 11.10 -5.41
CA ASP A 1027 -25.20 10.85 -6.82
C ASP A 1027 -25.82 9.52 -7.31
N TYR A 1028 -26.00 9.44 -8.62
CA TYR A 1028 -26.60 8.34 -9.36
C TYR A 1028 -25.78 8.11 -10.64
N HIS A 1029 -25.77 6.88 -11.13
CA HIS A 1029 -25.20 6.60 -12.45
C HIS A 1029 -26.05 5.61 -13.24
N GLY A 1030 -25.76 5.43 -14.52
CA GLY A 1030 -26.45 4.44 -15.32
C GLY A 1030 -25.92 4.40 -16.74
N HIS A 1031 -26.40 3.43 -17.51
CA HIS A 1031 -26.09 3.34 -18.93
C HIS A 1031 -27.29 2.90 -19.78
N PHE A 1032 -27.18 3.13 -21.08
CA PHE A 1032 -28.09 2.56 -22.08
C PHE A 1032 -27.33 2.23 -23.37
N LYS A 1033 -27.48 1.02 -23.92
CA LYS A 1033 -26.74 0.53 -25.10
C LYS A 1033 -27.63 0.10 -26.28
N ASN A 1034 -28.96 0.06 -26.12
CA ASN A 1034 -29.87 -0.55 -27.09
C ASN A 1034 -30.32 0.43 -28.20
N PHE A 1035 -29.37 1.06 -28.89
CA PHE A 1035 -29.62 1.88 -30.07
C PHE A 1035 -28.45 1.81 -31.05
N LEU A 1036 -28.75 1.90 -32.34
CA LEU A 1036 -27.73 1.94 -33.40
C LEU A 1036 -27.37 3.38 -33.74
N VAL A 1037 -26.10 3.62 -34.06
CA VAL A 1037 -25.59 4.87 -34.62
C VAL A 1037 -24.95 4.57 -35.98
N GLY A 1038 -25.39 5.28 -37.03
CA GLY A 1038 -24.84 5.12 -38.37
C GLY A 1038 -25.71 5.77 -39.45
N GLY A 1039 -25.18 5.86 -40.67
CA GLY A 1039 -25.84 6.51 -41.78
C GLY A 1039 -26.05 8.02 -41.59
N MET A 1040 -26.74 8.63 -42.57
CA MET A 1040 -27.06 10.06 -42.60
C MET A 1040 -28.58 10.24 -42.66
N SER A 1041 -29.11 11.26 -42.01
CA SER A 1041 -30.54 11.61 -42.14
C SER A 1041 -30.84 12.09 -43.56
N GLU A 1042 -31.86 11.51 -44.20
CA GLU A 1042 -32.40 11.98 -45.48
C GLU A 1042 -33.17 13.30 -45.34
N ASN A 1043 -33.58 13.63 -44.11
CA ASN A 1043 -34.32 14.83 -43.75
C ASN A 1043 -33.48 15.77 -42.86
N ALA A 1044 -32.17 15.87 -43.12
CA ALA A 1044 -31.30 16.80 -42.39
C ALA A 1044 -31.77 18.24 -42.62
N GLY A 1045 -31.73 19.07 -41.56
CA GLY A 1045 -31.90 20.52 -41.70
C GLY A 1045 -30.80 21.16 -42.55
N ILE A 1046 -30.86 22.47 -42.74
CA ILE A 1046 -29.79 23.23 -43.40
C ILE A 1046 -29.24 24.21 -42.36
N ASP A 1047 -27.93 24.12 -42.10
CA ASP A 1047 -27.16 25.13 -41.38
C ASP A 1047 -25.90 25.45 -42.20
N ASN A 1048 -25.64 26.75 -42.40
CA ASN A 1048 -24.50 27.25 -43.16
C ASN A 1048 -23.69 28.29 -42.37
N ASN A 1049 -24.06 28.57 -41.12
CA ASN A 1049 -23.35 29.54 -40.28
C ASN A 1049 -22.44 28.76 -39.33
N GLY A 1050 -21.23 29.27 -39.09
CA GLY A 1050 -20.39 28.73 -38.02
C GLY A 1050 -20.81 29.27 -36.65
N PRO A 1051 -20.27 28.72 -35.55
CA PRO A 1051 -20.60 29.14 -34.19
C PRO A 1051 -20.30 30.62 -33.92
N ASP A 1052 -21.12 31.27 -33.10
CA ASP A 1052 -20.78 32.55 -32.48
C ASP A 1052 -19.77 32.29 -31.34
N ILE A 1053 -18.61 32.96 -31.38
CA ILE A 1053 -17.53 32.77 -30.40
C ILE A 1053 -17.21 34.11 -29.73
N THR A 1054 -17.36 34.16 -28.41
CA THR A 1054 -16.94 35.32 -27.58
C THR A 1054 -15.85 34.90 -26.60
N LEU A 1055 -14.73 35.62 -26.60
CA LEU A 1055 -13.56 35.30 -25.77
C LEU A 1055 -13.36 36.35 -24.68
N TYR A 1056 -12.99 35.88 -23.49
CA TYR A 1056 -12.66 36.70 -22.34
C TYR A 1056 -11.45 36.11 -21.60
N MET A 1057 -10.83 36.94 -20.75
CA MET A 1057 -9.75 36.51 -19.87
C MET A 1057 -10.17 36.75 -18.41
N ASN A 1058 -10.20 35.68 -17.62
CA ASN A 1058 -10.61 35.58 -16.21
C ASN A 1058 -12.09 35.87 -15.93
N ASP A 1059 -12.67 36.91 -16.52
CA ASP A 1059 -14.06 37.29 -16.34
C ASP A 1059 -14.65 37.96 -17.58
N GLU A 1060 -15.99 37.99 -17.68
CA GLU A 1060 -16.73 38.51 -18.85
C GLU A 1060 -16.65 40.06 -19.03
N ASN A 1061 -15.98 40.79 -18.12
CA ASN A 1061 -15.71 42.22 -18.27
C ASN A 1061 -14.35 42.52 -18.93
N PHE A 1062 -13.54 41.48 -19.21
CA PHE A 1062 -12.29 41.63 -19.93
C PHE A 1062 -12.52 42.25 -21.31
N VAL A 1063 -11.63 43.17 -21.71
CA VAL A 1063 -11.67 43.81 -23.02
C VAL A 1063 -10.40 43.44 -23.82
N PRO A 1064 -10.52 43.16 -25.13
CA PRO A 1064 -9.35 42.88 -25.96
C PRO A 1064 -8.27 43.97 -25.84
N GLY A 1065 -7.02 43.54 -25.64
CA GLY A 1065 -5.86 44.38 -25.37
C GLY A 1065 -5.63 44.70 -23.89
N GLY A 1066 -6.53 44.26 -22.99
CA GLY A 1066 -6.42 44.47 -21.55
C GLY A 1066 -5.27 43.69 -20.90
N MET A 1067 -4.91 44.08 -19.68
CA MET A 1067 -3.85 43.41 -18.92
C MET A 1067 -4.33 42.12 -18.24
N THR A 1068 -3.42 41.17 -18.11
CA THR A 1068 -3.57 39.93 -17.36
C THR A 1068 -2.28 39.57 -16.60
N ASN A 1069 -2.30 38.57 -15.72
CA ASN A 1069 -1.10 38.00 -15.08
C ASN A 1069 -0.52 36.83 -15.92
N GLN A 1070 0.54 36.19 -15.44
CA GLN A 1070 1.17 35.07 -16.17
C GLN A 1070 0.34 33.76 -16.18
N ASP A 1071 -0.70 33.64 -15.33
CA ASP A 1071 -1.50 32.42 -15.17
C ASP A 1071 -3.02 32.66 -15.27
N PRO A 1072 -3.56 33.16 -16.40
CA PRO A 1072 -4.96 33.53 -16.50
C PRO A 1072 -5.89 32.42 -16.98
N ILE A 1073 -7.20 32.61 -16.80
CA ILE A 1073 -8.23 31.70 -17.31
C ILE A 1073 -8.80 32.23 -18.63
N LEU A 1074 -8.61 31.52 -19.73
CA LEU A 1074 -9.33 31.75 -20.98
C LEU A 1074 -10.79 31.30 -20.83
N ILE A 1075 -11.73 32.21 -21.04
CA ILE A 1075 -13.16 31.91 -21.11
C ILE A 1075 -13.62 32.05 -22.55
N ALA A 1076 -14.21 31.00 -23.12
CA ALA A 1076 -14.85 31.06 -24.43
C ALA A 1076 -16.33 30.71 -24.31
N LEU A 1077 -17.21 31.62 -24.72
CA LEU A 1077 -18.65 31.38 -24.83
C LEU A 1077 -18.97 31.05 -26.29
N LEU A 1078 -19.62 29.91 -26.52
CA LEU A 1078 -19.97 29.44 -27.86
C LEU A 1078 -21.47 29.23 -27.97
N ASN A 1079 -22.05 29.65 -29.09
CA ASN A 1079 -23.47 29.46 -29.39
C ASN A 1079 -23.66 29.13 -30.88
N ASP A 1080 -24.48 28.13 -31.16
CA ASP A 1080 -24.84 27.73 -32.51
C ASP A 1080 -26.23 27.07 -32.54
N SER A 1081 -27.02 27.31 -33.59
CA SER A 1081 -28.39 26.79 -33.69
C SER A 1081 -28.46 25.27 -33.78
N SER A 1082 -27.44 24.67 -34.38
CA SER A 1082 -27.28 23.23 -34.53
C SER A 1082 -26.44 22.61 -33.41
N GLY A 1083 -25.70 23.44 -32.67
CA GLY A 1083 -24.86 23.04 -31.53
C GLY A 1083 -23.40 22.91 -31.92
N ILE A 1084 -22.54 22.84 -30.90
CA ILE A 1084 -21.08 22.82 -31.09
C ILE A 1084 -20.59 21.39 -31.32
N ASN A 1085 -19.75 21.20 -32.33
CA ASN A 1085 -19.13 19.92 -32.61
C ASN A 1085 -17.96 19.66 -31.65
N THR A 1086 -18.17 18.69 -30.75
CA THR A 1086 -17.13 18.16 -29.88
C THR A 1086 -16.64 16.78 -30.30
N ALA A 1087 -17.16 16.24 -31.41
CA ALA A 1087 -16.84 14.89 -31.86
C ALA A 1087 -15.45 14.84 -32.48
N SER A 1088 -14.53 14.11 -31.85
CA SER A 1088 -13.13 13.95 -32.25
C SER A 1088 -12.92 12.94 -33.41
N THR A 1089 -13.98 12.65 -34.18
CA THR A 1089 -13.92 11.73 -35.34
C THR A 1089 -13.81 12.45 -36.68
N GLY A 1090 -14.07 13.76 -36.73
CA GLY A 1090 -13.87 14.59 -37.90
C GLY A 1090 -12.40 15.01 -38.03
N ILE A 1091 -11.74 14.63 -39.13
CA ILE A 1091 -10.37 15.10 -39.38
C ILE A 1091 -10.40 16.62 -39.59
N GLY A 1092 -9.81 17.36 -38.65
CA GLY A 1092 -9.61 18.80 -38.77
C GLY A 1092 -10.76 19.68 -38.29
N HIS A 1093 -11.75 19.14 -37.58
CA HIS A 1093 -12.90 19.89 -37.03
C HIS A 1093 -12.86 20.02 -35.49
N ASP A 1094 -11.66 20.03 -34.90
CA ASP A 1094 -11.51 20.14 -33.44
C ASP A 1094 -11.64 21.59 -32.94
N LEU A 1095 -12.31 21.73 -31.79
CA LEU A 1095 -12.34 22.96 -31.02
C LEU A 1095 -10.96 23.20 -30.43
N SER A 1096 -10.34 24.34 -30.76
CA SER A 1096 -8.92 24.53 -30.46
C SER A 1096 -8.51 25.99 -30.42
N PHE A 1097 -7.41 26.29 -29.75
CA PHE A 1097 -6.78 27.60 -29.83
C PHE A 1097 -5.29 27.54 -30.13
N ILE A 1098 -4.74 28.64 -30.63
CA ILE A 1098 -3.31 28.85 -30.87
C ILE A 1098 -2.91 30.12 -30.12
N LEU A 1099 -1.84 30.02 -29.33
CA LEU A 1099 -1.20 31.16 -28.67
C LEU A 1099 -0.07 31.70 -29.57
N ASP A 1100 -0.05 33.02 -29.76
CA ASP A 1100 1.00 33.77 -30.47
C ASP A 1100 1.34 33.23 -31.87
N ASN A 1101 0.33 32.74 -32.60
CA ASN A 1101 0.48 32.12 -33.92
C ASN A 1101 1.47 30.95 -33.97
N GLN A 1102 1.75 30.32 -32.84
CA GLN A 1102 2.62 29.14 -32.76
C GLN A 1102 1.83 27.89 -33.17
N GLN A 1103 1.70 27.65 -34.48
CA GLN A 1103 0.90 26.55 -35.02
C GLN A 1103 1.30 25.16 -34.50
N ASN A 1104 2.57 25.00 -34.13
CA ASN A 1104 3.11 23.78 -33.53
C ASN A 1104 2.74 23.59 -32.05
N LYS A 1105 2.10 24.59 -31.41
CA LYS A 1105 1.60 24.56 -30.02
C LYS A 1105 0.08 24.68 -29.93
N LYS A 1106 -0.63 24.21 -30.97
CA LYS A 1106 -2.10 24.20 -30.99
C LYS A 1106 -2.66 23.38 -29.82
N VAL A 1107 -3.57 23.96 -29.05
CA VAL A 1107 -4.23 23.31 -27.89
C VAL A 1107 -5.65 22.90 -28.28
N TYR A 1108 -6.01 21.64 -27.99
CA TYR A 1108 -7.35 21.12 -28.24
C TYR A 1108 -8.24 21.27 -26.99
N LEU A 1109 -9.45 21.78 -27.19
CA LEU A 1109 -10.37 22.19 -26.13
C LEU A 1109 -11.64 21.33 -26.07
N ASN A 1110 -11.79 20.29 -26.91
CA ASN A 1110 -13.01 19.47 -26.96
C ASN A 1110 -13.45 18.92 -25.59
N GLU A 1111 -12.49 18.52 -24.73
CA GLU A 1111 -12.79 17.99 -23.40
C GLU A 1111 -13.11 19.07 -22.36
N TYR A 1112 -12.82 20.34 -22.66
CA TYR A 1112 -13.07 21.50 -21.79
C TYR A 1112 -14.38 22.23 -22.12
N TYR A 1113 -15.04 21.89 -23.24
CA TYR A 1113 -16.34 22.45 -23.60
C TYR A 1113 -17.46 21.81 -22.78
N GLU A 1114 -18.26 22.65 -22.16
CA GLU A 1114 -19.43 22.24 -21.39
C GLU A 1114 -20.67 22.97 -21.90
N ASN A 1115 -21.72 22.22 -22.28
CA ASN A 1115 -22.99 22.83 -22.65
C ASN A 1115 -23.66 23.50 -21.44
N ASP A 1116 -24.35 24.61 -21.69
CA ASP A 1116 -25.19 25.28 -20.70
C ASP A 1116 -26.34 24.36 -20.26
N LEU A 1117 -26.90 24.65 -19.07
CA LEU A 1117 -28.01 23.88 -18.51
C LEU A 1117 -29.20 23.84 -19.47
N ASP A 1118 -29.70 22.64 -19.74
CA ASP A 1118 -30.84 22.34 -20.61
C ASP A 1118 -30.67 22.81 -22.08
N SER A 1119 -29.42 23.07 -22.51
CA SER A 1119 -29.09 23.51 -23.86
C SER A 1119 -28.15 22.51 -24.55
N TYR A 1120 -28.34 22.34 -25.86
CA TYR A 1120 -27.34 21.73 -26.75
C TYR A 1120 -26.75 22.74 -27.74
N GLN A 1121 -27.25 23.98 -27.70
CA GLN A 1121 -26.95 25.05 -28.65
C GLN A 1121 -25.86 25.98 -28.13
N SER A 1122 -25.70 26.06 -26.81
CA SER A 1122 -24.77 26.98 -26.17
C SER A 1122 -23.95 26.29 -25.09
N GLY A 1123 -22.75 26.80 -24.85
CA GLY A 1123 -21.86 26.31 -23.82
C GLY A 1123 -20.64 27.19 -23.65
N ARG A 1124 -19.76 26.78 -22.73
CA ARG A 1124 -18.57 27.53 -22.39
C ARG A 1124 -17.34 26.64 -22.22
N ILE A 1125 -16.18 27.26 -22.35
CA ILE A 1125 -14.87 26.69 -22.03
C ILE A 1125 -14.23 27.57 -20.97
N ASN A 1126 -13.66 26.95 -19.94
CA ASN A 1126 -12.76 27.60 -18.99
C ASN A 1126 -11.41 26.86 -19.06
N TYR A 1127 -10.37 27.54 -19.54
CA TYR A 1127 -9.05 26.94 -19.73
C TYR A 1127 -7.96 27.77 -19.04
N SER A 1128 -7.27 27.19 -18.07
CA SER A 1128 -6.15 27.85 -17.38
C SER A 1128 -4.90 27.86 -18.26
N LEU A 1129 -4.43 29.05 -18.60
CA LEU A 1129 -3.12 29.32 -19.16
C LEU A 1129 -2.13 29.47 -18.00
N ASN A 1130 -0.89 29.01 -18.18
CA ASN A 1130 0.15 29.10 -17.15
C ASN A 1130 1.47 29.52 -17.77
N ASP A 1131 2.33 30.15 -16.97
CA ASP A 1131 3.71 30.52 -17.32
C ASP A 1131 3.80 31.36 -18.61
N LEU A 1132 2.87 32.30 -18.81
CA LEU A 1132 2.94 33.21 -19.94
C LEU A 1132 4.08 34.22 -19.75
N ASP A 1133 4.85 34.45 -20.82
CA ASP A 1133 5.91 35.44 -20.85
C ASP A 1133 5.35 36.86 -20.64
N GLU A 1134 6.18 37.80 -20.17
CA GLU A 1134 5.74 39.19 -20.03
C GLU A 1134 5.69 39.89 -21.40
N GLY A 1135 4.57 40.53 -21.74
CA GLY A 1135 4.40 41.22 -23.01
C GLY A 1135 3.03 41.05 -23.67
N PRO A 1136 2.87 41.50 -24.92
CA PRO A 1136 1.63 41.32 -25.68
C PRO A 1136 1.52 39.88 -26.20
N HIS A 1137 0.32 39.31 -26.10
CA HIS A 1137 -0.02 37.98 -26.57
C HIS A 1137 -1.33 37.99 -27.37
N ASN A 1138 -1.51 36.96 -28.18
CA ASN A 1138 -2.73 36.74 -28.95
C ASN A 1138 -3.19 35.29 -28.85
N ILE A 1139 -4.48 35.09 -28.63
CA ILE A 1139 -5.15 33.79 -28.75
C ILE A 1139 -6.04 33.82 -29.97
N LEU A 1140 -5.89 32.83 -30.86
CA LEU A 1140 -6.81 32.56 -31.96
C LEU A 1140 -7.56 31.26 -31.66
N LEU A 1141 -8.86 31.33 -31.37
CA LEU A 1141 -9.73 30.18 -31.13
C LEU A 1141 -10.53 29.84 -32.39
N LYS A 1142 -10.62 28.56 -32.72
CA LYS A 1142 -11.41 28.01 -33.82
C LYS A 1142 -12.41 26.98 -33.30
N ALA A 1143 -13.67 27.11 -33.72
CA ALA A 1143 -14.75 26.18 -33.38
C ALA A 1143 -15.56 25.78 -34.62
N TYR A 1144 -16.22 24.62 -34.53
CA TYR A 1144 -17.08 24.07 -35.57
C TYR A 1144 -18.46 23.74 -34.99
N ASP A 1145 -19.51 23.96 -35.78
CA ASP A 1145 -20.86 23.45 -35.47
C ASP A 1145 -20.99 21.97 -35.85
N VAL A 1146 -22.08 21.31 -35.46
CA VAL A 1146 -22.36 19.91 -35.82
C VAL A 1146 -22.56 19.64 -37.31
N PHE A 1147 -22.71 20.68 -38.15
CA PHE A 1147 -22.79 20.60 -39.62
C PHE A 1147 -21.43 20.78 -40.31
N ASN A 1148 -20.37 21.06 -39.54
CA ASN A 1148 -18.99 21.35 -39.92
C ASN A 1148 -18.76 22.76 -40.48
N ASN A 1149 -19.63 23.71 -40.19
CA ASN A 1149 -19.39 25.14 -40.42
C ASN A 1149 -18.46 25.66 -39.32
N SER A 1150 -17.45 26.48 -39.68
CA SER A 1150 -16.42 26.93 -38.73
C SER A 1150 -16.42 28.44 -38.54
N SER A 1151 -16.09 28.87 -37.32
CA SER A 1151 -15.81 30.26 -36.98
C SER A 1151 -14.46 30.38 -36.27
N GLU A 1152 -13.83 31.54 -36.38
CA GLU A 1152 -12.62 31.90 -35.65
C GLU A 1152 -12.84 33.21 -34.89
N SER A 1153 -12.26 33.32 -33.71
CA SER A 1153 -12.27 34.54 -32.90
C SER A 1153 -10.91 34.72 -32.25
N SER A 1154 -10.46 35.97 -32.14
CA SER A 1154 -9.15 36.32 -31.61
C SER A 1154 -9.26 37.21 -30.37
N LEU A 1155 -8.39 36.98 -29.39
CA LEU A 1155 -8.28 37.80 -28.19
C LEU A 1155 -6.83 38.27 -28.00
N ASP A 1156 -6.62 39.57 -28.09
CA ASP A 1156 -5.35 40.21 -27.71
C ASP A 1156 -5.34 40.50 -26.20
N PHE A 1157 -4.19 40.37 -25.56
CA PHE A 1157 -4.01 40.71 -24.14
C PHE A 1157 -2.54 41.01 -23.82
N ILE A 1158 -2.28 41.64 -22.67
CA ILE A 1158 -0.93 42.00 -22.22
C ILE A 1158 -0.65 41.33 -20.87
N VAL A 1159 0.36 40.48 -20.80
CA VAL A 1159 0.79 39.86 -19.55
C VAL A 1159 1.71 40.81 -18.80
N VAL A 1160 1.40 41.06 -17.52
CA VAL A 1160 2.21 41.84 -16.59
C VAL A 1160 2.44 41.00 -15.33
N LYS A 1161 3.70 40.78 -14.95
CA LYS A 1161 4.05 39.96 -13.79
C LYS A 1161 3.42 40.50 -12.51
N SER A 1162 2.93 39.58 -11.66
CA SER A 1162 2.27 39.89 -10.39
C SER A 1162 3.21 40.50 -9.33
N GLU A 1163 4.52 40.51 -9.58
CA GLU A 1163 5.54 41.06 -8.68
C GLU A 1163 5.55 42.59 -8.60
N GLU A 1164 4.88 43.30 -9.51
CA GLU A 1164 4.70 44.76 -9.43
C GLU A 1164 3.20 45.10 -9.38
N LEU A 1165 2.78 46.14 -8.65
CA LEU A 1165 1.39 46.64 -8.71
C LEU A 1165 1.32 47.70 -9.79
N LYS A 1166 0.61 47.40 -10.88
CA LYS A 1166 0.44 48.31 -12.02
C LYS A 1166 -1.03 48.65 -12.21
N ILE A 1167 -1.30 49.91 -12.59
CA ILE A 1167 -2.62 50.36 -13.05
C ILE A 1167 -2.53 51.06 -14.40
N GLU A 1168 -3.43 50.73 -15.32
CA GLU A 1168 -3.58 51.40 -16.62
C GLU A 1168 -5.05 51.67 -16.92
N HIS A 1169 -5.31 52.31 -18.07
CA HIS A 1169 -6.66 52.69 -18.52
C HIS A 1169 -7.52 53.32 -17.42
N VAL A 1170 -6.93 54.27 -16.69
CA VAL A 1170 -7.64 55.04 -15.66
C VAL A 1170 -8.48 56.10 -16.34
N PHE A 1171 -9.80 56.05 -16.17
CA PHE A 1171 -10.72 57.07 -16.67
C PHE A 1171 -11.99 57.12 -15.84
N ASN A 1172 -12.88 58.05 -16.15
CA ASN A 1172 -14.21 58.09 -15.56
C ASN A 1172 -15.27 58.26 -16.67
N TYR A 1173 -16.42 57.60 -16.53
CA TYR A 1173 -17.51 57.67 -17.51
C TYR A 1173 -18.88 57.72 -16.81
N PRO A 1174 -19.83 58.55 -17.28
CA PRO A 1174 -19.68 59.58 -18.32
C PRO A 1174 -18.71 60.70 -17.92
N ASN A 1175 -17.99 61.26 -18.91
CA ASN A 1175 -17.12 62.43 -18.74
C ASN A 1175 -17.13 63.26 -20.04
N PRO A 1176 -17.72 64.47 -20.05
CA PRO A 1176 -18.29 65.19 -18.91
C PRO A 1176 -19.57 64.56 -18.35
N PHE A 1177 -19.89 64.77 -17.07
CA PHE A 1177 -21.15 64.31 -16.46
C PHE A 1177 -22.00 65.42 -15.84
N THR A 1178 -23.30 65.11 -15.70
CA THR A 1178 -24.32 65.98 -15.08
C THR A 1178 -24.98 65.36 -13.86
N THR A 1179 -25.04 64.03 -13.72
CA THR A 1179 -25.71 63.35 -12.59
C THR A 1179 -24.74 62.57 -11.72
N TYR A 1180 -23.95 61.69 -12.32
CA TYR A 1180 -22.91 60.88 -11.69
C TYR A 1180 -21.84 60.50 -12.72
N THR A 1181 -20.68 60.04 -12.25
CA THR A 1181 -19.66 59.35 -13.04
C THR A 1181 -19.23 58.09 -12.30
N GLU A 1182 -18.70 57.11 -13.03
CA GLU A 1182 -18.04 55.93 -12.46
C GLU A 1182 -16.55 56.03 -12.79
N PHE A 1183 -15.69 55.62 -11.85
CA PHE A 1183 -14.25 55.54 -12.06
C PHE A 1183 -13.87 54.13 -12.49
N HIS A 1184 -13.12 54.05 -13.58
CA HIS A 1184 -12.67 52.81 -14.19
C HIS A 1184 -11.15 52.78 -14.21
N PHE A 1185 -10.57 51.60 -13.96
CA PHE A 1185 -9.15 51.34 -14.16
C PHE A 1185 -8.89 49.85 -14.29
N GLU A 1186 -7.76 49.51 -14.92
CA GLU A 1186 -7.24 48.14 -14.99
C GLU A 1186 -6.08 47.96 -14.01
N HIS A 1187 -5.89 46.73 -13.50
CA HIS A 1187 -4.83 46.36 -12.58
C HIS A 1187 -4.39 44.91 -12.78
N ASN A 1188 -3.16 44.55 -12.39
CA ASN A 1188 -2.59 43.21 -12.55
C ASN A 1188 -2.62 42.34 -11.27
N GLN A 1189 -3.63 42.54 -10.41
CA GLN A 1189 -3.73 41.88 -9.10
C GLN A 1189 -5.13 41.28 -8.88
N PRO A 1190 -5.60 40.37 -9.77
CA PRO A 1190 -6.89 39.69 -9.57
C PRO A 1190 -6.85 38.82 -8.30
N GLY A 1191 -8.01 38.51 -7.73
CA GLY A 1191 -8.18 37.70 -6.52
C GLY A 1191 -7.70 38.35 -5.21
N ASN A 1192 -7.09 39.53 -5.28
CA ASN A 1192 -6.59 40.27 -4.12
C ASN A 1192 -7.53 41.42 -3.74
N THR A 1193 -7.43 41.87 -2.49
CA THR A 1193 -8.13 43.07 -2.02
C THR A 1193 -7.34 44.32 -2.40
N LEU A 1194 -7.98 45.22 -3.15
CA LEU A 1194 -7.44 46.52 -3.55
C LEU A 1194 -7.98 47.62 -2.62
N GLU A 1195 -7.10 48.29 -1.88
CA GLU A 1195 -7.42 49.53 -1.18
C GLU A 1195 -7.39 50.69 -2.19
N VAL A 1196 -8.56 51.17 -2.61
CA VAL A 1196 -8.69 52.24 -3.60
C VAL A 1196 -8.99 53.57 -2.91
N LEU A 1197 -8.20 54.60 -3.23
CA LEU A 1197 -8.38 55.96 -2.78
C LEU A 1197 -8.46 56.90 -3.99
N ILE A 1198 -9.62 57.53 -4.19
CA ILE A 1198 -9.83 58.55 -5.22
C ILE A 1198 -9.98 59.90 -4.55
N GLN A 1199 -9.17 60.87 -4.97
CA GLN A 1199 -9.22 62.24 -4.47
C GLN A 1199 -9.44 63.21 -5.61
N VAL A 1200 -10.52 63.98 -5.56
CA VAL A 1200 -10.88 64.97 -6.59
C VAL A 1200 -10.50 66.36 -6.12
N PHE A 1201 -9.83 67.13 -6.97
CA PHE A 1201 -9.30 68.46 -6.71
C PHE A 1201 -9.79 69.48 -7.74
N THR A 1202 -9.94 70.74 -7.34
CA THR A 1202 -10.06 71.86 -8.29
C THR A 1202 -8.77 72.03 -9.08
N ILE A 1203 -8.80 72.78 -10.20
CA ILE A 1203 -7.58 73.17 -10.94
C ILE A 1203 -6.57 73.92 -10.05
N SER A 1204 -7.03 74.63 -9.02
CA SER A 1204 -6.18 75.32 -8.04
C SER A 1204 -5.59 74.39 -6.95
N GLY A 1205 -5.86 73.08 -7.00
CA GLY A 1205 -5.34 72.09 -6.06
C GLY A 1205 -6.12 71.95 -4.74
N LYS A 1206 -7.30 72.58 -4.62
CA LYS A 1206 -8.16 72.40 -3.44
C LYS A 1206 -8.83 71.02 -3.51
N LEU A 1207 -8.69 70.21 -2.46
CA LEU A 1207 -9.40 68.92 -2.33
C LEU A 1207 -10.90 69.15 -2.19
N VAL A 1208 -11.69 68.40 -2.94
CA VAL A 1208 -13.14 68.52 -3.06
C VAL A 1208 -13.83 67.23 -2.59
N LYS A 1209 -13.29 66.07 -2.97
CA LYS A 1209 -13.88 64.79 -2.60
C LYS A 1209 -12.81 63.77 -2.30
N THR A 1210 -13.04 62.93 -1.28
CA THR A 1210 -12.29 61.71 -1.03
C THR A 1210 -13.24 60.51 -1.08
N ILE A 1211 -12.91 59.52 -1.90
CA ILE A 1211 -13.62 58.23 -1.99
C ILE A 1211 -12.62 57.16 -1.59
N ARG A 1212 -13.02 56.29 -0.66
CA ARG A 1212 -12.20 55.18 -0.19
C ARG A 1212 -13.03 53.90 -0.22
N GLU A 1213 -12.56 52.90 -0.96
CA GLU A 1213 -13.21 51.60 -1.07
C GLU A 1213 -12.17 50.49 -1.01
N ASP A 1214 -12.52 49.40 -0.33
CA ASP A 1214 -11.76 48.15 -0.36
C ASP A 1214 -12.50 47.19 -1.28
N ILE A 1215 -11.89 46.83 -2.39
CA ILE A 1215 -12.53 46.05 -3.46
C ILE A 1215 -11.79 44.72 -3.58
N VAL A 1216 -12.49 43.61 -3.36
CA VAL A 1216 -11.99 42.29 -3.74
C VAL A 1216 -12.17 42.18 -5.25
N SER A 1217 -11.07 42.23 -5.99
CA SER A 1217 -11.16 42.17 -7.45
C SER A 1217 -11.24 40.72 -7.90
N GLU A 1218 -12.34 40.32 -8.54
CA GLU A 1218 -12.46 39.01 -9.19
C GLU A 1218 -11.75 38.99 -10.55
N GLY A 1219 -11.38 40.16 -11.07
CA GLY A 1219 -10.89 40.37 -12.43
C GLY A 1219 -9.72 41.35 -12.53
N PHE A 1220 -9.49 41.88 -13.72
CA PHE A 1220 -8.41 42.85 -14.00
C PHE A 1220 -8.92 44.28 -14.15
N ARG A 1221 -10.25 44.48 -14.13
CA ARG A 1221 -10.87 45.77 -14.36
C ARG A 1221 -11.85 46.12 -13.24
N ILE A 1222 -11.71 47.34 -12.71
CA ILE A 1222 -12.66 47.91 -11.76
C ILE A 1222 -13.58 48.87 -12.50
N SER A 1223 -14.89 48.74 -12.26
CA SER A 1223 -15.94 49.60 -12.84
C SER A 1223 -17.02 50.02 -11.84
N SER A 1224 -16.90 49.63 -10.57
CA SER A 1224 -17.96 49.76 -9.56
C SER A 1224 -17.94 51.06 -8.74
N ILE A 1225 -16.91 51.90 -8.86
CA ILE A 1225 -16.73 53.06 -7.98
C ILE A 1225 -17.50 54.26 -8.53
N LYS A 1226 -18.68 54.53 -7.97
CA LYS A 1226 -19.56 55.61 -8.41
C LYS A 1226 -19.37 56.90 -7.61
N TRP A 1227 -19.48 58.03 -8.28
CA TRP A 1227 -19.52 59.34 -7.63
C TRP A 1227 -20.65 60.21 -8.18
N ASN A 1228 -21.45 60.75 -7.27
CA ASN A 1228 -22.61 61.58 -7.58
C ASN A 1228 -22.29 63.07 -7.79
N GLY A 1229 -21.00 63.46 -7.80
CA GLY A 1229 -20.60 64.86 -7.99
C GLY A 1229 -20.93 65.79 -6.83
N LEU A 1230 -20.95 65.28 -5.59
CA LEU A 1230 -21.01 66.08 -4.36
C LEU A 1230 -19.64 66.09 -3.67
N ASP A 1231 -19.34 67.10 -2.85
CA ASP A 1231 -18.11 67.14 -2.04
C ASP A 1231 -18.15 66.19 -0.82
N ASP A 1232 -17.17 66.28 0.07
CA ASP A 1232 -17.14 65.49 1.31
C ASP A 1232 -18.22 65.87 2.35
N PHE A 1233 -18.83 67.06 2.21
CA PHE A 1233 -19.91 67.54 3.09
C PHE A 1233 -21.31 67.36 2.50
N GLY A 1234 -21.40 66.86 1.27
CA GLY A 1234 -22.66 66.62 0.56
C GLY A 1234 -23.15 67.82 -0.27
N ASP A 1235 -22.33 68.88 -0.40
CA ASP A 1235 -22.67 70.05 -1.19
C ASP A 1235 -22.36 69.84 -2.67
N LYS A 1236 -23.12 70.54 -3.53
CA LYS A 1236 -22.89 70.53 -4.97
C LYS A 1236 -21.66 71.36 -5.31
N ILE A 1237 -20.80 70.79 -6.15
CA ILE A 1237 -19.59 71.45 -6.64
C ILE A 1237 -19.88 72.12 -7.99
N GLY A 1238 -19.22 73.24 -8.29
CA GLY A 1238 -19.52 74.04 -9.48
C GLY A 1238 -19.08 73.38 -10.79
N ARG A 1239 -19.75 73.69 -11.89
CA ARG A 1239 -19.34 73.29 -13.24
C ARG A 1239 -17.87 73.64 -13.52
N GLY A 1240 -17.15 72.76 -14.19
CA GLY A 1240 -15.75 72.99 -14.53
C GLY A 1240 -14.94 71.71 -14.68
N VAL A 1241 -13.65 71.90 -14.93
CA VAL A 1241 -12.66 70.81 -14.99
C VAL A 1241 -12.07 70.61 -13.60
N TYR A 1242 -12.00 69.36 -13.17
CA TYR A 1242 -11.36 68.91 -11.95
C TYR A 1242 -10.27 67.90 -12.29
N ILE A 1243 -9.32 67.74 -11.39
CA ILE A 1243 -8.27 66.73 -11.47
C ILE A 1243 -8.56 65.70 -10.40
N TYR A 1244 -8.54 64.41 -10.71
CA TYR A 1244 -8.61 63.37 -9.70
C TYR A 1244 -7.34 62.54 -9.67
N ARG A 1245 -6.94 62.13 -8.46
CA ARG A 1245 -5.86 61.19 -8.22
C ARG A 1245 -6.47 59.87 -7.76
N LEU A 1246 -6.22 58.82 -8.52
CA LEU A 1246 -6.48 57.43 -8.14
C LEU A 1246 -5.20 56.86 -7.51
N LYS A 1247 -5.32 56.33 -6.30
CA LYS A 1247 -4.24 55.62 -5.61
C LYS A 1247 -4.74 54.25 -5.21
N VAL A 1248 -4.02 53.21 -5.62
CA VAL A 1248 -4.38 51.81 -5.34
C VAL A 1248 -3.26 51.20 -4.51
N ARG A 1249 -3.62 50.47 -3.45
CA ARG A 1249 -2.68 49.67 -2.66
C ARG A 1249 -3.15 48.22 -2.60
N CYS A 1250 -2.21 47.31 -2.78
CA CYS A 1250 -2.42 45.86 -2.66
C CYS A 1250 -1.13 45.23 -2.12
N ASN A 1251 -1.24 44.34 -1.13
CA ASN A 1251 -0.11 43.59 -0.57
C ASN A 1251 1.12 44.46 -0.22
N GLY A 1252 0.88 45.62 0.40
CA GLY A 1252 1.92 46.58 0.80
C GLY A 1252 2.50 47.46 -0.32
N LYS A 1253 2.19 47.19 -1.60
CA LYS A 1253 2.62 47.97 -2.77
C LYS A 1253 1.57 49.02 -3.12
N THR A 1254 2.00 50.16 -3.65
CA THR A 1254 1.13 51.31 -3.92
C THR A 1254 1.47 51.92 -5.28
N VAL A 1255 0.44 52.23 -6.07
CA VAL A 1255 0.56 52.93 -7.36
C VAL A 1255 -0.45 54.07 -7.42
N GLU A 1256 -0.11 55.15 -8.15
CA GLU A 1256 -1.00 56.29 -8.35
C GLU A 1256 -1.06 56.76 -9.80
N LYS A 1257 -2.23 57.27 -10.19
CA LYS A 1257 -2.48 57.90 -11.50
C LYS A 1257 -3.31 59.16 -11.30
N ILE A 1258 -3.09 60.16 -12.16
CA ILE A 1258 -3.81 61.43 -12.13
C ILE A 1258 -4.50 61.63 -13.47
N GLU A 1259 -5.78 61.96 -13.43
CA GLU A 1259 -6.62 62.15 -14.61
C GLU A 1259 -7.55 63.36 -14.45
N LYS A 1260 -8.24 63.75 -15.52
CA LYS A 1260 -9.15 64.90 -15.55
C LYS A 1260 -10.60 64.48 -15.70
N LEU A 1261 -11.48 65.14 -14.97
CA LEU A 1261 -12.93 65.00 -15.11
C LEU A 1261 -13.60 66.36 -15.30
N VAL A 1262 -14.73 66.38 -15.99
CA VAL A 1262 -15.48 67.59 -16.32
C VAL A 1262 -16.92 67.45 -15.84
N ILE A 1263 -17.42 68.48 -15.16
CA ILE A 1263 -18.78 68.55 -14.64
C ILE A 1263 -19.51 69.67 -15.38
N LEU A 1264 -20.68 69.37 -15.96
CA LEU A 1264 -21.45 70.30 -16.79
C LEU A 1264 -22.68 70.92 -16.10
N ARG A 1265 -23.02 70.49 -14.88
CA ARG A 1265 -24.19 70.99 -14.15
C ARG A 1265 -23.87 72.08 -13.14
#